data_AF-A0A8J9Y6I7-F1
#
_entry.id   AF-A0A8J9Y6I7-F1
#
_cell.length_a   1.000
_cell.length_b   1.000
_cell.length_c   1.000
_cell.angle_alpha   90.00
_cell.angle_beta   90.00
_cell.angle_gamma   90.00
#
_symmetry.space_group_name_H-M   'P 1'
#
loop_
_entity.id
_entity.type
_entity.pdbx_description
1 polymer ?
#
loop_
_entity_poly.entity_id
_entity_poly.type
_entity_poly.pdbx_seq_one_letter_code
_entity_poly.pdbx_strand_id
1 'polypeptide(L)'
;MEKLGVVQLEGARNWSVWRFQMTVILRDEGLYKIVSSPNVKHGGAAETTKTGQASAEPEQASVEKDIKAMSAIVTRLAEPVLHHVITCQTAHEVWSRLHSIYEKSGETSLMLQQQRFFALKFEDDMSVADFISKVQEQQQTLKRLGEAVTDRMAMSKIIMSLPLKYAHFVSAWESCAEEKQTMDNLTARLLVEEERLNNKCSSKAEESVALFSIGQKGTNKGNFKCFLCHKPGHLKKDCKLKNVCFKCNKPGHFKDKCKASKNDKKDKENSDKGNKKTESAFVSTVLVSASDRSIDEKWLVDSGASHHMTYQKKLFCEYEKLSTPKVVIIGDGRKLNALGIGKVNIMAFDGEEYVCCSINNVLHVPKLKINLFSVGSVVCNGFHVSMTNDKCVFSKNNRVCAIANKESCSKLYVMDFKSESLQANVAKVELKKNAVEIVRDVTFVKKHNKPEREEQEEKCIYLDIEENLNNEEYQSESDTEGSVEFEDCQVNDNMMQEVEFLEEEILEHEEIQEVNESMPVNSENTRRTRSRKAPNWFHDYEVGFISVHNEPSTLKEAMECEDKENWIEAMNREITTLKENNTWTEVAMLPKGIKAINSVPLGIWVAVSVVYYWWLISRIDLLETENQVIRKQLILSDVHSFIESGNHYHVPRIPDEAGTLCETVHIALVCMGKCTRIITPMIKSMLHHRQNPIHFHFIVELGSMNTINKLFETWDLPDVKYTCYNAQDRLSEVRWIPNSHYSGIYALVKLLFPSILPTSLKQVIVLDSDLTFLSDVAELWHMFRNMTNDQYIGLVENESNWYANKETRWPALGQGFNTGVMLLDLDKIRKQTDWTTLWHTTIKENLERLKETTLADQDVINAIIKNNPHILYSISCKYNVQMSMQTLAKNCYKEDVKSVKIIHWNSPSKYNVRILDADYFKNIHQSYVNFDGNLLREKLHHCYQKEVVTYKMNHSDLCLSFRAAQRVKLRTHLYYMDYSYINVDNFDVTLVLQLSMDRLQFLERLVRNWDGPLSAAIYLSDCEVAKLESFIRDWSSTLSSRNNIGYHLVFKHDSVHYPVNYLRNVALENVNTPYVFLMDVDFVPMAGLYEHLRAAIKLINPYPQKKCLVVPAFETQRYRASPPRYKQELLSRLSILHSSGDVGPFRAREWPKGHRATNYTKWTTATAPYEVEWQSDYEPYLVVHRSVPKYDTRFSGFGWNKVSHSVELRAVGYRAAVLPGAFAVHTPHAPSPDISAFRADPHYRVCLALLKQEFMDDLKKKYNVTFDDSKA
;
A
#
# COMPACT_ATOMS: atom_id res chain seq x y z
N MET A 1 57.51 -4.92 -4.87
CA MET A 1 56.11 -4.95 -4.41
C MET A 1 56.08 -5.78 -3.14
N GLU A 2 55.60 -5.21 -2.04
CA GLU A 2 55.43 -5.96 -0.79
C GLU A 2 54.33 -7.01 -0.97
N LYS A 3 54.54 -8.22 -0.46
CA LYS A 3 53.55 -9.31 -0.58
C LYS A 3 52.35 -8.98 0.31
N LEU A 4 51.12 -9.07 -0.22
CA LEU A 4 49.91 -8.92 0.58
C LEU A 4 49.91 -9.91 1.74
N GLY A 5 49.89 -9.38 2.96
CA GLY A 5 49.72 -10.18 4.17
C GLY A 5 48.28 -10.69 4.26
N VAL A 6 48.11 -12.01 4.24
CA VAL A 6 46.81 -12.65 4.54
C VAL A 6 46.65 -12.76 6.04
N VAL A 7 45.51 -12.31 6.56
CA VAL A 7 45.17 -12.42 7.99
C VAL A 7 45.08 -13.90 8.40
N GLN A 8 45.33 -14.22 9.67
CA GLN A 8 45.09 -15.59 10.18
C GLN A 8 43.59 -15.83 10.42
N LEU A 9 43.11 -17.05 10.21
CA LEU A 9 41.73 -17.42 10.54
C LEU A 9 41.62 -17.59 12.06
N GLU A 10 40.87 -16.69 12.71
CA GLU A 10 40.64 -16.71 14.17
C GLU A 10 39.30 -17.36 14.53
N GLY A 11 38.36 -17.40 13.57
CA GLY A 11 37.06 -18.06 13.70
C GLY A 11 36.02 -17.48 12.75
N ALA A 12 34.73 -17.67 13.05
CA ALA A 12 33.62 -17.26 12.18
C ALA A 12 33.64 -15.76 11.80
N ARG A 13 34.19 -14.89 12.67
CA ARG A 13 34.18 -13.42 12.51
C ARG A 13 35.02 -12.91 11.33
N ASN A 14 36.06 -13.62 10.92
CA ASN A 14 36.92 -13.24 9.80
C ASN A 14 36.97 -14.28 8.67
N TRP A 15 36.08 -15.28 8.71
CA TRP A 15 35.97 -16.35 7.72
C TRP A 15 35.79 -15.85 6.29
N SER A 16 34.89 -14.88 6.05
CA SER A 16 34.60 -14.34 4.72
C SER A 16 35.83 -13.70 4.06
N VAL A 17 36.51 -12.82 4.79
CA VAL A 17 37.74 -12.13 4.35
C VAL A 17 38.88 -13.12 4.16
N TRP A 18 39.10 -14.03 5.12
CA TRP A 18 40.14 -15.05 5.06
C TRP A 18 39.93 -16.00 3.87
N ARG A 19 38.70 -16.51 3.67
CA ARG A 19 38.36 -17.41 2.58
C ARG A 19 38.53 -16.75 1.22
N PHE A 20 38.19 -15.47 1.08
CA PHE A 20 38.43 -14.71 -0.16
C PHE A 20 39.94 -14.60 -0.44
N GLN A 21 40.72 -14.13 0.53
CA GLN A 21 42.18 -14.00 0.41
C GLN A 21 42.86 -15.34 0.10
N MET A 22 42.46 -16.41 0.80
CA MET A 22 42.99 -17.76 0.58
C MET A 22 42.57 -18.33 -0.78
N THR A 23 41.34 -18.07 -1.22
CA THR A 23 40.87 -18.45 -2.57
C THR A 23 41.70 -17.78 -3.66
N VAL A 24 42.06 -16.50 -3.48
CA VAL A 24 42.93 -15.78 -4.42
C VAL A 24 44.33 -16.41 -4.45
N ILE A 25 44.97 -16.66 -3.30
CA ILE A 25 46.30 -17.31 -3.24
C ILE A 25 46.27 -18.71 -3.85
N LEU A 26 45.28 -19.54 -3.49
CA LEU A 26 45.19 -20.90 -4.03
C LEU A 26 44.92 -20.88 -5.55
N ARG A 27 44.29 -19.84 -6.10
CA ARG A 27 44.13 -19.69 -7.55
C ARG A 27 45.41 -19.21 -8.23
N ASP A 28 46.12 -18.25 -7.63
CA ASP A 28 47.42 -17.75 -8.11
C ASP A 28 48.49 -18.86 -8.15
N GLU A 29 48.57 -19.69 -7.11
CA GLU A 29 49.47 -20.84 -7.06
C GLU A 29 48.97 -22.08 -7.86
N GLY A 30 47.79 -22.00 -8.50
CA GLY A 30 47.21 -23.10 -9.28
C GLY A 30 46.67 -24.28 -8.46
N LEU A 31 46.61 -24.15 -7.14
CA LEU A 31 46.22 -25.19 -6.17
C LEU A 31 44.71 -25.27 -5.90
N TYR A 32 43.93 -24.27 -6.32
CA TYR A 32 42.49 -24.17 -6.03
C TYR A 32 41.67 -25.38 -6.51
N LYS A 33 42.09 -26.05 -7.60
CA LYS A 33 41.44 -27.26 -8.09
C LYS A 33 41.55 -28.46 -7.14
N ILE A 34 42.62 -28.53 -6.34
CA ILE A 34 42.84 -29.59 -5.36
C ILE A 34 41.86 -29.43 -4.18
N VAL A 35 41.73 -28.23 -3.63
CA VAL A 35 40.82 -27.99 -2.49
C VAL A 35 39.32 -27.99 -2.86
N SER A 36 38.99 -27.87 -4.15
CA SER A 36 37.60 -27.80 -4.64
C SER A 36 37.05 -29.10 -5.23
N SER A 37 37.87 -30.15 -5.36
CA SER A 37 37.46 -31.45 -5.94
C SER A 37 37.78 -32.61 -5.01
N PRO A 38 36.87 -33.57 -4.76
CA PRO A 38 37.08 -34.67 -3.80
C PRO A 38 38.03 -35.79 -4.29
N ASN A 39 38.84 -35.54 -5.32
CA ASN A 39 39.60 -36.57 -6.03
C ASN A 39 41.08 -36.64 -5.62
N VAL A 40 41.35 -37.05 -4.38
CA VAL A 40 42.60 -37.73 -4.01
C VAL A 40 42.26 -38.92 -3.12
N LYS A 41 42.38 -40.14 -3.64
CA LYS A 41 42.31 -41.36 -2.83
C LYS A 41 43.70 -41.68 -2.30
N HIS A 42 43.97 -41.42 -1.03
CA HIS A 42 45.12 -42.03 -0.36
C HIS A 42 44.78 -43.48 0.02
N GLY A 43 45.46 -44.43 -0.62
CA GLY A 43 45.25 -45.86 -0.39
C GLY A 43 45.80 -46.32 0.97
N GLY A 44 44.93 -46.83 1.83
CA GLY A 44 45.32 -47.68 2.96
C GLY A 44 45.77 -49.07 2.48
N ALA A 45 46.67 -49.71 3.23
CA ALA A 45 47.39 -50.91 2.80
C ALA A 45 46.54 -52.20 2.77
N ALA A 46 46.72 -53.04 1.72
CA ALA A 46 47.16 -54.45 1.84
C ALA A 46 47.30 -55.18 0.48
N GLU A 47 48.39 -55.94 0.34
CA GLU A 47 48.55 -57.23 -0.38
C GLU A 47 48.26 -57.39 -1.91
N THR A 48 49.37 -57.28 -2.68
CA THR A 48 49.82 -58.21 -3.74
C THR A 48 48.83 -58.80 -4.77
N THR A 49 49.02 -58.43 -6.05
CA THR A 49 49.64 -59.33 -7.06
C THR A 49 50.12 -58.56 -8.31
N LYS A 50 51.01 -59.17 -9.11
CA LYS A 50 51.75 -58.54 -10.21
C LYS A 50 50.95 -58.48 -11.53
N THR A 51 51.07 -57.39 -12.30
CA THR A 51 51.78 -57.32 -13.60
C THR A 51 51.45 -56.03 -14.38
N GLY A 52 52.42 -55.53 -15.17
CA GLY A 52 52.22 -54.49 -16.19
C GLY A 52 52.80 -53.11 -15.84
N GLN A 53 53.78 -52.64 -16.63
CA GLN A 53 54.38 -51.30 -16.49
C GLN A 53 53.55 -50.25 -17.24
N ALA A 54 53.11 -49.20 -16.55
CA ALA A 54 52.66 -47.95 -17.17
C ALA A 54 52.89 -46.77 -16.19
N SER A 55 53.69 -45.79 -16.63
CA SER A 55 53.88 -44.41 -16.11
C SER A 55 53.28 -44.05 -14.74
N ALA A 56 54.12 -43.96 -13.69
CA ALA A 56 53.74 -43.52 -12.34
C ALA A 56 53.80 -41.99 -12.09
N GLU A 57 54.00 -41.18 -13.13
CA GLU A 57 54.17 -39.72 -13.02
C GLU A 57 52.91 -38.89 -12.63
N PRO A 58 51.66 -39.26 -13.00
CA PRO A 58 50.50 -38.41 -12.70
C PRO A 58 50.14 -38.31 -11.21
N GLU A 59 50.44 -39.36 -10.44
CA GLU A 59 49.93 -39.52 -9.07
C GLU A 59 50.79 -38.77 -8.04
N GLN A 60 52.12 -38.87 -8.12
CA GLN A 60 53.04 -38.12 -7.26
C GLN A 60 52.86 -36.59 -7.39
N ALA A 61 52.68 -36.09 -8.61
CA ALA A 61 52.46 -34.67 -8.88
C ALA A 61 51.10 -34.14 -8.35
N SER A 62 50.16 -35.02 -7.99
CA SER A 62 48.91 -34.65 -7.31
C SER A 62 49.08 -34.58 -5.79
N VAL A 63 49.81 -35.52 -5.21
CA VAL A 63 50.10 -35.55 -3.76
C VAL A 63 50.95 -34.35 -3.34
N GLU A 64 51.96 -33.98 -4.11
CA GLU A 64 52.80 -32.81 -3.83
C GLU A 64 51.99 -31.50 -3.82
N LYS A 65 50.98 -31.39 -4.69
CA LYS A 65 50.08 -30.23 -4.74
C LYS A 65 49.09 -30.20 -3.57
N ASP A 66 48.62 -31.35 -3.09
CA ASP A 66 47.78 -31.41 -1.88
C ASP A 66 48.57 -31.01 -0.64
N ILE A 67 49.78 -31.54 -0.44
CA ILE A 67 50.69 -31.14 0.65
C ILE A 67 50.96 -29.63 0.61
N LYS A 68 51.22 -29.08 -0.59
CA LYS A 68 51.45 -27.64 -0.75
C LYS A 68 50.20 -26.80 -0.42
N ALA A 69 49.01 -27.25 -0.85
CA ALA A 69 47.74 -26.58 -0.55
C ALA A 69 47.38 -26.64 0.94
N MET A 70 47.57 -27.80 1.59
CA MET A 70 47.37 -27.97 3.02
C MET A 70 48.30 -27.07 3.82
N SER A 71 49.61 -27.06 3.48
CA SER A 71 50.59 -26.18 4.12
C SER A 71 50.22 -24.70 4.00
N ALA A 72 49.78 -24.26 2.81
CA ALA A 72 49.34 -22.88 2.58
C ALA A 72 48.13 -22.48 3.45
N ILE A 73 47.18 -23.40 3.67
CA ILE A 73 46.02 -23.19 4.54
C ILE A 73 46.44 -23.21 6.02
N VAL A 74 47.05 -24.31 6.49
CA VAL A 74 47.33 -24.60 7.90
C VAL A 74 48.24 -23.55 8.53
N THR A 75 49.24 -23.06 7.80
CA THR A 75 50.15 -21.98 8.27
C THR A 75 49.45 -20.62 8.49
N ARG A 76 48.19 -20.48 8.08
CA ARG A 76 47.38 -19.26 8.19
C ARG A 76 46.11 -19.46 9.05
N LEU A 77 46.08 -20.50 9.87
CA LEU A 77 45.06 -20.74 10.90
C LEU A 77 45.60 -20.34 12.28
N ALA A 78 44.76 -19.76 13.13
CA ALA A 78 45.08 -19.57 14.55
C ALA A 78 44.95 -20.89 15.32
N GLU A 79 45.64 -21.00 16.47
CA GLU A 79 45.68 -22.20 17.32
C GLU A 79 44.29 -22.78 17.68
N PRO A 80 43.26 -22.00 18.05
CA PRO A 80 41.91 -22.53 18.30
C PRO A 80 41.28 -23.20 17.08
N VAL A 81 41.60 -22.72 15.88
CA VAL A 81 41.04 -23.22 14.61
C VAL A 81 41.77 -24.49 14.15
N LEU A 82 43.06 -24.62 14.45
CA LEU A 82 43.84 -25.83 14.16
C LEU A 82 43.23 -27.09 14.81
N HIS A 83 42.71 -26.99 16.03
CA HIS A 83 42.03 -28.10 16.71
C HIS A 83 40.82 -28.66 15.94
N HIS A 84 40.18 -27.88 15.07
CA HIS A 84 39.03 -28.34 14.28
C HIS A 84 39.41 -29.10 12.99
N VAL A 85 40.68 -29.01 12.57
CA VAL A 85 41.19 -29.60 11.32
C VAL A 85 42.37 -30.56 11.51
N ILE A 86 42.88 -30.70 12.73
CA ILE A 86 44.05 -31.54 13.06
C ILE A 86 43.89 -33.02 12.69
N THR A 87 42.65 -33.50 12.50
CA THR A 87 42.33 -34.88 12.09
C THR A 87 42.14 -35.07 10.58
N CYS A 88 42.19 -34.00 9.78
CA CYS A 88 42.01 -34.04 8.33
C CYS A 88 43.31 -34.46 7.63
N GLN A 89 43.21 -35.33 6.63
CA GLN A 89 44.36 -35.93 5.94
C GLN A 89 44.65 -35.32 4.57
N THR A 90 43.71 -34.57 3.98
CA THR A 90 43.89 -33.90 2.68
C THR A 90 43.56 -32.41 2.76
N ALA A 91 44.13 -31.61 1.85
CA ALA A 91 43.83 -30.18 1.75
C ALA A 91 42.34 -29.92 1.45
N HIS A 92 41.70 -30.83 0.69
CA HIS A 92 40.26 -30.81 0.44
C HIS A 92 39.43 -31.05 1.71
N GLU A 93 39.82 -32.00 2.58
CA GLU A 93 39.16 -32.20 3.88
C GLU A 93 39.31 -30.98 4.78
N VAL A 94 40.52 -30.41 4.91
CA VAL A 94 40.77 -29.21 5.71
C VAL A 94 39.88 -28.06 5.21
N TRP A 95 39.87 -27.81 3.90
CA TRP A 95 39.07 -26.75 3.29
C TRP A 95 37.56 -26.96 3.49
N SER A 96 37.07 -28.19 3.26
CA SER A 96 35.66 -28.55 3.41
C SER A 96 35.20 -28.54 4.86
N ARG A 97 36.09 -28.89 5.82
CA ARG A 97 35.80 -28.86 7.25
C ARG A 97 35.68 -27.44 7.77
N LEU A 98 36.60 -26.55 7.39
CA LEU A 98 36.51 -25.12 7.71
C LEU A 98 35.27 -24.48 7.08
N HIS A 99 34.97 -24.81 5.82
CA HIS A 99 33.76 -24.35 5.13
C HIS A 99 32.49 -24.82 5.84
N SER A 100 32.38 -26.10 6.19
CA SER A 100 31.22 -26.64 6.92
C SER A 100 31.02 -26.02 8.32
N ILE A 101 32.09 -25.62 9.02
CA ILE A 101 32.01 -25.05 10.37
C ILE A 101 31.67 -23.57 10.30
N TYR A 102 32.35 -22.79 9.45
CA TYR A 102 32.28 -21.33 9.47
C TYR A 102 31.32 -20.73 8.45
N GLU A 103 30.96 -21.43 7.36
CA GLU A 103 29.93 -20.94 6.43
C GLU A 103 28.55 -20.96 7.12
N LYS A 104 28.12 -22.11 7.68
CA LYS A 104 26.84 -22.23 8.39
C LYS A 104 26.75 -21.34 9.64
N SER A 105 27.87 -21.20 10.37
CA SER A 105 27.95 -20.28 11.50
C SER A 105 27.88 -18.81 11.05
N GLY A 106 28.47 -18.48 9.89
CA GLY A 106 28.39 -17.16 9.27
C GLY A 106 26.95 -16.82 8.86
N GLU A 107 26.27 -17.71 8.14
CA GLU A 107 24.88 -17.55 7.71
C GLU A 107 23.90 -17.45 8.88
N THR A 108 24.03 -18.32 9.90
CA THR A 108 23.16 -18.27 11.09
C THR A 108 23.39 -16.99 11.90
N SER A 109 24.65 -16.56 12.02
CA SER A 109 25.00 -15.28 12.66
C SER A 109 24.47 -14.08 11.85
N LEU A 110 24.53 -14.15 10.51
CA LEU A 110 24.03 -13.13 9.61
C LEU A 110 22.50 -13.01 9.69
N MET A 111 21.76 -14.12 9.64
CA MET A 111 20.31 -14.13 9.85
C MET A 111 19.92 -13.55 11.21
N LEU A 112 20.64 -13.91 12.28
CA LEU A 112 20.37 -13.39 13.62
C LEU A 112 20.64 -11.87 13.70
N GLN A 113 21.70 -11.37 13.07
CA GLN A 113 21.96 -9.92 12.99
C GLN A 113 20.95 -9.21 12.06
N GLN A 114 20.47 -9.84 10.97
CA GLN A 114 19.42 -9.29 10.11
C GLN A 114 18.11 -9.17 10.91
N GLN A 115 17.70 -10.24 11.61
CA GLN A 115 16.52 -10.22 12.48
C GLN A 115 16.65 -9.14 13.56
N ARG A 116 17.81 -8.99 14.19
CA ARG A 116 18.08 -7.89 15.15
C ARG A 116 17.98 -6.52 14.50
N PHE A 117 18.60 -6.30 13.34
CA PHE A 117 18.55 -5.04 12.60
C PHE A 117 17.11 -4.66 12.20
N PHE A 118 16.29 -5.60 11.76
CA PHE A 118 14.89 -5.34 11.43
C PHE A 118 14.00 -5.18 12.68
N ALA A 119 14.29 -5.92 13.76
CA ALA A 119 13.56 -5.85 15.02
C ALA A 119 13.91 -4.63 15.90
N LEU A 120 15.04 -3.96 15.67
CA LEU A 120 15.40 -2.70 16.33
C LEU A 120 14.24 -1.69 16.24
N LYS A 121 13.80 -1.16 17.37
CA LYS A 121 12.77 -0.12 17.48
C LYS A 121 13.29 0.98 18.40
N PHE A 122 12.75 2.18 18.22
CA PHE A 122 12.95 3.26 19.17
C PHE A 122 12.14 2.97 20.45
N GLU A 123 12.81 2.97 21.60
CA GLU A 123 12.19 2.77 22.92
C GLU A 123 12.09 4.13 23.64
N ASP A 124 11.05 4.35 24.45
CA ASP A 124 10.73 5.69 24.98
C ASP A 124 11.76 6.24 25.99
N ASP A 125 12.62 5.37 26.53
CA ASP A 125 13.73 5.66 27.44
C ASP A 125 15.10 5.80 26.74
N MET A 126 15.14 5.65 25.41
CA MET A 126 16.37 5.69 24.60
C MET A 126 16.52 7.05 23.89
N SER A 127 17.75 7.58 23.81
CA SER A 127 18.02 8.77 23.00
C SER A 127 18.12 8.44 21.50
N VAL A 128 17.89 9.44 20.64
CA VAL A 128 18.09 9.28 19.19
C VAL A 128 19.57 9.05 18.84
N ALA A 129 20.51 9.60 19.63
CA ALA A 129 21.93 9.29 19.49
C ALA A 129 22.23 7.79 19.72
N ASP A 130 21.69 7.22 20.80
CA ASP A 130 21.88 5.80 21.14
C ASP A 130 21.20 4.88 20.13
N PHE A 131 20.00 5.26 19.66
CA PHE A 131 19.28 4.48 18.66
C PHE A 131 20.00 4.46 17.30
N ILE A 132 20.47 5.62 16.82
CA ILE A 132 21.26 5.70 15.58
C ILE A 132 22.56 4.89 15.73
N SER A 133 23.24 5.01 16.88
CA SER A 133 24.46 4.24 17.17
C SER A 133 24.21 2.73 17.12
N LYS A 134 23.12 2.23 17.72
CA LYS A 134 22.72 0.81 17.64
C LYS A 134 22.42 0.37 16.20
N VAL A 135 21.74 1.20 15.40
CA VAL A 135 21.45 0.88 13.98
C VAL A 135 22.74 0.85 13.16
N GLN A 136 23.66 1.80 13.37
CA GLN A 136 24.97 1.84 12.69
C GLN A 136 25.90 0.70 13.12
N GLU A 137 25.91 0.32 14.40
CA GLU A 137 26.66 -0.83 14.91
C GLU A 137 26.16 -2.15 14.27
N GLN A 138 24.83 -2.33 14.20
CA GLN A 138 24.24 -3.48 13.51
C GLN A 138 24.51 -3.43 11.99
N GLN A 139 24.44 -2.26 11.36
CA GLN A 139 24.79 -2.08 9.95
C GLN A 139 26.26 -2.47 9.69
N GLN A 140 27.20 -2.03 10.54
CA GLN A 140 28.60 -2.41 10.44
C GLN A 140 28.80 -3.91 10.68
N THR A 141 28.08 -4.50 11.62
CA THR A 141 28.15 -5.93 11.91
C THR A 141 27.68 -6.76 10.71
N LEU A 142 26.58 -6.36 10.07
CA LEU A 142 26.09 -6.97 8.83
C LEU A 142 27.06 -6.79 7.65
N LYS A 143 27.62 -5.58 7.45
CA LYS A 143 28.67 -5.32 6.45
C LYS A 143 29.92 -6.21 6.67
N ARG A 144 30.33 -6.44 7.92
CA ARG A 144 31.45 -7.34 8.26
C ARG A 144 31.15 -8.82 7.99
N LEU A 145 29.88 -9.22 8.13
CA LEU A 145 29.41 -10.58 7.82
C LEU A 145 29.17 -10.81 6.32
N GLY A 146 29.34 -9.79 5.46
CA GLY A 146 29.27 -9.89 4.01
C GLY A 146 27.98 -9.37 3.37
N GLU A 147 27.06 -8.80 4.15
CA GLU A 147 25.75 -8.34 3.67
C GLU A 147 25.78 -6.88 3.19
N ALA A 148 25.17 -6.63 2.03
CA ALA A 148 25.18 -5.34 1.34
C ALA A 148 24.18 -4.31 1.92
N VAL A 149 24.26 -4.02 3.23
CA VAL A 149 23.37 -3.04 3.87
C VAL A 149 23.79 -1.61 3.53
N THR A 150 23.21 -1.04 2.47
CA THR A 150 23.47 0.34 2.04
C THR A 150 23.09 1.36 3.11
N ASP A 151 23.73 2.53 3.09
CA ASP A 151 23.42 3.58 4.07
C ASP A 151 21.98 4.11 3.89
N ARG A 152 21.43 4.04 2.67
CA ARG A 152 20.01 4.31 2.37
C ARG A 152 19.06 3.38 3.14
N MET A 153 19.40 2.10 3.26
CA MET A 153 18.62 1.12 4.04
C MET A 153 18.69 1.42 5.54
N ALA A 154 19.88 1.79 6.07
CA ALA A 154 20.03 2.17 7.46
C ALA A 154 19.29 3.48 7.80
N MET A 155 19.34 4.49 6.93
CA MET A 155 18.57 5.73 7.07
C MET A 155 17.06 5.47 7.04
N SER A 156 16.58 4.69 6.08
CA SER A 156 15.17 4.27 6.01
C SER A 156 14.73 3.52 7.27
N LYS A 157 15.56 2.61 7.78
CA LYS A 157 15.30 1.87 9.02
C LYS A 157 15.20 2.79 10.24
N ILE A 158 16.06 3.83 10.35
CA ILE A 158 15.95 4.85 11.42
C ILE A 158 14.60 5.56 11.30
N ILE A 159 14.29 6.12 10.14
CA ILE A 159 13.08 6.94 9.89
C ILE A 159 11.80 6.15 10.18
N MET A 160 11.70 4.91 9.68
CA MET A 160 10.53 4.04 9.89
C MET A 160 10.36 3.56 11.34
N SER A 161 11.38 3.71 12.19
CA SER A 161 11.36 3.25 13.59
C SER A 161 11.14 4.37 14.59
N LEU A 162 11.08 5.64 14.16
CA LEU A 162 10.87 6.79 15.04
C LEU A 162 9.38 6.94 15.45
N PRO A 163 9.08 7.32 16.71
CA PRO A 163 7.70 7.53 17.15
C PRO A 163 7.02 8.74 16.49
N LEU A 164 5.67 8.78 16.54
CA LEU A 164 4.83 9.83 15.95
C LEU A 164 5.21 11.27 16.37
N LYS A 165 5.90 11.47 17.50
CA LYS A 165 6.44 12.77 17.93
C LYS A 165 7.43 13.39 16.92
N TYR A 166 8.04 12.58 16.05
CA TYR A 166 8.92 13.00 14.96
C TYR A 166 8.21 13.07 13.58
N ALA A 167 6.89 12.91 13.46
CA ALA A 167 6.21 12.86 12.16
C ALA A 167 6.46 14.08 11.26
N HIS A 168 6.58 15.29 11.86
CA HIS A 168 6.94 16.51 11.12
C HIS A 168 8.37 16.47 10.57
N PHE A 169 9.30 15.79 11.26
CA PHE A 169 10.65 15.57 10.78
C PHE A 169 10.67 14.60 9.61
N VAL A 170 9.94 13.48 9.72
CA VAL A 170 9.87 12.45 8.67
C VAL A 170 9.40 13.05 7.34
N SER A 171 8.28 13.78 7.35
CA SER A 171 7.75 14.44 6.15
C SER A 171 8.71 15.49 5.54
N ALA A 172 9.45 16.22 6.39
CA ALA A 172 10.47 17.17 5.94
C ALA A 172 11.74 16.47 5.39
N TRP A 173 12.07 15.28 5.90
CA TRP A 173 13.19 14.48 5.42
C TRP A 173 12.90 13.80 4.08
N GLU A 174 11.70 13.24 3.90
CA GLU A 174 11.24 12.67 2.62
C GLU A 174 11.24 13.70 1.49
N SER A 175 11.04 14.98 1.83
CA SER A 175 11.12 16.12 0.90
C SER A 175 12.55 16.62 0.64
N CYS A 176 13.58 15.99 1.23
CA CYS A 176 14.98 16.37 1.03
C CYS A 176 15.57 15.70 -0.22
N ALA A 177 16.27 16.47 -1.06
CA ALA A 177 16.90 15.94 -2.29
C ALA A 177 17.87 14.78 -2.00
N GLU A 178 17.89 13.75 -2.87
CA GLU A 178 18.62 12.50 -2.63
C GLU A 178 20.12 12.71 -2.31
N GLU A 179 20.78 13.66 -2.98
CA GLU A 179 22.18 14.06 -2.74
C GLU A 179 22.47 14.49 -1.28
N LYS A 180 21.44 14.97 -0.57
CA LYS A 180 21.51 15.42 0.83
C LYS A 180 20.93 14.39 1.80
N GLN A 181 20.38 13.28 1.33
CA GLN A 181 19.96 12.17 2.18
C GLN A 181 21.20 11.34 2.55
N THR A 182 22.06 11.90 3.40
CA THR A 182 23.26 11.23 3.96
C THR A 182 23.09 10.94 5.44
N MET A 183 23.76 9.91 5.95
CA MET A 183 23.63 9.47 7.34
C MET A 183 24.01 10.57 8.34
N ASP A 184 25.05 11.36 8.03
CA ASP A 184 25.51 12.46 8.86
C ASP A 184 24.49 13.61 8.93
N ASN A 185 23.84 13.92 7.79
CA ASN A 185 22.79 14.95 7.75
C ASN A 185 21.48 14.46 8.39
N LEU A 186 21.17 13.16 8.32
CA LEU A 186 20.05 12.56 9.06
C LEU A 186 20.29 12.68 10.57
N THR A 187 21.46 12.22 11.01
CA THR A 187 21.89 12.22 12.42
C THR A 187 21.90 13.63 12.98
N ALA A 188 22.58 14.58 12.33
CA ALA A 188 22.68 15.95 12.81
C ALA A 188 21.31 16.63 12.96
N ARG A 189 20.39 16.43 12.01
CA ARG A 189 19.05 17.04 12.10
C ARG A 189 18.15 16.33 13.11
N LEU A 190 18.27 15.01 13.26
CA LEU A 190 17.49 14.25 14.23
C LEU A 190 17.85 14.61 15.67
N LEU A 191 19.14 14.79 15.97
CA LEU A 191 19.59 15.23 17.30
C LEU A 191 19.07 16.64 17.64
N VAL A 192 19.07 17.56 16.67
CA VAL A 192 18.50 18.90 16.83
C VAL A 192 16.98 18.85 17.08
N GLU A 193 16.24 17.95 16.42
CA GLU A 193 14.80 17.81 16.67
C GLU A 193 14.50 17.11 18.00
N GLU A 194 15.31 16.13 18.42
CA GLU A 194 15.24 15.54 19.77
C GLU A 194 15.47 16.61 20.85
N GLU A 195 16.50 17.44 20.71
CA GLU A 195 16.76 18.55 21.63
C GLU A 195 15.60 19.56 21.64
N ARG A 196 14.99 19.84 20.46
CA ARG A 196 13.81 20.70 20.35
C ARG A 196 12.55 20.11 21.00
N LEU A 197 12.40 18.79 20.99
CA LEU A 197 11.26 18.08 21.61
C LEU A 197 11.45 17.91 23.13
N ASN A 198 12.65 17.60 23.60
CA ASN A 198 12.97 17.51 25.02
C ASN A 198 12.84 18.88 25.71
N ASN A 199 13.31 19.95 25.06
CA ASN A 199 13.09 21.33 25.52
C ASN A 199 11.62 21.80 25.46
N LYS A 200 10.72 21.04 24.79
CA LYS A 200 9.27 21.29 24.76
C LYS A 200 8.50 20.59 25.89
N CYS A 201 9.07 19.56 26.52
CA CYS A 201 8.36 18.72 27.48
C CYS A 201 8.53 19.19 28.94
N SER A 202 9.55 20.02 29.23
CA SER A 202 9.79 20.55 30.57
C SER A 202 9.24 21.98 30.75
N SER A 203 8.00 22.04 31.23
CA SER A 203 7.25 23.21 31.76
C SER A 203 6.52 24.15 30.79
N LYS A 204 5.22 24.35 31.09
CA LYS A 204 4.52 25.61 30.84
C LYS A 204 4.97 26.67 31.87
N ALA A 205 6.09 27.37 31.63
CA ALA A 205 6.32 28.74 32.13
C ALA A 205 7.65 29.34 31.64
N GLU A 206 7.55 30.52 31.00
CA GLU A 206 8.59 31.55 30.78
C GLU A 206 10.01 31.13 30.27
N GLU A 207 10.34 31.58 29.06
CA GLU A 207 11.69 31.55 28.48
C GLU A 207 12.71 32.33 29.34
N SER A 208 13.90 31.78 29.60
CA SER A 208 15.17 32.26 28.98
C SER A 208 16.46 31.65 29.57
N VAL A 209 17.22 31.00 28.69
CA VAL A 209 18.70 30.99 28.55
C VAL A 209 19.61 30.74 29.77
N ALA A 210 20.23 29.56 29.79
CA ALA A 210 21.70 29.35 29.93
C ALA A 210 22.05 27.93 29.42
N LEU A 211 22.66 27.74 28.24
CA LEU A 211 24.11 27.80 27.98
C LEU A 211 24.96 27.03 29.01
N PHE A 212 25.71 26.01 28.57
CA PHE A 212 27.17 26.12 28.45
C PHE A 212 27.80 24.97 27.65
N SER A 213 28.68 25.32 26.71
CA SER A 213 29.69 24.40 26.14
C SER A 213 30.80 24.15 27.17
N ILE A 214 31.45 22.99 27.10
CA ILE A 214 32.49 22.53 28.06
C ILE A 214 33.73 23.45 28.05
N GLY A 215 34.25 23.84 29.23
CA GLY A 215 35.49 24.63 29.32
C GLY A 215 36.01 25.08 30.69
N GLN A 216 36.48 24.15 31.53
CA GLN A 216 37.45 24.32 32.65
C GLN A 216 37.11 25.13 33.94
N LYS A 217 37.34 24.47 35.09
CA LYS A 217 37.74 24.90 36.47
C LYS A 217 37.59 26.38 36.93
N GLY A 218 36.87 26.62 38.04
CA GLY A 218 36.97 27.84 38.88
C GLY A 218 35.84 28.01 39.92
N THR A 219 36.04 28.75 41.03
CA THR A 219 35.14 28.79 42.22
C THR A 219 34.56 30.18 42.60
N ASN A 220 33.52 30.16 43.45
CA ASN A 220 32.99 31.20 44.40
C ASN A 220 31.66 31.97 44.12
N LYS A 221 31.08 32.50 45.24
CA LYS A 221 29.66 32.87 45.50
C LYS A 221 29.34 34.38 45.37
N GLY A 222 28.06 34.77 45.11
CA GLY A 222 27.46 35.99 45.71
C GLY A 222 26.32 36.76 44.98
N ASN A 223 25.26 37.10 45.75
CA ASN A 223 24.23 38.16 45.57
C ASN A 223 23.16 38.13 44.44
N PHE A 224 21.88 38.30 44.82
CA PHE A 224 20.70 38.41 43.93
C PHE A 224 19.65 39.46 44.39
N LYS A 225 18.87 40.07 43.47
CA LYS A 225 17.85 41.11 43.71
C LYS A 225 16.51 40.84 42.99
N CYS A 226 15.38 41.10 43.67
CA CYS A 226 14.02 40.83 43.20
C CYS A 226 13.68 41.51 41.85
N PHE A 227 13.20 40.74 40.86
CA PHE A 227 12.93 41.24 39.50
C PHE A 227 11.71 42.18 39.33
N LEU A 228 10.88 42.39 40.34
CA LEU A 228 9.71 43.31 40.24
C LEU A 228 9.94 44.68 40.90
N CYS A 229 10.91 44.80 41.81
CA CYS A 229 11.18 46.03 42.57
C CYS A 229 12.68 46.30 42.80
N HIS A 230 13.56 45.44 42.28
CA HIS A 230 15.02 45.54 42.25
C HIS A 230 15.74 45.66 43.62
N LYS A 231 15.10 45.25 44.72
CA LYS A 231 15.72 45.17 46.05
C LYS A 231 16.23 43.75 46.38
N PRO A 232 17.37 43.60 47.08
CA PRO A 232 17.90 42.29 47.49
C PRO A 232 16.99 41.56 48.50
N GLY A 233 17.18 40.24 48.61
CA GLY A 233 16.66 39.43 49.73
C GLY A 233 15.26 38.81 49.58
N HIS A 234 14.56 38.96 48.45
CA HIS A 234 13.27 38.28 48.21
C HIS A 234 13.02 38.04 46.70
N LEU A 235 11.96 37.30 46.38
CA LEU A 235 11.60 36.90 45.00
C LEU A 235 10.33 37.61 44.49
N LYS A 236 10.17 37.65 43.16
CA LYS A 236 9.05 38.29 42.41
C LYS A 236 7.65 37.83 42.88
N LYS A 237 7.54 36.63 43.46
CA LYS A 237 6.27 36.07 43.96
C LYS A 237 5.71 36.85 45.16
N ASP A 238 6.58 37.35 46.04
CA ASP A 238 6.26 37.98 47.34
C ASP A 238 6.20 39.53 47.27
N CYS A 239 6.15 40.11 46.06
CA CYS A 239 6.25 41.56 45.85
C CYS A 239 4.89 42.27 45.86
N LYS A 240 4.76 43.35 46.65
CA LYS A 240 3.49 44.05 46.98
C LYS A 240 2.82 44.88 45.85
N LEU A 241 3.27 44.80 44.59
CA LEU A 241 2.90 45.73 43.49
C LEU A 241 1.93 45.18 42.44
N LYS A 242 1.14 44.14 42.75
CA LYS A 242 0.46 43.31 41.72
C LYS A 242 -0.91 43.79 41.14
N ASN A 243 -1.58 44.82 41.67
CA ASN A 243 -2.97 45.16 41.27
C ASN A 243 -3.21 46.66 40.96
N VAL A 244 -2.90 47.13 39.73
CA VAL A 244 -3.17 48.53 39.30
C VAL A 244 -3.56 48.62 37.81
N CYS A 245 -4.49 49.51 37.44
CA CYS A 245 -4.95 49.68 36.04
C CYS A 245 -3.92 50.41 35.15
N PHE A 246 -3.43 49.74 34.12
CA PHE A 246 -2.35 50.22 33.22
C PHE A 246 -2.69 51.39 32.27
N LYS A 247 -3.88 52.00 32.35
CA LYS A 247 -4.20 53.26 31.62
C LYS A 247 -4.25 54.49 32.54
N CYS A 248 -4.46 54.33 33.85
CA CYS A 248 -4.65 55.46 34.78
C CYS A 248 -4.03 55.28 36.17
N ASN A 249 -3.28 54.19 36.41
CA ASN A 249 -2.58 53.88 37.67
C ASN A 249 -3.42 53.95 38.96
N LYS A 250 -4.71 53.56 38.89
CA LYS A 250 -5.56 53.34 40.08
C LYS A 250 -5.93 51.85 40.23
N PRO A 251 -6.03 51.31 41.46
CA PRO A 251 -6.48 49.93 41.68
C PRO A 251 -7.99 49.76 41.42
N GLY A 252 -8.44 48.52 41.25
CA GLY A 252 -9.86 48.15 41.28
C GLY A 252 -10.62 48.01 39.95
N HIS A 253 -9.98 48.23 38.78
CA HIS A 253 -10.62 47.99 37.48
C HIS A 253 -9.60 47.63 36.38
N PHE A 254 -10.07 47.08 35.26
CA PHE A 254 -9.25 46.76 34.08
C PHE A 254 -9.41 47.80 32.96
N LYS A 255 -8.44 47.81 32.03
CA LYS A 255 -8.26 48.80 30.96
C LYS A 255 -9.53 49.10 30.15
N ASP A 256 -10.37 48.08 29.99
CA ASP A 256 -11.49 48.06 29.04
C ASP A 256 -12.75 48.76 29.60
N LYS A 257 -12.75 49.13 30.89
CA LYS A 257 -13.81 49.95 31.54
C LYS A 257 -13.33 51.37 31.89
N CYS A 258 -12.25 51.85 31.28
CA CYS A 258 -11.62 53.14 31.59
C CYS A 258 -12.27 54.30 30.80
N LYS A 259 -13.08 55.14 31.47
CA LYS A 259 -13.92 56.22 30.88
C LYS A 259 -13.17 57.44 30.27
N ALA A 260 -11.88 57.35 29.99
CA ALA A 260 -11.09 58.46 29.42
C ALA A 260 -10.76 58.22 27.93
N SER A 261 -11.42 58.97 27.04
CA SER A 261 -11.15 59.03 25.60
C SER A 261 -11.59 60.37 24.99
N LYS A 262 -10.66 61.10 24.35
CA LYS A 262 -10.83 61.96 23.14
C LYS A 262 -9.59 62.87 22.91
N ASN A 263 -9.37 63.19 21.62
CA ASN A 263 -8.61 64.31 21.02
C ASN A 263 -7.05 64.33 21.00
N ASP A 264 -6.55 64.12 19.76
CA ASP A 264 -5.70 65.03 18.96
C ASP A 264 -4.26 65.50 19.36
N LYS A 265 -3.32 65.07 18.49
CA LYS A 265 -2.35 65.85 17.67
C LYS A 265 -1.05 66.49 18.23
N LYS A 266 0.02 66.23 17.43
CA LYS A 266 1.22 67.06 17.10
C LYS A 266 2.27 67.24 18.21
N ASP A 267 3.50 66.75 18.01
CA ASP A 267 4.67 67.42 17.38
C ASP A 267 5.17 68.62 18.23
N LYS A 268 6.46 68.79 18.57
CA LYS A 268 7.70 68.14 18.10
C LYS A 268 8.91 68.46 19.03
N GLU A 269 10.05 67.81 18.77
CA GLU A 269 11.44 68.23 19.14
C GLU A 269 11.85 68.17 20.65
N ASN A 270 13.11 67.90 21.04
CA ASN A 270 14.31 67.44 20.32
C ASN A 270 15.32 66.77 21.31
N SER A 271 16.00 65.67 20.94
CA SER A 271 17.39 65.36 21.39
C SER A 271 17.99 64.09 20.75
N ASP A 272 18.80 64.32 19.73
CA ASP A 272 20.13 63.78 19.43
C ASP A 272 20.57 62.34 19.84
N LYS A 273 21.07 61.61 18.82
CA LYS A 273 22.14 60.58 18.80
C LYS A 273 22.23 59.49 19.89
N GLY A 274 22.08 58.22 19.47
CA GLY A 274 22.53 57.07 20.28
C GLY A 274 22.26 55.70 19.63
N ASN A 275 23.01 55.33 18.60
CA ASN A 275 22.77 54.11 17.80
C ASN A 275 23.03 52.81 18.60
N LYS A 276 22.04 51.91 18.72
CA LYS A 276 22.24 50.50 19.11
C LYS A 276 21.14 49.59 18.52
N LYS A 277 21.57 48.62 17.70
CA LYS A 277 20.70 47.72 16.92
C LYS A 277 19.92 46.77 17.84
N THR A 278 18.61 46.71 17.68
CA THR A 278 17.76 45.63 18.19
C THR A 278 17.79 44.44 17.24
N GLU A 279 18.15 43.25 17.71
CA GLU A 279 18.22 42.05 16.88
C GLU A 279 16.82 41.58 16.45
N SER A 280 16.60 41.46 15.14
CA SER A 280 15.37 40.91 14.57
C SER A 280 15.70 40.02 13.37
N ALA A 281 15.22 38.77 13.40
CA ALA A 281 15.26 37.79 12.31
C ALA A 281 16.66 37.47 11.74
N PHE A 282 17.07 36.19 11.84
CA PHE A 282 18.39 35.68 11.42
C PHE A 282 18.73 35.84 9.91
N VAL A 283 17.80 36.36 9.10
CA VAL A 283 18.00 36.71 7.68
C VAL A 283 18.05 38.24 7.45
N SER A 284 17.35 39.04 8.26
CA SER A 284 17.23 40.49 8.05
C SER A 284 18.47 41.28 8.47
N THR A 285 19.25 40.80 9.45
CA THR A 285 20.42 41.53 9.96
C THR A 285 21.62 41.49 9.00
N VAL A 286 21.72 40.45 8.18
CA VAL A 286 22.88 40.25 7.27
C VAL A 286 22.78 41.17 6.05
N LEU A 287 21.62 41.19 5.38
CA LEU A 287 21.36 42.06 4.22
C LEU A 287 21.40 43.57 4.56
N VAL A 288 21.07 43.96 5.80
CA VAL A 288 21.04 45.37 6.25
C VAL A 288 22.42 45.88 6.72
N SER A 289 23.48 45.09 6.56
CA SER A 289 24.85 45.48 6.97
C SER A 289 25.69 46.10 5.85
N ALA A 290 25.15 46.25 4.64
CA ALA A 290 25.76 47.04 3.56
C ALA A 290 25.06 48.39 3.41
N SER A 291 25.81 49.49 3.52
CA SER A 291 25.32 50.85 3.30
C SER A 291 25.24 51.18 1.80
N ASP A 292 24.27 50.57 1.11
CA ASP A 292 24.05 50.80 -0.31
C ASP A 292 22.57 51.02 -0.64
N ARG A 293 22.28 51.94 -1.56
CA ARG A 293 20.92 52.36 -1.93
C ARG A 293 20.21 51.36 -2.88
N SER A 294 20.81 50.19 -3.12
CA SER A 294 20.37 49.15 -4.07
C SER A 294 19.50 48.03 -3.46
N ILE A 295 19.18 48.07 -2.16
CA ILE A 295 18.46 46.97 -1.47
C ILE A 295 16.99 46.88 -1.89
N ASP A 296 16.38 47.97 -2.35
CA ASP A 296 14.95 48.06 -2.68
C ASP A 296 14.54 47.18 -3.88
N GLU A 297 15.45 46.80 -4.77
CA GLU A 297 15.12 46.06 -6.02
C GLU A 297 15.52 44.58 -5.99
N LYS A 298 16.12 44.12 -4.89
CA LYS A 298 16.63 42.76 -4.75
C LYS A 298 15.52 41.76 -4.39
N TRP A 299 15.52 40.61 -5.05
CA TRP A 299 14.57 39.52 -4.81
C TRP A 299 15.30 38.27 -4.31
N LEU A 300 14.88 37.74 -3.17
CA LEU A 300 15.44 36.55 -2.57
C LEU A 300 14.86 35.30 -3.24
N VAL A 301 15.72 34.41 -3.74
CA VAL A 301 15.26 33.11 -4.26
C VAL A 301 14.87 32.20 -3.10
N ASP A 302 13.60 31.84 -3.03
CA ASP A 302 13.02 31.07 -1.93
C ASP A 302 12.26 29.84 -2.46
N SER A 303 12.65 28.65 -2.03
CA SER A 303 11.97 27.39 -2.35
C SER A 303 10.81 27.07 -1.39
N GLY A 304 10.72 27.73 -0.24
CA GLY A 304 9.60 27.65 0.69
C GLY A 304 8.45 28.61 0.38
N ALA A 305 8.69 29.64 -0.42
CA ALA A 305 7.65 30.57 -0.87
C ALA A 305 6.71 29.88 -1.89
N SER A 306 5.39 29.90 -1.62
CA SER A 306 4.40 29.25 -2.48
C SER A 306 3.97 30.09 -3.71
N HIS A 307 4.25 31.39 -3.69
CA HIS A 307 3.96 32.36 -4.77
C HIS A 307 5.14 33.34 -4.84
N HIS A 308 5.34 34.04 -5.96
CA HIS A 308 6.16 35.25 -5.97
C HIS A 308 5.49 36.32 -5.08
N MET A 309 6.24 36.99 -4.21
CA MET A 309 5.67 37.97 -3.26
C MET A 309 6.55 39.21 -3.12
N THR A 310 5.94 40.39 -3.09
CA THR A 310 6.63 41.66 -2.82
C THR A 310 5.87 42.51 -1.80
N TYR A 311 6.58 43.29 -1.00
CA TYR A 311 5.98 44.31 -0.14
C TYR A 311 5.79 45.65 -0.87
N GLN A 312 6.27 45.77 -2.12
CA GLN A 312 6.34 47.01 -2.85
C GLN A 312 5.28 47.08 -3.95
N LYS A 313 4.20 47.83 -3.69
CA LYS A 313 3.18 48.11 -4.71
C LYS A 313 3.76 48.82 -5.96
N LYS A 314 4.87 49.56 -5.82
CA LYS A 314 5.52 50.33 -6.91
C LYS A 314 6.11 49.48 -8.04
N LEU A 315 6.33 48.18 -7.83
CA LEU A 315 6.93 47.29 -8.85
C LEU A 315 5.90 46.73 -9.85
N PHE A 316 4.60 46.89 -9.59
CA PHE A 316 3.56 46.32 -10.43
C PHE A 316 3.27 47.20 -11.66
N CYS A 317 3.36 46.62 -12.85
CA CYS A 317 2.89 47.23 -14.09
C CYS A 317 1.38 47.00 -14.31
N GLU A 318 0.86 45.86 -13.83
CA GLU A 318 -0.57 45.54 -13.78
C GLU A 318 -0.90 45.12 -12.34
N TYR A 319 -1.90 45.73 -11.69
CA TYR A 319 -2.27 45.45 -10.29
C TYR A 319 -3.78 45.34 -10.11
N GLU A 320 -4.21 44.21 -9.54
CA GLU A 320 -5.58 43.94 -9.11
C GLU A 320 -5.65 43.92 -7.57
N LYS A 321 -6.55 44.72 -6.98
CA LYS A 321 -6.82 44.74 -5.52
C LYS A 321 -7.71 43.53 -5.21
N LEU A 322 -7.25 42.62 -4.37
CA LEU A 322 -8.05 41.45 -3.97
C LEU A 322 -9.24 41.91 -3.12
N SER A 323 -10.46 41.55 -3.52
CA SER A 323 -11.70 41.89 -2.82
C SER A 323 -11.74 41.41 -1.37
N THR A 324 -11.12 40.25 -1.09
CA THR A 324 -10.83 39.77 0.26
C THR A 324 -9.33 39.51 0.43
N PRO A 325 -8.66 40.06 1.46
CA PRO A 325 -7.22 39.84 1.66
C PRO A 325 -6.85 38.36 1.84
N LYS A 326 -5.99 37.84 0.96
CA LYS A 326 -5.55 36.43 0.99
C LYS A 326 -4.52 36.25 2.11
N VAL A 327 -4.82 35.40 3.10
CA VAL A 327 -3.91 35.15 4.22
C VAL A 327 -2.72 34.29 3.78
N VAL A 328 -1.52 34.77 4.03
CA VAL A 328 -0.23 34.11 3.79
C VAL A 328 0.40 33.77 5.15
N ILE A 329 0.85 32.52 5.32
CA ILE A 329 1.58 32.11 6.52
C ILE A 329 3.08 32.17 6.19
N ILE A 330 3.85 32.92 6.98
CA ILE A 330 5.31 32.98 6.86
C ILE A 330 5.98 31.97 7.80
N GLY A 331 7.26 31.66 7.58
CA GLY A 331 7.97 30.52 8.19
C GLY A 331 8.09 30.50 9.72
N ASP A 332 7.72 31.58 10.42
CA ASP A 332 7.62 31.63 11.89
C ASP A 332 6.18 31.44 12.42
N GLY A 333 5.25 31.05 11.55
CA GLY A 333 3.84 30.83 11.87
C GLY A 333 2.97 32.09 11.88
N ARG A 334 3.54 33.29 11.68
CA ARG A 334 2.74 34.52 11.60
C ARG A 334 1.89 34.55 10.32
N LYS A 335 0.68 35.09 10.45
CA LYS A 335 -0.28 35.31 9.37
C LYS A 335 -0.16 36.75 8.87
N LEU A 336 0.21 36.93 7.61
CA LEU A 336 0.24 38.20 6.89
C LEU A 336 -0.89 38.22 5.86
N ASN A 337 -1.31 39.40 5.40
CA ASN A 337 -2.37 39.55 4.41
C ASN A 337 -1.78 40.04 3.08
N ALA A 338 -2.04 39.31 2.00
CA ALA A 338 -1.85 39.79 0.63
C ALA A 338 -3.05 40.66 0.22
N LEU A 339 -2.80 41.88 -0.24
CA LEU A 339 -3.83 42.89 -0.57
C LEU A 339 -4.09 43.03 -2.07
N GLY A 340 -3.35 42.31 -2.89
CA GLY A 340 -3.45 42.35 -4.35
C GLY A 340 -2.62 41.28 -5.02
N ILE A 341 -2.90 41.09 -6.30
CA ILE A 341 -2.13 40.24 -7.20
C ILE A 341 -1.87 41.02 -8.50
N GLY A 342 -0.82 40.68 -9.23
CA GLY A 342 -0.53 41.37 -10.48
C GLY A 342 0.77 40.94 -11.14
N LYS A 343 1.22 41.76 -12.08
CA LYS A 343 2.41 41.55 -12.90
C LYS A 343 3.47 42.59 -12.61
N VAL A 344 4.72 42.17 -12.64
CA VAL A 344 5.92 42.98 -12.35
C VAL A 344 6.88 42.84 -13.52
N ASN A 345 7.23 43.96 -14.18
CA ASN A 345 8.27 43.97 -15.22
C ASN A 345 9.64 44.16 -14.58
N ILE A 346 10.66 43.47 -15.11
CA ILE A 346 12.03 43.44 -14.59
C ILE A 346 13.05 43.28 -15.73
N MET A 347 14.23 43.85 -15.56
CA MET A 347 15.39 43.49 -16.38
C MET A 347 16.17 42.37 -15.68
N ALA A 348 16.19 41.17 -16.26
CA ALA A 348 16.87 40.00 -15.72
C ALA A 348 18.17 39.71 -16.49
N PHE A 349 19.26 39.39 -15.79
CA PHE A 349 20.52 39.02 -16.41
C PHE A 349 20.51 37.55 -16.84
N ASP A 350 20.64 37.27 -18.13
CA ASP A 350 20.59 35.91 -18.69
C ASP A 350 21.95 35.18 -18.69
N GLY A 351 23.03 35.90 -18.42
CA GLY A 351 24.40 35.39 -18.48
C GLY A 351 25.30 36.19 -19.42
N GLU A 352 24.72 36.88 -20.39
CA GLU A 352 25.41 37.74 -21.36
C GLU A 352 24.92 39.18 -21.26
N GLU A 353 23.60 39.42 -21.23
CA GLU A 353 23.01 40.76 -21.12
C GLU A 353 21.77 40.83 -20.21
N TYR A 354 21.23 42.04 -20.03
CA TYR A 354 20.00 42.26 -19.25
C TYR A 354 18.80 42.28 -20.20
N VAL A 355 17.95 41.27 -20.10
CA VAL A 355 16.78 41.05 -20.96
C VAL A 355 15.50 41.50 -20.23
N CYS A 356 14.59 42.16 -20.95
CA CYS A 356 13.30 42.58 -20.40
C CYS A 356 12.38 41.36 -20.23
N CYS A 357 11.93 41.15 -19.00
CA CYS A 357 11.14 40.00 -18.55
C CYS A 357 9.95 40.48 -17.70
N SER A 358 8.94 39.62 -17.53
CA SER A 358 7.81 39.90 -16.64
C SER A 358 7.49 38.71 -15.73
N ILE A 359 7.24 39.00 -14.45
CA ILE A 359 6.79 38.04 -13.44
C ILE A 359 5.28 38.20 -13.29
N ASN A 360 4.53 37.17 -13.66
CA ASN A 360 3.07 37.14 -13.52
C ASN A 360 2.65 36.60 -12.14
N ASN A 361 1.42 36.92 -11.71
CA ASN A 361 0.79 36.39 -10.49
C ASN A 361 1.57 36.66 -9.18
N VAL A 362 2.26 37.81 -9.10
CA VAL A 362 2.96 38.25 -7.89
C VAL A 362 1.94 38.73 -6.85
N LEU A 363 2.05 38.26 -5.61
CA LEU A 363 1.23 38.74 -4.49
C LEU A 363 1.84 39.95 -3.81
N HIS A 364 1.03 40.98 -3.57
CA HIS A 364 1.42 42.17 -2.81
C HIS A 364 1.13 41.99 -1.32
N VAL A 365 2.18 41.89 -0.50
CA VAL A 365 2.14 41.62 0.95
C VAL A 365 2.87 42.75 1.70
N PRO A 366 2.21 43.87 2.06
CA PRO A 366 2.89 45.08 2.57
C PRO A 366 3.67 44.92 3.88
N LYS A 367 3.38 43.86 4.65
CA LYS A 367 4.03 43.55 5.94
C LYS A 367 5.24 42.61 5.79
N LEU A 368 5.57 42.19 4.58
CA LEU A 368 6.77 41.43 4.26
C LEU A 368 7.99 42.37 4.28
N LYS A 369 9.18 41.87 4.63
CA LYS A 369 10.40 42.72 4.76
C LYS A 369 11.31 42.72 3.53
N ILE A 370 11.22 41.70 2.67
CA ILE A 370 12.11 41.44 1.53
C ILE A 370 11.25 40.83 0.41
N ASN A 371 11.56 41.09 -0.86
CA ASN A 371 10.85 40.47 -1.98
C ASN A 371 11.26 39.00 -2.14
N LEU A 372 10.31 38.10 -2.41
CA LEU A 372 10.52 36.65 -2.51
C LEU A 372 10.21 36.16 -3.92
N PHE A 373 11.21 35.55 -4.56
CA PHE A 373 11.10 34.89 -5.85
C PHE A 373 10.94 33.37 -5.65
N SER A 374 9.70 32.89 -5.82
CA SER A 374 9.36 31.49 -5.56
C SER A 374 9.93 30.54 -6.63
N VAL A 375 10.79 29.62 -6.21
CA VAL A 375 11.30 28.55 -7.08
C VAL A 375 10.16 27.63 -7.53
N GLY A 376 9.24 27.29 -6.63
CA GLY A 376 8.07 26.46 -6.98
C GLY A 376 7.19 27.11 -8.05
N SER A 377 6.96 28.42 -7.97
CA SER A 377 6.14 29.16 -8.93
C SER A 377 6.78 29.24 -10.32
N VAL A 378 8.09 29.52 -10.40
CA VAL A 378 8.78 29.63 -11.70
C VAL A 378 8.95 28.26 -12.37
N VAL A 379 9.20 27.19 -11.60
CA VAL A 379 9.22 25.81 -12.13
C VAL A 379 7.86 25.37 -12.67
N CYS A 380 6.76 25.72 -11.98
CA CYS A 380 5.41 25.44 -12.50
C CYS A 380 5.12 26.18 -13.83
N ASN A 381 5.82 27.28 -14.12
CA ASN A 381 5.75 28.00 -15.40
C ASN A 381 6.73 27.46 -16.47
N GLY A 382 7.29 26.26 -16.27
CA GLY A 382 8.11 25.55 -17.26
C GLY A 382 9.56 26.01 -17.33
N PHE A 383 10.10 26.60 -16.27
CA PHE A 383 11.54 26.88 -16.15
C PHE A 383 12.24 25.76 -15.39
N HIS A 384 13.40 25.32 -15.89
CA HIS A 384 14.34 24.51 -15.13
C HIS A 384 15.23 25.40 -14.26
N VAL A 385 15.56 24.92 -13.05
CA VAL A 385 16.38 25.67 -12.09
C VAL A 385 17.57 24.80 -11.70
N SER A 386 18.77 25.29 -11.98
CA SER A 386 20.03 24.66 -11.61
C SER A 386 20.74 25.50 -10.55
N MET A 387 21.08 24.91 -9.41
CA MET A 387 21.74 25.62 -8.31
C MET A 387 23.16 25.08 -8.12
N THR A 388 24.17 25.94 -8.31
CA THR A 388 25.57 25.64 -8.04
C THR A 388 26.02 26.30 -6.72
N ASN A 389 27.27 26.09 -6.31
CA ASN A 389 27.79 26.62 -5.05
C ASN A 389 27.81 28.16 -4.96
N ASP A 390 27.73 28.84 -6.11
CA ASP A 390 27.95 30.27 -6.34
C ASP A 390 26.75 30.98 -7.00
N LYS A 391 25.92 30.29 -7.81
CA LYS A 391 24.79 30.88 -8.54
C LYS A 391 23.58 29.95 -8.66
N CYS A 392 22.43 30.54 -8.99
CA CYS A 392 21.18 29.85 -9.27
C CYS A 392 20.69 30.28 -10.66
N VAL A 393 20.68 29.35 -11.60
CA VAL A 393 20.43 29.59 -13.02
C VAL A 393 19.01 29.12 -13.36
N PHE A 394 18.20 30.02 -13.91
CA PHE A 394 16.85 29.75 -14.39
C PHE A 394 16.89 29.67 -15.91
N SER A 395 16.54 28.52 -16.48
CA SER A 395 16.56 28.26 -17.91
C SER A 395 15.22 27.75 -18.42
N LYS A 396 14.93 27.99 -19.70
CA LYS A 396 13.74 27.48 -20.38
C LYS A 396 14.11 27.12 -21.82
N ASN A 397 13.68 25.94 -22.28
CA ASN A 397 14.04 25.40 -23.59
C ASN A 397 15.56 25.43 -23.87
N ASN A 398 16.36 25.02 -22.88
CA ASN A 398 17.84 25.06 -22.87
C ASN A 398 18.52 26.44 -23.03
N ARG A 399 17.77 27.56 -23.06
CA ARG A 399 18.33 28.91 -22.93
C ARG A 399 18.28 29.36 -21.48
N VAL A 400 19.33 30.02 -20.99
CA VAL A 400 19.28 30.72 -19.71
C VAL A 400 18.42 31.98 -19.87
N CYS A 401 17.62 32.30 -18.85
CA CYS A 401 16.71 33.45 -18.86
C CYS A 401 16.91 34.39 -17.66
N ALA A 402 17.47 33.88 -16.56
CA ALA A 402 17.86 34.69 -15.41
C ALA A 402 18.90 33.97 -14.55
N ILE A 403 19.81 34.73 -13.92
CA ILE A 403 20.80 34.20 -12.97
C ILE A 403 20.71 34.96 -11.63
N ALA A 404 20.52 34.23 -10.54
CA ALA A 404 20.75 34.70 -9.17
C ALA A 404 22.19 34.43 -8.75
N ASN A 405 22.81 35.38 -8.04
CA ASN A 405 24.13 35.18 -7.46
C ASN A 405 24.00 34.93 -5.95
N LYS A 406 24.89 34.10 -5.41
CA LYS A 406 24.95 33.82 -3.98
C LYS A 406 25.69 34.93 -3.26
N GLU A 407 25.01 35.60 -2.34
CA GLU A 407 25.59 36.69 -1.57
C GLU A 407 26.57 36.13 -0.52
N SER A 408 27.83 36.56 -0.62
CA SER A 408 28.97 36.04 0.15
C SER A 408 28.76 36.08 1.67
N CYS A 409 28.01 37.08 2.16
CA CYS A 409 27.78 37.30 3.60
C CYS A 409 26.60 36.50 4.16
N SER A 410 25.53 36.28 3.38
CA SER A 410 24.31 35.62 3.85
C SER A 410 24.18 34.15 3.41
N LYS A 411 24.99 33.70 2.44
CA LYS A 411 24.89 32.40 1.74
C LYS A 411 23.57 32.18 0.99
N LEU A 412 22.76 33.22 0.84
CA LEU A 412 21.47 33.19 0.13
C LEU A 412 21.64 33.58 -1.34
N TYR A 413 20.74 33.09 -2.19
CA TYR A 413 20.72 33.41 -3.62
C TYR A 413 19.80 34.60 -3.86
N VAL A 414 20.32 35.64 -4.50
CA VAL A 414 19.62 36.91 -4.73
C VAL A 414 19.58 37.19 -6.23
N MET A 415 18.37 37.47 -6.74
CA MET A 415 18.17 38.03 -8.07
C MET A 415 18.41 39.54 -8.00
N ASP A 416 19.30 40.05 -8.85
CA ASP A 416 19.56 41.47 -9.02
C ASP A 416 18.79 41.93 -10.28
N PHE A 417 17.51 42.24 -10.08
CA PHE A 417 16.66 42.78 -11.14
C PHE A 417 16.80 44.30 -11.17
N LYS A 418 17.10 44.87 -12.34
CA LYS A 418 17.14 46.33 -12.50
C LYS A 418 15.74 46.84 -12.84
N SER A 419 15.30 47.91 -12.18
CA SER A 419 14.07 48.61 -12.56
C SER A 419 14.23 49.35 -13.89
N GLU A 420 13.14 49.38 -14.66
CA GLU A 420 13.03 50.22 -15.85
C GLU A 420 12.53 51.61 -15.42
N SER A 421 13.43 52.59 -15.35
CA SER A 421 13.09 53.95 -14.93
C SER A 421 12.34 54.69 -16.05
N LEU A 422 11.01 54.74 -15.95
CA LEU A 422 10.14 55.60 -16.75
C LEU A 422 10.38 57.09 -16.43
N GLN A 423 11.45 57.68 -16.98
CA GLN A 423 11.50 59.10 -17.36
C GLN A 423 12.67 59.42 -18.33
N ALA A 424 12.36 60.28 -19.29
CA ALA A 424 13.09 60.57 -20.53
C ALA A 424 14.60 60.85 -20.44
N ASN A 425 15.33 60.49 -21.51
CA ASN A 425 16.21 61.45 -22.16
C ASN A 425 16.44 61.16 -23.66
N VAL A 426 16.42 62.23 -24.45
CA VAL A 426 16.65 62.23 -25.90
C VAL A 426 18.15 62.35 -26.20
N ALA A 427 18.59 61.64 -27.25
CA ALA A 427 19.85 61.81 -27.98
C ALA A 427 21.19 61.69 -27.23
N LYS A 428 21.95 60.64 -27.60
CA LYS A 428 23.31 60.84 -28.14
C LYS A 428 23.70 59.73 -29.11
N VAL A 429 23.63 60.06 -30.41
CA VAL A 429 24.36 59.35 -31.46
C VAL A 429 25.78 59.89 -31.45
N GLU A 430 26.79 59.03 -31.46
CA GLU A 430 27.99 59.35 -32.25
C GLU A 430 28.70 58.09 -32.77
N LEU A 431 29.12 58.15 -34.03
CA LEU A 431 29.71 57.03 -34.75
C LEU A 431 31.19 56.86 -34.41
N LYS A 432 31.65 55.61 -34.35
CA LYS A 432 33.01 55.26 -34.80
C LYS A 432 32.93 54.50 -36.11
N LYS A 433 33.18 55.21 -37.21
CA LYS A 433 33.59 54.64 -38.50
C LYS A 433 34.93 55.23 -38.88
N ASN A 434 35.87 54.37 -39.26
CA ASN A 434 36.96 54.55 -40.22
C ASN A 434 37.76 53.23 -40.23
N ALA A 435 38.22 52.67 -41.37
CA ALA A 435 38.18 53.19 -42.74
C ALA A 435 38.30 52.07 -43.81
N VAL A 436 38.10 52.43 -45.11
CA VAL A 436 38.67 51.80 -46.34
C VAL A 436 38.13 50.39 -46.74
N GLU A 437 37.75 50.07 -48.00
CA GLU A 437 37.54 50.82 -49.27
C GLU A 437 36.71 49.98 -50.30
N ILE A 438 35.91 50.66 -51.16
CA ILE A 438 35.72 50.46 -52.65
C ILE A 438 35.37 49.05 -53.24
N VAL A 439 34.41 48.85 -54.18
CA VAL A 439 33.35 49.71 -54.79
C VAL A 439 32.38 48.88 -55.69
N ARG A 440 31.30 49.53 -56.18
CA ARG A 440 30.28 49.17 -57.21
C ARG A 440 28.89 48.80 -56.64
N ASP A 441 27.90 49.71 -56.65
CA ASP A 441 27.04 50.20 -57.78
C ASP A 441 25.69 49.42 -57.75
N VAL A 442 24.45 49.98 -57.82
CA VAL A 442 23.92 51.32 -58.16
C VAL A 442 22.69 51.67 -57.27
N THR A 443 22.30 52.95 -57.22
CA THR A 443 21.05 53.54 -56.64
C THR A 443 19.77 53.20 -57.44
N PHE A 444 18.51 53.46 -57.05
CA PHE A 444 17.77 54.71 -56.69
C PHE A 444 16.56 54.41 -55.73
N VAL A 445 16.06 55.24 -54.77
CA VAL A 445 15.77 56.70 -54.67
C VAL A 445 14.44 57.07 -55.39
N LYS A 446 13.36 57.69 -54.84
CA LYS A 446 13.08 58.40 -53.55
C LYS A 446 11.55 58.70 -53.33
N LYS A 447 11.11 58.68 -52.04
CA LYS A 447 10.31 59.69 -51.25
C LYS A 447 8.91 60.28 -51.65
N HIS A 448 8.21 60.70 -50.56
CA HIS A 448 7.32 61.89 -50.32
C HIS A 448 5.78 61.70 -50.47
N ASN A 449 4.88 62.34 -49.67
CA ASN A 449 4.97 63.02 -48.36
C ASN A 449 3.58 63.17 -47.66
N LYS A 450 3.59 63.35 -46.32
CA LYS A 450 2.57 63.90 -45.36
C LYS A 450 1.98 65.30 -45.74
N PRO A 451 1.09 66.01 -44.96
CA PRO A 451 0.53 65.79 -43.58
C PRO A 451 -0.96 66.18 -43.29
N GLU A 452 -1.45 65.98 -42.05
CA GLU A 452 -2.20 66.93 -41.13
C GLU A 452 -2.50 66.20 -39.78
N ARG A 453 -2.03 66.68 -38.59
CA ARG A 453 -2.63 67.57 -37.55
C ARG A 453 -3.89 67.01 -36.84
N GLU A 454 -4.11 67.07 -35.51
CA GLU A 454 -3.33 67.63 -34.37
C GLU A 454 -3.80 67.00 -33.01
N GLU A 455 -2.91 66.93 -32.00
CA GLU A 455 -3.10 66.86 -30.50
C GLU A 455 -4.07 65.84 -29.83
N GLN A 456 -3.99 65.47 -28.53
CA GLN A 456 -2.96 65.03 -27.56
C GLN A 456 -3.71 64.70 -26.22
N GLU A 457 -3.43 63.54 -25.60
CA GLU A 457 -3.20 63.25 -24.14
C GLU A 457 -4.16 63.80 -23.02
N GLU A 458 -4.36 63.22 -21.82
CA GLU A 458 -3.95 61.96 -21.14
C GLU A 458 -4.88 61.59 -19.94
N LYS A 459 -4.92 60.29 -19.57
CA LYS A 459 -5.19 59.62 -18.25
C LYS A 459 -6.22 60.12 -17.19
N CYS A 460 -7.08 59.18 -16.76
CA CYS A 460 -7.77 59.00 -15.44
C CYS A 460 -8.25 57.53 -15.33
N ILE A 461 -8.63 56.87 -14.21
CA ILE A 461 -8.56 57.07 -12.73
C ILE A 461 -8.62 55.67 -12.03
N TYR A 462 -8.23 55.56 -10.75
CA TYR A 462 -8.34 54.39 -9.85
C TYR A 462 -8.36 54.97 -8.41
N LEU A 463 -9.15 54.58 -7.38
CA LEU A 463 -10.00 53.44 -6.98
C LEU A 463 -11.15 53.97 -6.05
N ASP A 464 -12.18 53.17 -5.67
CA ASP A 464 -12.31 52.61 -4.29
C ASP A 464 -13.64 51.89 -3.95
N ILE A 465 -13.60 51.11 -2.85
CA ILE A 465 -14.73 50.44 -2.17
C ILE A 465 -14.60 50.71 -0.66
N GLU A 466 -15.63 51.28 -0.06
CA GLU A 466 -15.96 51.34 1.39
C GLU A 466 -17.51 51.51 1.49
N GLU A 467 -18.25 51.11 2.53
CA GLU A 467 -17.96 50.25 3.69
C GLU A 467 -19.27 49.62 4.26
N ASN A 468 -19.17 49.06 5.47
CA ASN A 468 -20.14 48.30 6.28
C ASN A 468 -21.58 48.82 6.49
N LEU A 469 -22.41 47.89 6.99
CA LEU A 469 -23.68 48.09 7.70
C LEU A 469 -23.57 49.01 8.94
N ASN A 470 -24.58 49.84 9.18
CA ASN A 470 -25.36 49.81 10.45
C ASN A 470 -26.66 50.66 10.40
N ASN A 471 -27.51 50.45 11.43
CA ASN A 471 -28.92 50.82 11.55
C ASN A 471 -29.24 52.30 11.91
N GLU A 472 -30.55 52.56 12.04
CA GLU A 472 -31.27 53.71 12.62
C GLU A 472 -31.57 54.82 11.57
N GLU A 473 -32.78 55.39 11.45
CA GLU A 473 -33.86 55.62 12.44
C GLU A 473 -35.29 55.28 11.92
N TYR A 474 -36.30 55.50 12.78
CA TYR A 474 -37.73 55.20 12.58
C TYR A 474 -38.61 56.40 13.00
N GLN A 475 -39.44 56.92 12.08
CA GLN A 475 -40.63 57.80 12.20
C GLN A 475 -40.89 58.33 10.76
N SER A 476 -42.09 58.51 10.19
CA SER A 476 -43.52 58.42 10.58
C SER A 476 -44.33 58.73 9.28
N GLU A 477 -45.59 58.37 9.00
CA GLU A 477 -46.70 57.70 9.71
C GLU A 477 -47.77 57.23 8.65
N SER A 478 -48.94 56.71 9.07
CA SER A 478 -50.16 56.40 8.23
C SER A 478 -50.06 55.25 7.19
N ASP A 479 -51.11 54.47 6.86
CA ASP A 479 -52.40 54.19 7.51
C ASP A 479 -53.09 52.92 6.92
N THR A 480 -54.18 52.47 7.57
CA THR A 480 -55.28 51.58 7.06
C THR A 480 -55.04 50.09 6.77
N GLU A 481 -55.57 49.25 7.67
CA GLU A 481 -56.64 48.23 7.48
C GLU A 481 -56.92 47.58 6.10
N GLY A 482 -57.26 46.28 6.09
CA GLY A 482 -57.96 45.66 4.95
C GLY A 482 -57.97 44.13 4.90
N SER A 483 -58.90 43.48 5.61
CA SER A 483 -59.25 42.06 5.42
C SER A 483 -60.46 41.91 4.48
N VAL A 484 -60.37 41.07 3.44
CA VAL A 484 -61.54 40.62 2.64
C VAL A 484 -61.34 39.14 2.20
N GLU A 485 -62.37 38.33 2.42
CA GLU A 485 -62.51 36.92 2.00
C GLU A 485 -63.31 36.80 0.65
N PHE A 486 -63.81 35.59 0.33
CA PHE A 486 -64.82 35.26 -0.70
C PHE A 486 -64.28 35.12 -2.15
N GLU A 487 -64.19 33.90 -2.70
CA GLU A 487 -65.25 33.02 -3.32
C GLU A 487 -65.35 33.25 -4.85
N ASP A 488 -65.71 32.32 -5.73
CA ASP A 488 -65.85 30.84 -5.69
C ASP A 488 -65.84 30.31 -7.16
N CYS A 489 -66.42 29.13 -7.44
CA CYS A 489 -66.79 28.55 -8.75
C CYS A 489 -65.82 27.51 -9.36
N GLN A 490 -65.58 26.44 -8.61
CA GLN A 490 -66.19 25.11 -8.84
C GLN A 490 -66.64 24.62 -10.26
N VAL A 491 -66.50 23.28 -10.45
CA VAL A 491 -67.35 22.34 -11.24
C VAL A 491 -66.92 21.90 -12.66
N ASN A 492 -66.19 20.77 -12.66
CA ASN A 492 -66.51 19.46 -13.28
C ASN A 492 -66.29 19.05 -14.76
N ASP A 493 -65.73 17.82 -14.82
CA ASP A 493 -66.13 16.62 -15.59
C ASP A 493 -65.85 16.45 -17.10
N ASN A 494 -65.09 15.39 -17.35
CA ASN A 494 -65.34 14.28 -18.29
C ASN A 494 -65.77 14.58 -19.74
N MET A 495 -65.03 14.00 -20.69
CA MET A 495 -65.51 12.77 -21.33
C MET A 495 -64.37 11.91 -21.86
N MET A 496 -64.70 10.63 -22.09
CA MET A 496 -63.80 9.53 -22.41
C MET A 496 -64.10 8.98 -23.81
N GLN A 497 -63.22 8.10 -24.31
CA GLN A 497 -63.46 7.08 -25.35
C GLN A 497 -63.51 7.57 -26.82
N GLU A 498 -62.68 7.05 -27.75
CA GLU A 498 -62.67 5.72 -28.44
C GLU A 498 -63.30 5.94 -29.86
N VAL A 499 -63.00 5.26 -30.98
CA VAL A 499 -62.51 3.91 -31.33
C VAL A 499 -61.89 3.93 -32.77
N GLU A 500 -61.07 2.92 -33.16
CA GLU A 500 -61.04 2.20 -34.49
C GLU A 500 -60.90 2.96 -35.86
N PHE A 501 -60.41 2.41 -37.00
CA PHE A 501 -59.60 1.20 -37.38
C PHE A 501 -59.21 1.31 -38.90
N LEU A 502 -58.17 0.58 -39.36
CA LEU A 502 -57.89 0.18 -40.79
C LEU A 502 -57.61 1.27 -41.86
N GLU A 503 -56.93 1.06 -43.00
CA GLU A 503 -55.86 0.15 -43.48
C GLU A 503 -55.29 0.72 -44.81
N GLU A 504 -54.10 0.27 -45.25
CA GLU A 504 -53.65 -0.04 -46.65
C GLU A 504 -54.00 0.89 -47.87
N GLU A 505 -53.19 1.05 -48.94
CA GLU A 505 -51.79 0.74 -49.30
C GLU A 505 -51.46 1.44 -50.66
N ILE A 506 -50.28 1.15 -51.26
CA ILE A 506 -50.06 0.97 -52.73
C ILE A 506 -49.73 2.18 -53.67
N LEU A 507 -48.51 2.10 -54.24
CA LEU A 507 -48.02 2.46 -55.61
C LEU A 507 -48.15 3.94 -56.12
N GLU A 508 -47.37 4.45 -57.10
CA GLU A 508 -46.41 3.85 -58.06
C GLU A 508 -45.30 4.83 -58.56
N HIS A 509 -44.43 4.33 -59.45
CA HIS A 509 -43.19 4.87 -60.04
C HIS A 509 -43.23 6.16 -60.92
N GLU A 510 -42.05 6.77 -61.11
CA GLU A 510 -41.39 7.21 -62.39
C GLU A 510 -40.01 7.84 -62.03
N GLU A 511 -38.81 7.33 -62.40
CA GLU A 511 -38.11 7.22 -63.71
C GLU A 511 -37.81 8.59 -64.39
N ILE A 512 -36.56 9.10 -64.38
CA ILE A 512 -35.34 8.81 -65.19
C ILE A 512 -35.31 9.49 -66.58
N GLN A 513 -34.25 10.28 -66.82
CA GLN A 513 -33.53 10.50 -68.10
C GLN A 513 -32.16 11.15 -67.75
N GLU A 514 -30.98 10.55 -67.97
CA GLU A 514 -30.27 10.19 -69.22
C GLU A 514 -29.72 11.39 -70.02
N VAL A 515 -28.58 11.36 -70.72
CA VAL A 515 -27.35 10.51 -70.81
C VAL A 515 -26.30 11.35 -71.59
N ASN A 516 -24.99 11.13 -71.42
CA ASN A 516 -24.06 11.09 -72.57
C ASN A 516 -22.66 10.57 -72.24
N GLU A 517 -22.04 9.92 -73.23
CA GLU A 517 -20.94 8.97 -73.08
C GLU A 517 -19.55 9.53 -73.43
N SER A 518 -18.48 8.85 -72.98
CA SER A 518 -17.49 8.25 -73.92
C SER A 518 -16.36 7.52 -73.17
N MET A 519 -15.92 6.38 -73.74
CA MET A 519 -14.68 5.69 -73.39
C MET A 519 -13.75 5.62 -74.61
N PRO A 520 -12.43 5.58 -74.37
CA PRO A 520 -11.56 4.75 -75.19
C PRO A 520 -10.74 3.75 -74.35
N VAL A 521 -10.39 2.63 -74.99
CA VAL A 521 -9.59 1.54 -74.44
C VAL A 521 -8.21 1.53 -75.11
N ASN A 522 -7.10 1.56 -74.35
CA ASN A 522 -6.14 0.44 -74.35
C ASN A 522 -5.07 0.47 -73.24
N SER A 523 -4.46 -0.70 -73.05
CA SER A 523 -3.36 -1.10 -72.17
C SER A 523 -2.20 -0.12 -71.94
N GLU A 524 -1.77 0.06 -70.68
CA GLU A 524 -0.55 -0.54 -70.11
C GLU A 524 -0.37 -0.27 -68.59
N ASN A 525 0.53 -1.00 -67.94
CA ASN A 525 0.64 -1.13 -66.47
C ASN A 525 0.99 0.18 -65.71
N THR A 526 0.12 0.63 -64.80
CA THR A 526 0.52 1.41 -63.61
C THR A 526 -0.25 1.01 -62.36
N ARG A 527 0.46 0.83 -61.24
CA ARG A 527 -0.12 0.54 -59.92
C ARG A 527 -0.91 1.76 -59.43
N ARG A 528 -2.24 1.67 -59.34
CA ARG A 528 -3.03 2.66 -58.58
C ARG A 528 -2.72 2.54 -57.08
N THR A 529 -2.42 3.68 -56.49
CA THR A 529 -2.05 3.87 -55.09
C THR A 529 -3.22 3.51 -54.16
N ARG A 530 -3.07 2.42 -53.37
CA ARG A 530 -3.82 2.29 -52.11
C ARG A 530 -3.39 3.45 -51.21
N SER A 531 -4.33 4.28 -50.77
CA SER A 531 -4.08 5.13 -49.60
C SER A 531 -3.82 4.19 -48.41
N ARG A 532 -2.67 4.34 -47.76
CA ARG A 532 -2.38 3.64 -46.52
C ARG A 532 -3.10 4.38 -45.39
N LYS A 533 -4.31 3.95 -45.03
CA LYS A 533 -4.79 4.22 -43.66
C LYS A 533 -3.91 3.44 -42.69
N ALA A 534 -3.42 4.12 -41.66
CA ALA A 534 -2.75 3.48 -40.54
C ALA A 534 -3.72 2.55 -39.80
N PRO A 535 -3.26 1.43 -39.23
CA PRO A 535 -4.08 0.61 -38.34
C PRO A 535 -4.42 1.37 -37.04
N ASN A 536 -5.65 1.19 -36.53
CA ASN A 536 -6.16 1.92 -35.36
C ASN A 536 -5.37 1.71 -34.04
N TRP A 537 -4.45 0.74 -33.98
CA TRP A 537 -3.64 0.45 -32.78
C TRP A 537 -2.40 1.35 -32.63
N PHE A 538 -2.15 2.28 -33.56
CA PHE A 538 -0.97 3.15 -33.50
C PHE A 538 -1.11 4.34 -32.51
N HIS A 539 -2.30 4.57 -31.93
CA HIS A 539 -2.51 5.60 -30.90
C HIS A 539 -2.21 5.14 -29.46
N ASP A 540 -2.03 3.84 -29.21
CA ASP A 540 -1.81 3.31 -27.85
C ASP A 540 -0.37 3.53 -27.32
N TYR A 541 0.50 4.19 -28.11
CA TYR A 541 1.87 4.57 -27.73
C TYR A 541 2.13 6.09 -27.81
N GLU A 542 1.11 6.92 -27.56
CA GLU A 542 1.35 8.33 -27.18
C GLU A 542 1.63 8.44 -25.68
N VAL A 543 2.91 8.46 -25.33
CA VAL A 543 3.36 9.16 -24.11
C VAL A 543 3.19 10.65 -24.40
N GLY A 544 2.24 11.29 -23.71
CA GLY A 544 1.83 12.67 -23.98
C GLY A 544 2.92 13.72 -23.79
N PHE A 545 3.75 13.91 -24.81
CA PHE A 545 4.33 15.21 -25.13
C PHE A 545 3.21 16.15 -25.61
N ILE A 546 3.30 17.41 -25.24
CA ILE A 546 2.33 18.43 -25.64
C ILE A 546 2.54 18.72 -27.13
N SER A 547 1.60 18.31 -27.98
CA SER A 547 1.55 18.80 -29.37
C SER A 547 1.18 20.28 -29.36
N VAL A 548 2.14 21.14 -29.68
CA VAL A 548 1.84 22.52 -30.08
C VAL A 548 1.28 22.45 -31.50
N HIS A 549 0.12 23.07 -31.74
CA HIS A 549 -0.45 23.10 -33.09
C HIS A 549 0.41 23.93 -34.05
N ASN A 550 0.45 23.49 -35.32
CA ASN A 550 1.11 24.12 -36.49
C ASN A 550 2.61 23.83 -36.70
N GLU A 551 3.00 22.55 -36.76
CA GLU A 551 4.20 22.13 -37.52
C GLU A 551 3.80 21.42 -38.83
N PRO A 552 4.51 21.65 -39.96
CA PRO A 552 4.19 21.04 -41.24
C PRO A 552 4.46 19.52 -41.22
N SER A 553 3.45 18.72 -41.56
CA SER A 553 3.49 17.26 -41.43
C SER A 553 4.19 16.56 -42.61
N THR A 554 4.45 17.29 -43.69
CA THR A 554 5.10 16.78 -44.90
C THR A 554 6.18 17.75 -45.40
N LEU A 555 7.19 17.21 -46.12
CA LEU A 555 8.20 18.04 -46.79
C LEU A 555 7.58 19.08 -47.74
N LYS A 556 6.41 18.78 -48.34
CA LYS A 556 5.73 19.73 -49.21
C LYS A 556 5.13 20.90 -48.42
N GLU A 557 4.45 20.63 -47.30
CA GLU A 557 3.98 21.67 -46.38
C GLU A 557 5.13 22.48 -45.77
N ALA A 558 6.28 21.84 -45.48
CA ALA A 558 7.46 22.52 -44.95
C ALA A 558 8.20 23.39 -45.99
N MET A 559 8.06 23.08 -47.28
CA MET A 559 8.58 23.90 -48.38
C MET A 559 7.61 25.02 -48.81
N GLU A 560 6.34 24.92 -48.42
CA GLU A 560 5.27 25.89 -48.69
C GLU A 560 5.01 26.84 -47.52
N CYS A 561 5.58 26.60 -46.33
CA CYS A 561 5.43 27.47 -45.15
C CYS A 561 6.42 28.66 -45.14
N GLU A 562 6.11 29.68 -44.33
CA GLU A 562 6.94 30.89 -44.19
C GLU A 562 8.35 30.57 -43.66
N ASP A 563 8.47 29.56 -42.80
CA ASP A 563 9.72 29.10 -42.18
C ASP A 563 10.56 28.13 -43.04
N LYS A 564 10.25 27.97 -44.34
CA LYS A 564 10.93 26.97 -45.20
C LYS A 564 12.46 27.05 -45.18
N GLU A 565 13.03 28.26 -45.06
CA GLU A 565 14.49 28.45 -45.03
C GLU A 565 15.09 27.92 -43.73
N ASN A 566 14.40 28.09 -42.60
CA ASN A 566 14.78 27.51 -41.30
C ASN A 566 14.74 25.97 -41.35
N TRP A 567 13.74 25.39 -42.02
CA TRP A 567 13.66 23.93 -42.24
C TRP A 567 14.77 23.40 -43.15
N ILE A 568 15.07 24.10 -44.24
CA ILE A 568 16.19 23.76 -45.13
C ILE A 568 17.53 23.87 -44.40
N GLU A 569 17.74 24.91 -43.57
CA GLU A 569 18.97 25.07 -42.80
C GLU A 569 19.10 23.97 -41.73
N ALA A 570 18.02 23.63 -41.02
CA ALA A 570 18.02 22.53 -40.05
C ALA A 570 18.39 21.19 -40.70
N MET A 571 17.77 20.85 -41.84
CA MET A 571 18.09 19.64 -42.61
C MET A 571 19.55 19.63 -43.09
N ASN A 572 20.07 20.77 -43.57
CA ASN A 572 21.46 20.87 -44.01
C ASN A 572 22.46 20.80 -42.85
N ARG A 573 22.14 21.38 -41.69
CA ARG A 573 22.96 21.22 -40.47
C ARG A 573 23.03 19.75 -40.06
N GLU A 574 21.89 19.06 -39.97
CA GLU A 574 21.87 17.65 -39.56
C GLU A 574 22.62 16.74 -40.56
N ILE A 575 22.47 16.96 -41.87
CA ILE A 575 23.26 16.28 -42.91
C ILE A 575 24.76 16.57 -42.77
N THR A 576 25.14 17.80 -42.38
CA THR A 576 26.55 18.18 -42.20
C THR A 576 27.12 17.52 -40.93
N THR A 577 26.39 17.54 -39.82
CA THR A 577 26.77 16.88 -38.57
C THR A 577 26.88 15.35 -38.72
N LEU A 578 26.05 14.72 -39.55
CA LEU A 578 26.15 13.29 -39.90
C LEU A 578 27.37 12.96 -40.77
N LYS A 579 27.87 13.92 -41.57
CA LYS A 579 29.14 13.78 -42.31
C LYS A 579 30.35 13.99 -41.41
N GLU A 580 30.32 15.03 -40.57
CA GLU A 580 31.39 15.35 -39.62
C GLU A 580 31.63 14.24 -38.60
N ASN A 581 30.56 13.60 -38.12
CA ASN A 581 30.62 12.49 -37.17
C ASN A 581 30.95 11.12 -37.82
N ASN A 582 31.28 11.07 -39.12
CA ASN A 582 31.63 9.84 -39.85
C ASN A 582 30.68 8.65 -39.57
N THR A 583 29.38 8.92 -39.50
CA THR A 583 28.37 7.95 -39.01
C THR A 583 28.14 6.77 -39.97
N TRP A 584 28.77 6.81 -41.15
CA TRP A 584 28.73 5.79 -42.20
C TRP A 584 30.10 5.74 -42.89
N THR A 585 30.51 4.56 -43.37
CA THR A 585 31.69 4.39 -44.23
C THR A 585 31.25 4.22 -45.68
N GLU A 586 31.92 4.87 -46.64
CA GLU A 586 31.63 4.64 -48.07
C GLU A 586 32.00 3.21 -48.48
N VAL A 587 31.00 2.37 -48.75
CA VAL A 587 31.19 1.10 -49.45
C VAL A 587 31.32 1.37 -50.95
N ALA A 588 32.55 1.66 -51.38
CA ALA A 588 32.87 1.84 -52.78
C ALA A 588 32.74 0.51 -53.55
N MET A 589 31.57 0.35 -54.20
CA MET A 589 31.15 -0.72 -55.12
C MET A 589 30.61 -2.03 -54.51
N LEU A 590 29.42 -2.40 -55.00
CA LEU A 590 28.79 -3.71 -54.82
C LEU A 590 29.40 -4.74 -55.79
N PRO A 591 29.64 -6.00 -55.38
CA PRO A 591 30.01 -7.08 -56.29
C PRO A 591 28.97 -7.31 -57.40
N LYS A 592 29.44 -7.58 -58.62
CA LYS A 592 28.56 -7.77 -59.80
C LYS A 592 27.56 -8.91 -59.57
N GLY A 593 26.27 -8.57 -59.64
CA GLY A 593 25.15 -9.53 -59.59
C GLY A 593 24.14 -9.30 -58.47
N ILE A 594 24.45 -8.46 -57.48
CA ILE A 594 23.58 -8.23 -56.31
C ILE A 594 22.99 -6.82 -56.32
N LYS A 595 21.66 -6.71 -56.13
CA LYS A 595 20.95 -5.44 -55.91
C LYS A 595 20.67 -5.23 -54.42
N ALA A 596 20.83 -4.00 -53.95
CA ALA A 596 20.47 -3.62 -52.58
C ALA A 596 18.94 -3.62 -52.37
N ILE A 597 18.50 -4.02 -51.18
CA ILE A 597 17.09 -4.03 -50.75
C ILE A 597 16.91 -2.93 -49.69
N ASN A 598 16.03 -1.96 -49.97
CA ASN A 598 15.73 -0.87 -49.03
C ASN A 598 14.64 -1.28 -48.04
N SER A 599 15.02 -1.62 -46.81
CA SER A 599 14.11 -1.66 -45.66
C SER A 599 14.83 -1.43 -44.33
N VAL A 600 14.24 -0.56 -43.51
CA VAL A 600 14.47 -0.21 -42.09
C VAL A 600 15.48 -1.06 -41.29
N PRO A 601 16.42 -0.46 -40.52
CA PRO A 601 17.43 -1.21 -39.76
C PRO A 601 16.85 -2.13 -38.67
N LEU A 602 17.00 -3.44 -38.87
CA LEU A 602 16.60 -4.49 -37.92
C LEU A 602 17.35 -4.43 -36.57
N GLY A 603 18.49 -3.71 -36.53
CA GLY A 603 19.37 -3.65 -35.35
C GLY A 603 18.76 -2.94 -34.14
N ILE A 604 17.96 -1.88 -34.32
CA ILE A 604 17.35 -1.15 -33.19
C ILE A 604 16.21 -1.97 -32.59
N TRP A 605 15.40 -2.67 -33.40
CA TRP A 605 14.37 -3.56 -32.87
C TRP A 605 14.96 -4.78 -32.17
N VAL A 606 16.08 -5.34 -32.65
CA VAL A 606 16.78 -6.39 -31.90
C VAL A 606 17.41 -5.82 -30.62
N ALA A 607 18.05 -4.65 -30.63
CA ALA A 607 18.66 -4.06 -29.44
C ALA A 607 17.61 -3.63 -28.38
N VAL A 608 16.51 -2.98 -28.79
CA VAL A 608 15.43 -2.58 -27.88
C VAL A 608 14.61 -3.78 -27.44
N SER A 609 14.36 -4.78 -28.30
CA SER A 609 13.72 -6.02 -27.85
C SER A 609 14.65 -6.82 -26.94
N VAL A 610 15.96 -6.88 -27.19
CA VAL A 610 16.91 -7.54 -26.28
C VAL A 610 17.01 -6.77 -24.98
N VAL A 611 17.14 -5.43 -24.96
CA VAL A 611 17.17 -4.68 -23.69
C VAL A 611 15.83 -4.73 -22.96
N TYR A 612 14.69 -4.69 -23.67
CA TYR A 612 13.37 -4.82 -23.05
C TYR A 612 13.12 -6.23 -22.54
N TYR A 613 13.46 -7.28 -23.30
CA TYR A 613 13.39 -8.67 -22.82
C TYR A 613 14.45 -8.95 -21.77
N TRP A 614 15.63 -8.32 -21.76
CA TRP A 614 16.66 -8.51 -20.73
C TRP A 614 16.34 -7.71 -19.46
N TRP A 615 15.58 -6.62 -19.59
CA TRP A 615 14.95 -5.90 -18.47
C TRP A 615 13.71 -6.64 -17.95
N LEU A 616 12.90 -7.23 -18.83
CA LEU A 616 11.76 -8.07 -18.46
C LEU A 616 12.23 -9.38 -17.84
N ILE A 617 13.28 -10.02 -18.37
CA ILE A 617 13.97 -11.17 -17.80
C ILE A 617 14.68 -10.74 -16.52
N SER A 618 15.43 -9.63 -16.45
CA SER A 618 16.01 -9.17 -15.17
C SER A 618 14.95 -8.83 -14.13
N ARG A 619 13.73 -8.47 -14.52
CA ARG A 619 12.62 -8.13 -13.61
C ARG A 619 11.72 -9.32 -13.31
N ILE A 620 11.67 -10.32 -14.18
CA ILE A 620 11.17 -11.67 -13.90
C ILE A 620 12.17 -12.36 -12.97
N ASP A 621 13.48 -12.31 -13.23
CA ASP A 621 14.57 -12.71 -12.32
C ASP A 621 14.57 -11.88 -11.03
N LEU A 622 14.17 -10.60 -11.03
CA LEU A 622 14.03 -9.82 -9.78
C LEU A 622 12.77 -10.24 -9.01
N LEU A 623 11.65 -10.49 -9.70
CA LEU A 623 10.44 -11.02 -9.09
C LEU A 623 10.55 -12.51 -8.75
N GLU A 624 11.42 -13.26 -9.41
CA GLU A 624 11.78 -14.64 -9.12
C GLU A 624 12.93 -14.70 -8.13
N THR A 625 13.76 -13.68 -7.95
CA THR A 625 14.65 -13.57 -6.78
C THR A 625 13.93 -12.99 -5.58
N GLU A 626 12.93 -12.13 -5.72
CA GLU A 626 12.04 -11.76 -4.61
C GLU A 626 11.09 -12.92 -4.25
N ASN A 627 10.51 -13.63 -5.22
CA ASN A 627 9.76 -14.87 -4.95
C ASN A 627 10.68 -16.03 -4.55
N GLN A 628 11.93 -16.13 -5.02
CA GLN A 628 12.91 -17.06 -4.47
C GLN A 628 13.45 -16.58 -3.12
N VAL A 629 13.42 -15.30 -2.76
CA VAL A 629 13.79 -14.82 -1.42
C VAL A 629 12.63 -15.03 -0.46
N ILE A 630 11.38 -14.92 -0.91
CA ILE A 630 10.20 -15.30 -0.13
C ILE A 630 10.12 -16.84 -0.01
N ARG A 631 10.38 -17.60 -1.09
CA ARG A 631 10.56 -19.06 -1.02
C ARG A 631 11.79 -19.45 -0.21
N LYS A 632 12.92 -18.74 -0.28
CA LYS A 632 14.12 -18.96 0.56
C LYS A 632 13.87 -18.56 2.02
N GLN A 633 13.04 -17.57 2.30
CA GLN A 633 12.58 -17.25 3.66
C GLN A 633 11.59 -18.29 4.20
N LEU A 634 10.81 -18.95 3.33
CA LEU A 634 10.05 -20.17 3.66
C LEU A 634 10.98 -21.39 3.86
N ILE A 635 12.13 -21.44 3.18
CA ILE A 635 13.19 -22.48 3.33
C ILE A 635 14.07 -22.27 4.59
N LEU A 636 14.19 -21.04 5.10
CA LEU A 636 15.08 -20.70 6.23
C LEU A 636 14.48 -20.95 7.63
N SER A 637 13.27 -21.50 7.71
CA SER A 637 12.85 -22.30 8.88
C SER A 637 13.09 -23.78 8.56
N ASP A 638 13.57 -24.56 9.54
CA ASP A 638 14.18 -25.91 9.47
C ASP A 638 13.22 -27.04 8.97
N VAL A 639 12.48 -26.78 7.89
CA VAL A 639 11.33 -27.51 7.35
C VAL A 639 11.60 -27.99 5.90
N HIS A 640 12.63 -27.47 5.23
CA HIS A 640 12.87 -27.71 3.79
C HIS A 640 14.18 -28.42 3.43
N SER A 641 14.87 -29.05 4.39
CA SER A 641 15.88 -30.08 4.09
C SER A 641 15.29 -31.34 3.42
N PHE A 642 13.96 -31.38 3.24
CA PHE A 642 13.19 -32.51 2.70
C PHE A 642 12.66 -32.33 1.25
N ILE A 643 12.81 -31.16 0.61
CA ILE A 643 12.08 -30.84 -0.64
C ILE A 643 12.98 -30.44 -1.83
N GLU A 644 14.25 -30.05 -1.62
CA GLU A 644 15.17 -29.79 -2.76
C GLU A 644 15.81 -31.06 -3.37
N SER A 645 15.50 -32.26 -2.84
CA SER A 645 15.55 -33.46 -3.68
C SER A 645 14.22 -33.58 -4.42
N GLY A 646 14.24 -33.75 -5.75
CA GLY A 646 13.04 -34.02 -6.58
C GLY A 646 12.37 -35.38 -6.35
N ASN A 647 12.47 -35.90 -5.13
CA ASN A 647 11.71 -37.03 -4.61
C ASN A 647 10.46 -36.50 -3.89
N HIS A 648 9.39 -37.29 -3.91
CA HIS A 648 8.13 -36.96 -3.25
C HIS A 648 8.32 -36.52 -1.78
N TYR A 649 7.51 -35.54 -1.36
CA TYR A 649 7.42 -35.01 0.00
C TYR A 649 7.19 -36.16 1.01
N HIS A 650 8.27 -36.65 1.61
CA HIS A 650 8.22 -37.78 2.53
C HIS A 650 8.20 -37.29 3.97
N VAL A 651 7.00 -37.20 4.55
CA VAL A 651 6.84 -37.18 6.02
C VAL A 651 7.63 -38.38 6.59
N PRO A 652 8.45 -38.21 7.64
CA PRO A 652 9.19 -39.32 8.24
C PRO A 652 8.24 -40.45 8.65
N ARG A 653 8.29 -41.56 7.91
CA ARG A 653 7.43 -42.71 8.15
C ARG A 653 7.72 -43.26 9.55
N ILE A 654 6.76 -43.13 10.46
CA ILE A 654 6.75 -43.98 11.65
C ILE A 654 6.48 -45.40 11.15
N PRO A 655 7.30 -46.42 11.50
CA PRO A 655 7.03 -47.79 11.11
C PRO A 655 5.64 -48.23 11.60
N ASP A 656 4.81 -48.76 10.71
CA ASP A 656 3.46 -49.23 11.04
C ASP A 656 3.51 -50.62 11.69
N GLU A 657 4.11 -50.70 12.88
CA GLU A 657 4.27 -51.95 13.64
C GLU A 657 2.92 -52.51 14.13
N ALA A 658 1.84 -51.71 14.08
CA ALA A 658 0.52 -52.04 14.65
C ALA A 658 -0.66 -52.01 13.66
N GLY A 659 -0.46 -51.61 12.40
CA GLY A 659 -1.53 -51.44 11.40
C GLY A 659 -2.42 -50.21 11.65
N THR A 660 -1.91 -49.19 12.35
CA THR A 660 -2.68 -48.07 12.88
C THR A 660 -2.66 -46.83 12.00
N LEU A 661 -1.86 -46.76 10.93
CA LEU A 661 -1.82 -45.62 10.00
C LEU A 661 -3.18 -45.26 9.38
N CYS A 662 -4.10 -46.22 9.30
CA CYS A 662 -5.45 -46.02 8.76
C CYS A 662 -6.51 -45.63 9.80
N GLU A 663 -6.16 -45.61 11.09
CA GLU A 663 -7.09 -45.26 12.15
C GLU A 663 -7.43 -43.77 12.11
N THR A 664 -8.72 -43.42 12.28
CA THR A 664 -9.14 -42.01 12.28
C THR A 664 -8.91 -41.40 13.65
N VAL A 665 -8.06 -40.36 13.73
CA VAL A 665 -7.82 -39.60 14.95
C VAL A 665 -8.96 -38.58 15.13
N HIS A 666 -9.68 -38.68 16.24
CA HIS A 666 -10.81 -37.80 16.54
C HIS A 666 -10.38 -36.63 17.44
N ILE A 667 -10.64 -35.41 16.99
CA ILE A 667 -10.17 -34.17 17.64
C ILE A 667 -11.35 -33.23 17.86
N ALA A 668 -11.60 -32.78 19.10
CA ALA A 668 -12.67 -31.85 19.44
C ALA A 668 -12.15 -30.48 19.85
N LEU A 669 -12.81 -29.43 19.36
CA LEU A 669 -12.40 -28.03 19.48
C LEU A 669 -13.62 -27.14 19.79
N VAL A 670 -13.49 -26.23 20.76
CA VAL A 670 -14.49 -25.16 20.97
C VAL A 670 -14.19 -24.00 20.01
N CYS A 671 -15.07 -23.79 19.04
CA CYS A 671 -14.95 -22.77 17.99
C CYS A 671 -16.11 -21.77 18.06
N MET A 672 -16.26 -21.15 19.23
CA MET A 672 -17.26 -20.12 19.51
C MET A 672 -16.58 -18.75 19.69
N GLY A 673 -17.30 -17.66 19.44
CA GLY A 673 -16.77 -16.30 19.44
C GLY A 673 -15.61 -16.12 18.45
N LYS A 674 -14.53 -15.48 18.91
CA LYS A 674 -13.40 -15.04 18.06
C LYS A 674 -12.43 -16.17 17.66
N CYS A 675 -12.75 -17.42 17.99
CA CYS A 675 -11.88 -18.59 17.82
C CYS A 675 -11.57 -18.92 16.34
N THR A 676 -12.50 -18.67 15.41
CA THR A 676 -12.40 -19.08 13.99
C THR A 676 -11.16 -18.55 13.25
N ARG A 677 -10.53 -17.47 13.73
CA ARG A 677 -9.28 -16.91 13.19
C ARG A 677 -8.06 -17.70 13.69
N ILE A 678 -8.05 -18.01 14.98
CA ILE A 678 -6.91 -18.52 15.74
C ILE A 678 -6.61 -19.99 15.40
N ILE A 679 -7.65 -20.78 15.09
CA ILE A 679 -7.49 -22.20 14.76
C ILE A 679 -6.71 -22.47 13.46
N THR A 680 -6.61 -21.52 12.53
CA THR A 680 -6.06 -21.81 11.19
C THR A 680 -4.56 -22.14 11.23
N PRO A 681 -3.69 -21.36 11.92
CA PRO A 681 -2.30 -21.76 12.19
C PRO A 681 -2.15 -23.11 12.91
N MET A 682 -2.99 -23.39 13.92
CA MET A 682 -2.98 -24.67 14.64
C MET A 682 -3.27 -25.83 13.68
N ILE A 683 -4.36 -25.76 12.92
CA ILE A 683 -4.76 -26.76 11.92
C ILE A 683 -3.64 -26.97 10.90
N LYS A 684 -3.02 -25.90 10.37
CA LYS A 684 -1.88 -26.02 9.45
C LYS A 684 -0.72 -26.78 10.08
N SER A 685 -0.30 -26.39 11.29
CA SER A 685 0.83 -27.04 11.97
C SER A 685 0.57 -28.52 12.23
N MET A 686 -0.65 -28.89 12.64
CA MET A 686 -1.01 -30.27 12.90
C MET A 686 -1.12 -31.09 11.61
N LEU A 687 -1.76 -30.56 10.58
CA LEU A 687 -1.93 -31.25 9.30
C LEU A 687 -0.61 -31.40 8.51
N HIS A 688 0.39 -30.58 8.81
CA HIS A 688 1.75 -30.69 8.27
C HIS A 688 2.49 -31.93 8.82
N HIS A 689 2.26 -32.30 10.09
CA HIS A 689 2.89 -33.45 10.74
C HIS A 689 2.06 -34.74 10.75
N ARG A 690 0.77 -34.66 10.39
CA ARG A 690 -0.16 -35.81 10.44
C ARG A 690 0.39 -37.02 9.67
N GLN A 691 0.06 -38.24 10.10
CA GLN A 691 0.17 -39.45 9.28
C GLN A 691 -1.17 -40.18 9.13
N ASN A 692 -2.06 -39.99 10.10
CA ASN A 692 -3.41 -40.57 10.16
C ASN A 692 -4.49 -39.67 9.51
N PRO A 693 -5.60 -40.26 9.02
CA PRO A 693 -6.85 -39.53 8.78
C PRO A 693 -7.34 -38.83 10.05
N ILE A 694 -7.89 -37.62 9.92
CA ILE A 694 -8.38 -36.82 11.07
C ILE A 694 -9.87 -36.51 10.92
N HIS A 695 -10.62 -36.62 12.00
CA HIS A 695 -12.00 -36.13 12.11
C HIS A 695 -12.09 -35.02 13.16
N PHE A 696 -12.30 -33.79 12.70
CA PHE A 696 -12.55 -32.63 13.56
C PHE A 696 -14.00 -32.55 14.04
N HIS A 697 -14.20 -32.38 15.34
CA HIS A 697 -15.48 -32.14 15.99
C HIS A 697 -15.51 -30.70 16.51
N PHE A 698 -16.15 -29.81 15.75
CA PHE A 698 -16.21 -28.39 16.06
C PHE A 698 -17.46 -28.08 16.88
N ILE A 699 -17.29 -27.62 18.11
CA ILE A 699 -18.39 -27.14 18.95
C ILE A 699 -18.54 -25.63 18.67
N VAL A 700 -19.65 -25.23 18.06
CA VAL A 700 -19.82 -23.90 17.44
C VAL A 700 -21.14 -23.25 17.84
N GLU A 701 -21.22 -21.93 17.62
CA GLU A 701 -22.50 -21.21 17.53
C GLU A 701 -22.91 -21.03 16.05
N LEU A 702 -24.16 -20.65 15.80
CA LEU A 702 -24.75 -20.57 14.45
C LEU A 702 -23.93 -19.73 13.45
N GLY A 703 -23.36 -18.59 13.88
CA GLY A 703 -22.52 -17.76 13.02
C GLY A 703 -21.21 -18.46 12.62
N SER A 704 -20.48 -18.97 13.60
CA SER A 704 -19.22 -19.70 13.39
C SER A 704 -19.40 -20.99 12.59
N MET A 705 -20.57 -21.64 12.67
CA MET A 705 -20.88 -22.83 11.88
C MET A 705 -20.78 -22.59 10.37
N ASN A 706 -21.30 -21.47 9.86
CA ASN A 706 -21.19 -21.11 8.44
C ASN A 706 -19.71 -20.87 8.02
N THR A 707 -18.96 -20.13 8.84
CA THR A 707 -17.53 -19.87 8.61
C THR A 707 -16.71 -21.17 8.56
N ILE A 708 -16.91 -22.09 9.51
CA ILE A 708 -16.18 -23.37 9.55
C ILE A 708 -16.58 -24.28 8.38
N ASN A 709 -17.88 -24.40 8.07
CA ASN A 709 -18.34 -25.20 6.94
C ASN A 709 -17.74 -24.69 5.62
N LYS A 710 -17.89 -23.39 5.31
CA LYS A 710 -17.32 -22.80 4.09
C LYS A 710 -15.80 -22.96 4.03
N LEU A 711 -15.11 -22.79 5.17
CA LEU A 711 -13.66 -22.98 5.24
C LEU A 711 -13.27 -24.40 4.85
N PHE A 712 -13.82 -25.43 5.51
CA PHE A 712 -13.41 -26.81 5.23
C PHE A 712 -13.93 -27.35 3.88
N GLU A 713 -15.14 -26.98 3.44
CA GLU A 713 -15.69 -27.30 2.11
C GLU A 713 -14.80 -26.76 0.98
N THR A 714 -14.32 -25.52 1.13
CA THR A 714 -13.48 -24.88 0.10
C THR A 714 -12.00 -25.21 0.27
N TRP A 715 -11.54 -25.59 1.47
CA TRP A 715 -10.17 -26.08 1.68
C TRP A 715 -9.97 -27.45 1.02
N ASP A 716 -10.98 -28.33 1.05
CA ASP A 716 -10.98 -29.62 0.31
C ASP A 716 -9.78 -30.52 0.66
N LEU A 717 -9.54 -30.70 1.95
CA LEU A 717 -8.38 -31.41 2.49
C LEU A 717 -8.51 -32.94 2.38
N PRO A 718 -7.53 -33.67 1.82
CA PRO A 718 -7.56 -35.12 1.73
C PRO A 718 -7.41 -35.77 3.11
N ASP A 719 -8.21 -36.81 3.33
CA ASP A 719 -8.27 -37.62 4.57
C ASP A 719 -8.59 -36.81 5.84
N VAL A 720 -9.18 -35.63 5.66
CA VAL A 720 -9.71 -34.79 6.74
C VAL A 720 -11.23 -34.73 6.65
N LYS A 721 -11.90 -35.17 7.71
CA LYS A 721 -13.35 -35.00 7.91
C LYS A 721 -13.59 -33.98 9.00
N TYR A 722 -14.79 -33.39 9.01
CA TYR A 722 -15.21 -32.51 10.09
C TYR A 722 -16.72 -32.63 10.35
N THR A 723 -17.16 -32.22 11.54
CA THR A 723 -18.56 -32.13 11.91
C THR A 723 -18.75 -30.99 12.90
N CYS A 724 -19.70 -30.11 12.61
CA CYS A 724 -20.05 -28.96 13.44
C CYS A 724 -21.26 -29.29 14.32
N TYR A 725 -21.13 -29.06 15.62
CA TYR A 725 -22.17 -29.26 16.63
C TYR A 725 -22.59 -27.89 17.17
N ASN A 726 -23.86 -27.50 16.97
CA ASN A 726 -24.38 -26.28 17.55
C ASN A 726 -24.54 -26.44 19.07
N ALA A 727 -23.81 -25.66 19.85
CA ALA A 727 -23.91 -25.64 21.31
C ALA A 727 -24.70 -24.43 21.86
N GLN A 728 -25.24 -23.56 21.00
CA GLN A 728 -25.91 -22.33 21.41
C GLN A 728 -27.01 -22.57 22.47
N ASP A 729 -27.87 -23.56 22.25
CA ASP A 729 -29.00 -23.87 23.12
C ASP A 729 -28.55 -24.59 24.41
N ARG A 730 -27.40 -25.28 24.34
CA ARG A 730 -26.74 -25.99 25.46
C ARG A 730 -26.03 -25.04 26.43
N LEU A 731 -25.76 -23.78 26.04
CA LEU A 731 -25.10 -22.79 26.91
C LEU A 731 -25.85 -22.53 28.22
N SER A 732 -27.18 -22.76 28.25
CA SER A 732 -27.99 -22.64 29.46
C SER A 732 -27.57 -23.59 30.59
N GLU A 733 -27.02 -24.77 30.27
CA GLU A 733 -26.55 -25.77 31.26
C GLU A 733 -25.37 -25.29 32.11
N VAL A 734 -24.54 -24.38 31.57
CA VAL A 734 -23.36 -23.82 32.27
C VAL A 734 -23.53 -22.36 32.68
N ARG A 735 -24.60 -21.68 32.24
CA ARG A 735 -24.81 -20.24 32.46
C ARG A 735 -25.00 -19.83 33.92
N TRP A 736 -25.39 -20.77 34.78
CA TRP A 736 -25.58 -20.53 36.22
C TRP A 736 -24.25 -20.46 37.00
N ILE A 737 -23.12 -20.87 36.40
CA ILE A 737 -21.81 -20.90 37.04
C ILE A 737 -21.20 -19.48 37.02
N PRO A 738 -20.92 -18.85 38.18
CA PRO A 738 -20.21 -17.58 38.23
C PRO A 738 -18.77 -17.76 37.73
N ASN A 739 -18.35 -16.95 36.76
CA ASN A 739 -17.08 -17.14 36.06
C ASN A 739 -16.48 -15.80 35.58
N SER A 740 -15.21 -15.54 35.92
CA SER A 740 -14.45 -14.35 35.50
C SER A 740 -13.41 -14.61 34.40
N HIS A 741 -13.39 -15.81 33.83
CA HIS A 741 -12.49 -16.15 32.73
C HIS A 741 -12.71 -15.25 31.49
N TYR A 742 -11.63 -14.85 30.81
CA TYR A 742 -11.66 -13.87 29.72
C TYR A 742 -12.47 -14.32 28.48
N SER A 743 -12.60 -15.63 28.25
CA SER A 743 -13.46 -16.19 27.19
C SER A 743 -14.94 -16.33 27.60
N GLY A 744 -15.30 -15.88 28.81
CA GLY A 744 -16.65 -15.96 29.35
C GLY A 744 -17.19 -17.37 29.42
N ILE A 745 -18.49 -17.51 29.16
CA ILE A 745 -19.24 -18.78 29.23
C ILE A 745 -18.68 -19.88 28.32
N TYR A 746 -18.06 -19.51 27.18
CA TYR A 746 -17.59 -20.47 26.18
C TYR A 746 -16.47 -21.39 26.72
N ALA A 747 -15.69 -20.95 27.70
CA ALA A 747 -14.66 -21.79 28.32
C ALA A 747 -15.25 -22.98 29.11
N LEU A 748 -16.45 -22.82 29.68
CA LEU A 748 -17.13 -23.89 30.44
C LEU A 748 -17.70 -24.99 29.53
N VAL A 749 -17.78 -24.78 28.20
CA VAL A 749 -18.41 -25.71 27.25
C VAL A 749 -17.69 -27.06 27.17
N LYS A 750 -16.39 -27.13 27.52
CA LYS A 750 -15.63 -28.39 27.63
C LYS A 750 -16.30 -29.38 28.61
N LEU A 751 -16.98 -28.91 29.65
CA LEU A 751 -17.71 -29.76 30.61
C LEU A 751 -18.89 -30.52 29.96
N LEU A 752 -19.42 -30.00 28.84
CA LEU A 752 -20.58 -30.57 28.13
C LEU A 752 -20.19 -31.57 27.03
N PHE A 753 -18.89 -31.81 26.77
CA PHE A 753 -18.44 -32.64 25.66
C PHE A 753 -19.03 -34.07 25.64
N PRO A 754 -19.12 -34.81 26.77
CA PRO A 754 -19.71 -36.15 26.77
C PRO A 754 -21.18 -36.21 26.32
N SER A 755 -21.93 -35.11 26.46
CA SER A 755 -23.35 -35.00 26.12
C SER A 755 -23.63 -34.16 24.86
N ILE A 756 -22.64 -33.46 24.30
CA ILE A 756 -22.71 -32.80 22.98
C ILE A 756 -22.22 -33.74 21.87
N LEU A 757 -21.12 -34.46 22.11
CA LEU A 757 -20.53 -35.37 21.12
C LEU A 757 -21.38 -36.65 20.97
N PRO A 758 -21.41 -37.27 19.78
CA PRO A 758 -22.29 -38.40 19.51
C PRO A 758 -21.94 -39.61 20.38
N THR A 759 -22.95 -40.41 20.71
CA THR A 759 -22.81 -41.61 21.56
C THR A 759 -21.96 -42.71 20.92
N SER A 760 -21.85 -42.73 19.59
CA SER A 760 -20.97 -43.63 18.84
C SER A 760 -19.48 -43.28 18.94
N LEU A 761 -19.13 -42.05 19.30
CA LEU A 761 -17.74 -41.63 19.49
C LEU A 761 -17.25 -42.06 20.88
N LYS A 762 -16.25 -42.94 20.92
CA LYS A 762 -15.72 -43.52 22.17
C LYS A 762 -14.61 -42.71 22.81
N GLN A 763 -13.69 -42.17 22.01
CA GLN A 763 -12.48 -41.49 22.47
C GLN A 763 -12.27 -40.22 21.64
N VAL A 764 -11.74 -39.16 22.25
CA VAL A 764 -11.51 -37.88 21.57
C VAL A 764 -10.36 -37.11 22.22
N ILE A 765 -9.52 -36.48 21.42
CA ILE A 765 -8.52 -35.50 21.88
C ILE A 765 -9.21 -34.14 21.93
N VAL A 766 -9.25 -33.50 23.10
CA VAL A 766 -9.73 -32.11 23.25
C VAL A 766 -8.53 -31.18 23.22
N LEU A 767 -8.62 -30.14 22.39
CA LEU A 767 -7.56 -29.16 22.22
C LEU A 767 -8.08 -27.73 22.43
N ASP A 768 -7.21 -26.85 22.89
CA ASP A 768 -7.41 -25.39 22.77
C ASP A 768 -7.00 -24.89 21.37
N SER A 769 -7.50 -23.70 21.01
CA SER A 769 -7.37 -23.16 19.64
C SER A 769 -5.99 -22.57 19.31
N ASP A 770 -5.20 -22.28 20.33
CA ASP A 770 -3.95 -21.52 20.32
C ASP A 770 -2.73 -22.43 20.61
N LEU A 771 -2.72 -23.59 19.97
CA LEU A 771 -1.62 -24.54 19.97
C LEU A 771 -0.79 -24.45 18.68
N THR A 772 0.51 -24.76 18.76
CA THR A 772 1.36 -25.06 17.60
C THR A 772 1.88 -26.48 17.72
N PHE A 773 1.63 -27.33 16.72
CA PHE A 773 2.14 -28.70 16.65
C PHE A 773 3.53 -28.75 16.01
N LEU A 774 4.44 -29.51 16.62
CA LEU A 774 5.80 -29.80 16.12
C LEU A 774 6.00 -31.30 15.79
N SER A 775 4.93 -32.09 15.89
CA SER A 775 4.93 -33.55 15.79
C SER A 775 3.54 -34.07 15.47
N ASP A 776 3.43 -35.36 15.14
CA ASP A 776 2.14 -35.97 14.79
C ASP A 776 1.21 -36.09 16.01
N VAL A 777 -0.01 -35.60 15.86
CA VAL A 777 -1.11 -35.77 16.84
C VAL A 777 -1.47 -37.24 17.07
N ALA A 778 -1.13 -38.14 16.14
CA ALA A 778 -1.27 -39.57 16.32
C ALA A 778 -0.50 -40.08 17.56
N GLU A 779 0.63 -39.48 17.95
CA GLU A 779 1.37 -39.85 19.17
C GLU A 779 0.48 -39.75 20.43
N LEU A 780 -0.37 -38.72 20.51
CA LEU A 780 -1.36 -38.55 21.59
C LEU A 780 -2.51 -39.56 21.49
N TRP A 781 -2.99 -39.85 20.28
CA TRP A 781 -4.05 -40.84 20.06
C TRP A 781 -3.65 -42.24 20.56
N HIS A 782 -2.38 -42.63 20.32
CA HIS A 782 -1.86 -43.92 20.75
C HIS A 782 -1.83 -44.07 22.30
N MET A 783 -1.79 -42.97 23.06
CA MET A 783 -1.78 -43.00 24.53
C MET A 783 -3.08 -43.53 25.14
N PHE A 784 -4.22 -43.51 24.42
CA PHE A 784 -5.45 -44.13 24.89
C PHE A 784 -5.29 -45.64 25.18
N ARG A 785 -4.38 -46.31 24.47
CA ARG A 785 -4.05 -47.73 24.68
C ARG A 785 -3.28 -47.99 25.98
N ASN A 786 -2.65 -46.95 26.54
CA ASN A 786 -1.85 -47.02 27.76
C ASN A 786 -2.66 -46.67 29.02
N MET A 787 -3.91 -46.23 28.88
CA MET A 787 -4.79 -45.91 30.02
C MET A 787 -5.34 -47.19 30.66
N THR A 788 -5.34 -47.26 31.98
CA THR A 788 -6.01 -48.35 32.72
C THR A 788 -7.54 -48.28 32.56
N ASN A 789 -8.25 -49.32 33.01
CA ASN A 789 -9.73 -49.36 32.94
C ASN A 789 -10.40 -48.23 33.74
N ASP A 790 -9.77 -47.76 34.82
CA ASP A 790 -10.28 -46.70 35.69
C ASP A 790 -9.90 -45.29 35.19
N GLN A 791 -8.88 -45.18 34.33
CA GLN A 791 -8.42 -43.92 33.74
C GLN A 791 -9.24 -43.56 32.50
N TYR A 792 -9.82 -42.35 32.51
CA TYR A 792 -10.65 -41.85 31.42
C TYR A 792 -10.43 -40.36 31.08
N ILE A 793 -9.58 -39.66 31.84
CA ILE A 793 -9.11 -38.31 31.53
C ILE A 793 -7.57 -38.32 31.48
N GLY A 794 -6.98 -38.00 30.33
CA GLY A 794 -5.55 -37.73 30.21
C GLY A 794 -5.26 -36.23 30.17
N LEU A 795 -4.32 -35.74 30.98
CA LEU A 795 -3.95 -34.31 31.05
C LEU A 795 -2.45 -34.11 31.30
N VAL A 796 -1.97 -32.92 30.99
CA VAL A 796 -0.61 -32.45 31.28
C VAL A 796 -0.60 -31.59 32.55
N GLU A 797 0.41 -31.75 33.40
CA GLU A 797 0.58 -30.92 34.62
C GLU A 797 0.71 -29.42 34.26
N ASN A 798 0.13 -28.56 35.08
CA ASN A 798 0.18 -27.11 34.92
C ASN A 798 1.58 -26.60 35.31
N GLU A 799 2.26 -25.90 34.42
CA GLU A 799 3.66 -25.47 34.60
C GLU A 799 3.78 -24.19 35.45
N SER A 800 2.81 -23.90 36.31
CA SER A 800 2.77 -22.68 37.13
C SER A 800 2.28 -22.93 38.55
N ASN A 801 2.72 -22.12 39.50
CA ASN A 801 2.29 -22.22 40.90
C ASN A 801 0.86 -21.68 41.17
N TRP A 802 0.00 -21.57 40.13
CA TRP A 802 -1.34 -20.97 40.24
C TRP A 802 -2.20 -21.59 41.35
N TYR A 803 -2.24 -22.93 41.42
CA TYR A 803 -3.03 -23.68 42.39
C TYR A 803 -2.35 -23.87 43.77
N ALA A 804 -1.16 -23.30 43.99
CA ALA A 804 -0.43 -23.47 45.25
C ALA A 804 -1.14 -22.81 46.46
N ASN A 805 -1.87 -21.71 46.25
CA ASN A 805 -2.61 -21.02 47.31
C ASN A 805 -4.00 -21.67 47.54
N LYS A 806 -4.06 -22.61 48.48
CA LYS A 806 -5.27 -23.39 48.80
C LYS A 806 -6.44 -22.55 49.38
N GLU A 807 -6.17 -21.39 49.98
CA GLU A 807 -7.20 -20.56 50.61
C GLU A 807 -8.04 -19.82 49.58
N THR A 808 -7.40 -19.25 48.55
CA THR A 808 -8.03 -18.35 47.57
C THR A 808 -8.30 -19.00 46.20
N ARG A 809 -7.81 -20.22 45.98
CA ARG A 809 -7.95 -20.93 44.69
C ARG A 809 -8.84 -22.16 44.76
N TRP A 810 -9.28 -22.58 43.58
CA TRP A 810 -9.94 -23.85 43.37
C TRP A 810 -9.00 -25.01 43.74
N PRO A 811 -9.53 -26.11 44.26
CA PRO A 811 -8.72 -27.24 44.71
C PRO A 811 -8.14 -28.00 43.52
N ALA A 812 -6.86 -28.37 43.60
CA ALA A 812 -6.18 -29.20 42.60
C ALA A 812 -5.28 -30.26 43.26
N LEU A 813 -4.85 -31.24 42.44
CA LEU A 813 -3.83 -32.22 42.79
C LEU A 813 -2.45 -31.71 42.32
N GLY A 814 -1.43 -31.73 43.18
CA GLY A 814 -0.08 -31.23 42.83
C GLY A 814 -0.08 -29.73 42.48
N GLN A 815 0.54 -29.37 41.36
CA GLN A 815 0.47 -28.01 40.78
C GLN A 815 -0.81 -27.76 39.95
N GLY A 816 -1.71 -28.76 39.90
CA GLY A 816 -2.86 -28.81 39.00
C GLY A 816 -2.48 -29.24 37.58
N PHE A 817 -3.48 -29.29 36.71
CA PHE A 817 -3.39 -29.75 35.32
C PHE A 817 -3.98 -28.71 34.38
N ASN A 818 -3.41 -28.58 33.18
CA ASN A 818 -3.90 -27.65 32.16
C ASN A 818 -4.81 -28.37 31.15
N THR A 819 -5.98 -27.79 30.85
CA THR A 819 -7.00 -28.38 29.97
C THR A 819 -6.86 -28.00 28.49
N GLY A 820 -5.70 -27.46 28.07
CA GLY A 820 -5.45 -27.13 26.66
C GLY A 820 -5.09 -28.31 25.77
N VAL A 821 -4.65 -29.42 26.36
CA VAL A 821 -4.50 -30.72 25.68
C VAL A 821 -5.05 -31.79 26.62
N MET A 822 -6.15 -32.42 26.22
CA MET A 822 -6.83 -33.45 27.00
C MET A 822 -7.11 -34.68 26.15
N LEU A 823 -7.04 -35.86 26.77
CA LEU A 823 -7.54 -37.12 26.22
C LEU A 823 -8.80 -37.50 26.98
N LEU A 824 -9.95 -37.63 26.31
CA LEU A 824 -11.21 -38.03 26.93
C LEU A 824 -11.69 -39.38 26.38
N ASP A 825 -11.80 -40.37 27.25
CA ASP A 825 -12.50 -41.63 26.96
C ASP A 825 -13.98 -41.47 27.29
N LEU A 826 -14.75 -41.01 26.29
CA LEU A 826 -16.18 -40.77 26.39
C LEU A 826 -16.97 -42.05 26.68
N ASP A 827 -16.50 -43.22 26.25
CA ASP A 827 -17.16 -44.51 26.51
C ASP A 827 -17.05 -44.87 27.99
N LYS A 828 -15.86 -44.75 28.59
CA LYS A 828 -15.67 -44.89 30.04
C LYS A 828 -16.46 -43.84 30.82
N ILE A 829 -16.34 -42.55 30.46
CA ILE A 829 -17.07 -41.46 31.14
C ILE A 829 -18.58 -41.74 31.17
N ARG A 830 -19.19 -42.11 30.04
CA ARG A 830 -20.65 -42.36 29.95
C ARG A 830 -21.12 -43.64 30.65
N LYS A 831 -20.21 -44.60 30.91
CA LYS A 831 -20.55 -45.90 31.53
C LYS A 831 -20.23 -45.96 33.03
N GLN A 832 -19.18 -45.29 33.47
CA GLN A 832 -18.62 -45.40 34.82
C GLN A 832 -19.08 -44.27 35.75
N THR A 833 -19.57 -43.14 35.22
CA THR A 833 -19.95 -41.98 36.04
C THR A 833 -21.13 -41.20 35.46
N ASP A 834 -21.96 -40.61 36.33
CA ASP A 834 -22.82 -39.50 35.93
C ASP A 834 -21.99 -38.22 35.93
N TRP A 835 -21.34 -37.98 34.79
CA TRP A 835 -20.47 -36.83 34.57
C TRP A 835 -21.16 -35.50 34.90
N THR A 836 -22.44 -35.34 34.55
CA THR A 836 -23.19 -34.11 34.78
C THR A 836 -23.37 -33.85 36.27
N THR A 837 -23.85 -34.85 37.00
CA THR A 837 -24.01 -34.74 38.46
C THR A 837 -22.67 -34.55 39.17
N LEU A 838 -21.60 -35.20 38.70
CA LEU A 838 -20.25 -35.07 39.25
C LEU A 838 -19.73 -33.63 39.20
N TRP A 839 -19.75 -32.97 38.03
CA TRP A 839 -19.26 -31.59 37.92
C TRP A 839 -20.22 -30.59 38.57
N HIS A 840 -21.55 -30.79 38.49
CA HIS A 840 -22.52 -29.94 39.18
C HIS A 840 -22.31 -29.92 40.71
N THR A 841 -22.07 -31.09 41.31
CA THR A 841 -21.87 -31.24 42.76
C THR A 841 -20.54 -30.60 43.17
N THR A 842 -19.46 -30.92 42.44
CA THR A 842 -18.12 -30.35 42.69
C THR A 842 -18.11 -28.82 42.62
N ILE A 843 -18.86 -28.21 41.68
CA ILE A 843 -18.99 -26.76 41.60
C ILE A 843 -19.75 -26.21 42.82
N LYS A 844 -20.90 -26.78 43.18
CA LYS A 844 -21.71 -26.30 44.30
C LYS A 844 -20.92 -26.29 45.61
N GLU A 845 -20.27 -27.41 45.95
CA GLU A 845 -19.42 -27.55 47.14
C GLU A 845 -18.31 -26.50 47.21
N ASN A 846 -17.70 -26.16 46.06
CA ASN A 846 -16.62 -25.17 46.03
C ASN A 846 -17.13 -23.73 46.01
N LEU A 847 -18.32 -23.47 45.46
CA LEU A 847 -18.95 -22.14 45.46
C LEU A 847 -19.44 -21.68 46.85
N GLU A 848 -19.57 -22.59 47.82
CA GLU A 848 -19.79 -22.23 49.23
C GLU A 848 -18.57 -21.51 49.84
N ARG A 849 -17.37 -21.81 49.34
CA ARG A 849 -16.09 -21.25 49.81
C ARG A 849 -15.50 -20.18 48.88
N LEU A 850 -15.71 -20.33 47.58
CA LEU A 850 -15.12 -19.50 46.52
C LEU A 850 -16.23 -18.79 45.74
N LYS A 851 -16.01 -17.55 45.30
CA LYS A 851 -17.08 -16.75 44.67
C LYS A 851 -17.41 -17.15 43.24
N GLU A 852 -16.43 -17.65 42.49
CA GLU A 852 -16.50 -17.87 41.04
C GLU A 852 -15.35 -18.78 40.55
N THR A 853 -15.49 -19.35 39.35
CA THR A 853 -14.37 -19.94 38.60
C THR A 853 -13.53 -18.84 37.95
N THR A 854 -12.21 -19.02 37.97
CA THR A 854 -11.23 -18.09 37.38
C THR A 854 -10.61 -18.63 36.09
N LEU A 855 -10.38 -19.94 36.02
CA LEU A 855 -9.91 -20.68 34.85
C LEU A 855 -11.00 -21.63 34.32
N ALA A 856 -12.27 -21.28 34.53
CA ALA A 856 -13.45 -21.96 34.00
C ALA A 856 -13.42 -23.50 34.16
N ASP A 857 -13.40 -24.25 33.05
CA ASP A 857 -13.36 -25.71 33.03
C ASP A 857 -12.14 -26.29 33.75
N GLN A 858 -10.98 -25.62 33.67
CA GLN A 858 -9.75 -26.09 34.29
C GLN A 858 -9.86 -26.13 35.82
N ASP A 859 -10.48 -25.11 36.43
CA ASP A 859 -10.71 -25.05 37.88
C ASP A 859 -11.63 -26.22 38.33
N VAL A 860 -12.67 -26.52 37.55
CA VAL A 860 -13.65 -27.58 37.86
C VAL A 860 -13.05 -28.98 37.67
N ILE A 861 -12.33 -29.21 36.57
CA ILE A 861 -11.71 -30.51 36.26
C ILE A 861 -10.60 -30.83 37.29
N ASN A 862 -9.81 -29.83 37.71
CA ASN A 862 -8.82 -30.02 38.78
C ASN A 862 -9.47 -30.39 40.13
N ALA A 863 -10.62 -29.81 40.45
CA ALA A 863 -11.37 -30.15 41.66
C ALA A 863 -11.87 -31.60 41.63
N ILE A 864 -12.44 -32.04 40.50
CA ILE A 864 -12.88 -33.43 40.28
C ILE A 864 -11.71 -34.40 40.45
N ILE A 865 -10.56 -34.12 39.81
CA ILE A 865 -9.35 -34.96 39.85
C ILE A 865 -8.76 -35.04 41.26
N LYS A 866 -8.75 -33.93 42.02
CA LYS A 866 -8.27 -33.96 43.40
C LYS A 866 -9.10 -34.91 44.28
N ASN A 867 -10.42 -34.93 44.07
CA ASN A 867 -11.32 -35.83 44.78
C ASN A 867 -11.27 -37.28 44.24
N ASN A 868 -10.89 -37.46 42.97
CA ASN A 868 -10.89 -38.75 42.27
C ASN A 868 -9.58 -38.99 41.49
N PRO A 869 -8.41 -39.11 42.16
CA PRO A 869 -7.11 -39.10 41.48
C PRO A 869 -6.85 -40.32 40.57
N HIS A 870 -7.62 -41.41 40.73
CA HIS A 870 -7.50 -42.63 39.94
C HIS A 870 -7.97 -42.48 38.48
N ILE A 871 -8.79 -41.46 38.17
CA ILE A 871 -9.36 -41.25 36.83
C ILE A 871 -8.34 -40.65 35.84
N LEU A 872 -7.23 -40.16 36.37
CA LEU A 872 -6.25 -39.34 35.66
C LEU A 872 -5.12 -40.21 35.06
N TYR A 873 -4.87 -40.03 33.78
CA TYR A 873 -3.65 -40.44 33.09
C TYR A 873 -2.72 -39.22 32.91
N SER A 874 -1.52 -39.27 33.48
CA SER A 874 -0.57 -38.14 33.40
C SER A 874 0.20 -38.16 32.07
N ILE A 875 0.07 -37.10 31.29
CA ILE A 875 0.77 -36.89 30.02
C ILE A 875 2.03 -36.06 30.26
N SER A 876 3.11 -36.35 29.54
CA SER A 876 4.36 -35.58 29.60
C SER A 876 4.15 -34.11 29.20
N CYS A 877 4.77 -33.19 29.94
CA CYS A 877 4.77 -31.75 29.67
C CYS A 877 5.10 -31.37 28.22
N LYS A 878 5.89 -32.22 27.52
CA LYS A 878 6.35 -31.96 26.15
C LYS A 878 5.20 -31.83 25.14
N TYR A 879 4.04 -32.41 25.46
CA TYR A 879 2.82 -32.34 24.66
C TYR A 879 1.88 -31.18 25.03
N ASN A 880 2.27 -30.28 25.95
CA ASN A 880 1.55 -29.04 26.27
C ASN A 880 2.48 -28.08 27.02
N VAL A 881 3.52 -27.59 26.34
CA VAL A 881 4.50 -26.65 26.92
C VAL A 881 3.87 -25.26 26.94
N GLN A 882 3.68 -24.71 28.14
CA GLN A 882 2.79 -23.58 28.39
C GLN A 882 3.55 -22.25 28.37
N MET A 883 3.26 -21.39 27.38
CA MET A 883 3.98 -20.13 27.16
C MET A 883 3.28 -18.92 27.81
N SER A 884 3.65 -18.62 29.07
CA SER A 884 3.16 -17.46 29.81
C SER A 884 4.23 -16.88 30.76
N MET A 885 4.09 -15.60 31.15
CA MET A 885 5.02 -14.89 32.03
C MET A 885 5.20 -15.53 33.43
N GLN A 886 4.37 -16.51 33.79
CA GLN A 886 4.33 -17.16 35.10
C GLN A 886 4.61 -18.68 35.03
N THR A 887 4.95 -19.22 33.86
CA THR A 887 5.20 -20.65 33.67
C THR A 887 6.68 -21.01 33.72
N LEU A 888 6.96 -22.25 34.13
CA LEU A 888 8.29 -22.84 34.24
C LEU A 888 8.62 -23.69 33.00
N ALA A 889 8.19 -23.27 31.81
CA ALA A 889 8.27 -24.04 30.56
C ALA A 889 9.65 -24.66 30.27
N LYS A 890 10.74 -23.95 30.59
CA LYS A 890 12.12 -24.45 30.41
C LYS A 890 12.42 -25.71 31.25
N ASN A 891 11.69 -25.99 32.34
CA ASN A 891 11.85 -27.24 33.09
C ASN A 891 11.46 -28.48 32.27
N CYS A 892 10.57 -28.33 31.28
CA CYS A 892 10.06 -29.44 30.49
C CYS A 892 11.05 -29.94 29.42
N TYR A 893 11.68 -29.02 28.69
CA TYR A 893 12.62 -29.33 27.60
C TYR A 893 14.09 -29.14 28.00
N LYS A 894 14.37 -28.37 29.06
CA LYS A 894 15.71 -28.04 29.56
C LYS A 894 16.57 -27.38 28.47
N GLU A 895 17.56 -28.09 27.93
CA GLU A 895 18.38 -27.64 26.81
C GLU A 895 18.01 -28.34 25.48
N ASP A 896 17.13 -29.36 25.51
CA ASP A 896 16.68 -30.10 24.33
C ASP A 896 15.34 -29.55 23.81
N VAL A 897 15.43 -28.36 23.21
CA VAL A 897 14.31 -27.64 22.58
C VAL A 897 13.63 -28.48 21.49
N LYS A 898 14.36 -29.38 20.82
CA LYS A 898 13.81 -30.26 19.77
C LYS A 898 12.89 -31.35 20.29
N SER A 899 12.88 -31.60 21.60
CA SER A 899 11.97 -32.57 22.21
C SER A 899 10.55 -32.05 22.49
N VAL A 900 10.28 -30.76 22.28
CA VAL A 900 8.93 -30.19 22.40
C VAL A 900 8.03 -30.72 21.28
N LYS A 901 6.83 -31.18 21.64
CA LYS A 901 5.85 -31.80 20.74
C LYS A 901 4.70 -30.85 20.39
N ILE A 902 4.21 -30.10 21.37
CA ILE A 902 3.14 -29.09 21.23
C ILE A 902 3.47 -27.87 22.10
N ILE A 903 3.37 -26.69 21.51
CA ILE A 903 3.49 -25.38 22.20
C ILE A 903 2.07 -24.85 22.44
N HIS A 904 1.78 -24.35 23.65
CA HIS A 904 0.50 -23.75 24.01
C HIS A 904 0.68 -22.28 24.38
N TRP A 905 0.06 -21.38 23.60
CA TRP A 905 0.14 -19.92 23.79
C TRP A 905 -0.83 -19.41 24.86
N ASN A 906 -0.86 -20.04 26.03
CA ASN A 906 -1.88 -19.82 27.06
C ASN A 906 -1.91 -18.41 27.71
N SER A 907 -0.91 -17.55 27.45
CA SER A 907 -0.93 -16.15 27.90
C SER A 907 -2.05 -15.31 27.27
N PRO A 908 -2.69 -14.37 28.01
CA PRO A 908 -3.57 -13.36 27.43
C PRO A 908 -2.89 -12.46 26.39
N SER A 909 -1.57 -12.22 26.54
CA SER A 909 -0.76 -11.44 25.60
C SER A 909 -0.22 -12.27 24.42
N LYS A 910 -0.57 -13.56 24.36
CA LYS A 910 -0.19 -14.53 23.32
C LYS A 910 1.30 -14.43 22.95
N TYR A 911 1.61 -14.05 21.71
CA TYR A 911 2.96 -14.03 21.15
C TYR A 911 3.84 -12.86 21.63
N ASN A 912 3.34 -11.96 22.49
CA ASN A 912 4.07 -10.78 22.99
C ASN A 912 4.63 -10.97 24.42
N VAL A 913 4.92 -12.22 24.76
CA VAL A 913 5.43 -12.64 26.07
C VAL A 913 6.95 -12.67 26.06
N ARG A 914 7.60 -12.09 27.08
CA ARG A 914 9.06 -12.06 27.24
C ARG A 914 9.53 -13.25 28.09
N ILE A 915 9.75 -14.42 27.48
CA ILE A 915 10.43 -15.58 28.08
C ILE A 915 11.71 -15.87 27.27
N LEU A 916 12.77 -16.39 27.90
CA LEU A 916 13.89 -16.95 27.14
C LEU A 916 13.40 -18.09 26.23
N ASP A 917 13.95 -18.19 25.02
CA ASP A 917 13.52 -19.11 23.96
C ASP A 917 12.14 -18.80 23.31
N ALA A 918 11.36 -17.83 23.81
CA ALA A 918 10.06 -17.48 23.21
C ALA A 918 10.16 -17.06 21.74
N ASP A 919 11.22 -16.34 21.36
CA ASP A 919 11.43 -15.89 19.98
C ASP A 919 11.63 -17.08 19.00
N TYR A 920 12.26 -18.17 19.45
CA TYR A 920 12.42 -19.38 18.63
C TYR A 920 11.05 -20.03 18.32
N PHE A 921 10.25 -20.28 19.35
CA PHE A 921 8.92 -20.85 19.18
C PHE A 921 7.95 -19.91 18.45
N LYS A 922 8.12 -18.59 18.63
CA LYS A 922 7.36 -17.56 17.91
C LYS A 922 7.68 -17.56 16.42
N ASN A 923 8.95 -17.68 16.04
CA ASN A 923 9.36 -17.81 14.64
C ASN A 923 8.76 -19.07 13.98
N ILE A 924 8.73 -20.21 14.69
CA ILE A 924 8.06 -21.42 14.19
C ILE A 924 6.55 -21.22 14.03
N HIS A 925 5.87 -20.64 15.03
CA HIS A 925 4.44 -20.32 14.91
C HIS A 925 4.17 -19.36 13.74
N GLN A 926 4.98 -18.31 13.57
CA GLN A 926 4.87 -17.38 12.44
C GLN A 926 5.09 -18.06 11.09
N SER A 927 5.95 -19.09 11.02
CA SER A 927 6.11 -19.91 9.81
C SER A 927 4.79 -20.60 9.45
N TYR A 928 4.07 -21.22 10.41
CA TYR A 928 2.74 -21.80 10.16
C TYR A 928 1.63 -20.78 9.93
N VAL A 929 1.71 -19.56 10.49
CA VAL A 929 0.80 -18.46 10.13
C VAL A 929 0.94 -18.14 8.64
N ASN A 930 2.18 -17.96 8.17
CA ASN A 930 2.51 -17.60 6.78
C ASN A 930 2.44 -18.76 5.77
N PHE A 931 2.50 -20.01 6.25
CA PHE A 931 2.48 -21.22 5.42
C PHE A 931 1.23 -21.28 4.54
N ASP A 932 1.39 -21.56 3.24
CA ASP A 932 0.26 -21.67 2.32
C ASP A 932 -0.59 -22.90 2.66
N GLY A 933 -1.83 -22.68 3.08
CA GLY A 933 -2.75 -23.75 3.42
C GLY A 933 -3.14 -24.64 2.23
N ASN A 934 -3.02 -24.18 0.99
CA ASN A 934 -3.35 -24.96 -0.20
C ASN A 934 -2.42 -26.17 -0.38
N LEU A 935 -1.16 -26.08 0.07
CA LEU A 935 -0.18 -27.18 -0.01
C LEU A 935 -0.65 -28.45 0.74
N LEU A 936 -1.52 -28.30 1.75
CA LEU A 936 -2.08 -29.42 2.53
C LEU A 936 -3.12 -30.25 1.75
N ARG A 937 -3.49 -29.81 0.54
CA ARG A 937 -4.35 -30.55 -0.42
C ARG A 937 -3.60 -31.67 -1.13
N GLU A 938 -2.27 -31.60 -1.19
CA GLU A 938 -1.47 -32.65 -1.80
C GLU A 938 -1.49 -33.88 -0.87
N LYS A 939 -1.70 -35.07 -1.45
CA LYS A 939 -1.85 -36.31 -0.67
C LYS A 939 -0.49 -36.72 -0.08
N LEU A 940 -0.37 -36.63 1.24
CA LEU A 940 0.82 -37.05 1.98
C LEU A 940 0.78 -38.51 2.50
N HIS A 941 -0.38 -39.19 2.46
CA HIS A 941 -0.58 -40.49 3.13
C HIS A 941 -1.19 -41.59 2.25
N HIS A 942 -0.95 -42.84 2.64
CA HIS A 942 -1.20 -44.05 1.82
C HIS A 942 -2.28 -44.99 2.39
N CYS A 943 -3.22 -44.51 3.21
CA CYS A 943 -4.27 -45.38 3.77
C CYS A 943 -5.23 -45.93 2.70
N TYR A 944 -5.52 -45.18 1.62
CA TYR A 944 -6.36 -45.65 0.52
C TYR A 944 -5.73 -45.39 -0.85
N GLN A 945 -5.45 -46.47 -1.59
CA GLN A 945 -5.30 -46.44 -3.04
C GLN A 945 -6.65 -46.19 -3.73
N LYS A 946 -7.23 -45.00 -3.53
CA LYS A 946 -8.06 -44.42 -4.59
C LYS A 946 -7.14 -43.69 -5.53
N GLU A 947 -7.12 -44.16 -6.78
CA GLU A 947 -6.52 -43.45 -7.91
C GLU A 947 -6.80 -41.96 -7.76
N VAL A 948 -5.74 -41.15 -7.71
CA VAL A 948 -5.92 -39.73 -7.97
C VAL A 948 -6.44 -39.67 -9.39
N VAL A 949 -7.68 -39.20 -9.57
CA VAL A 949 -8.21 -38.88 -10.88
C VAL A 949 -7.42 -37.67 -11.37
N THR A 950 -6.22 -37.94 -11.88
CA THR A 950 -5.44 -37.04 -12.70
C THR A 950 -6.28 -36.84 -13.97
N TYR A 951 -7.12 -35.81 -13.94
CA TYR A 951 -7.82 -35.34 -15.12
C TYR A 951 -6.75 -35.16 -16.21
N LYS A 952 -6.79 -36.04 -17.23
CA LYS A 952 -5.91 -35.92 -18.39
C LYS A 952 -6.16 -34.54 -18.97
N MET A 953 -5.22 -33.62 -18.74
CA MET A 953 -5.29 -32.29 -19.32
C MET A 953 -5.19 -32.46 -20.82
N ASN A 954 -6.30 -32.17 -21.50
CA ASN A 954 -6.30 -32.17 -22.94
C ASN A 954 -5.58 -30.90 -23.39
N HIS A 955 -4.28 -31.03 -23.68
CA HIS A 955 -3.43 -29.91 -24.13
C HIS A 955 -3.88 -29.28 -25.47
N SER A 956 -4.89 -29.85 -26.14
CA SER A 956 -5.57 -29.23 -27.29
C SER A 956 -6.68 -28.23 -26.90
N ASP A 957 -7.01 -28.06 -25.61
CA ASP A 957 -8.00 -27.08 -25.16
C ASP A 957 -7.41 -25.66 -25.18
N LEU A 958 -7.79 -24.85 -26.17
CA LEU A 958 -7.38 -23.46 -26.31
C LEU A 958 -7.66 -22.63 -25.05
N CYS A 959 -8.71 -22.97 -24.29
CA CYS A 959 -9.21 -22.19 -23.15
C CYS A 959 -8.91 -22.86 -21.81
N LEU A 960 -7.88 -23.71 -21.78
CA LEU A 960 -7.42 -24.44 -20.61
C LEU A 960 -7.17 -23.52 -19.40
N SER A 961 -6.65 -22.30 -19.58
CA SER A 961 -6.36 -21.38 -18.47
C SER A 961 -7.61 -20.89 -17.73
N PHE A 962 -8.66 -20.50 -18.47
CA PHE A 962 -9.97 -20.14 -17.91
C PHE A 962 -10.68 -21.35 -17.30
N ARG A 963 -10.71 -22.48 -18.03
CA ARG A 963 -11.37 -23.71 -17.58
C ARG A 963 -10.65 -24.35 -16.38
N ALA A 964 -9.34 -24.17 -16.25
CA ALA A 964 -8.60 -24.53 -15.04
C ALA A 964 -8.96 -23.58 -13.88
N ALA A 965 -8.95 -22.26 -14.10
CA ALA A 965 -9.34 -21.29 -13.07
C ALA A 965 -10.76 -21.54 -12.52
N GLN A 966 -11.71 -21.93 -13.38
CA GLN A 966 -13.07 -22.32 -12.98
C GLN A 966 -13.11 -23.59 -12.10
N ARG A 967 -12.18 -24.52 -12.28
CA ARG A 967 -12.11 -25.81 -11.56
C ARG A 967 -11.36 -25.73 -10.23
N VAL A 968 -10.53 -24.69 -10.03
CA VAL A 968 -9.81 -24.48 -8.77
C VAL A 968 -10.81 -24.11 -7.67
N LYS A 969 -10.95 -24.96 -6.65
CA LYS A 969 -11.59 -24.56 -5.40
C LYS A 969 -10.70 -23.54 -4.70
N LEU A 970 -11.20 -22.35 -4.43
CA LEU A 970 -10.46 -21.31 -3.70
C LEU A 970 -10.84 -21.35 -2.21
N ARG A 971 -9.89 -21.69 -1.35
CA ARG A 971 -10.11 -21.74 0.11
C ARG A 971 -10.63 -20.38 0.58
N THR A 972 -11.71 -20.38 1.34
CA THR A 972 -12.51 -19.20 1.67
C THR A 972 -12.84 -19.17 3.16
N HIS A 973 -12.48 -18.10 3.87
CA HIS A 973 -12.80 -17.86 5.28
C HIS A 973 -13.78 -16.68 5.41
N LEU A 974 -14.93 -16.91 6.03
CA LEU A 974 -16.01 -15.93 6.12
C LEU A 974 -15.99 -15.16 7.45
N TYR A 975 -16.29 -13.87 7.40
CA TYR A 975 -16.38 -12.98 8.58
C TYR A 975 -15.08 -12.99 9.41
N TYR A 976 -13.95 -12.78 8.73
CA TYR A 976 -12.63 -12.76 9.36
C TYR A 976 -12.42 -11.57 10.31
N MET A 977 -13.25 -10.53 10.25
CA MET A 977 -13.32 -9.47 11.28
C MET A 977 -14.70 -9.45 11.93
N ASP A 978 -14.83 -8.77 13.07
CA ASP A 978 -16.06 -8.75 13.86
C ASP A 978 -17.21 -8.12 13.06
N TYR A 979 -18.27 -8.89 12.81
CA TYR A 979 -19.45 -8.43 12.06
C TYR A 979 -20.71 -8.53 12.93
N SER A 980 -21.41 -7.41 13.08
CA SER A 980 -22.67 -7.32 13.84
C SER A 980 -23.66 -6.42 13.10
N TYR A 981 -24.47 -7.02 12.23
CA TYR A 981 -25.57 -6.35 11.55
C TYR A 981 -26.74 -7.35 11.42
N ILE A 982 -27.62 -7.32 12.42
CA ILE A 982 -28.68 -8.33 12.66
C ILE A 982 -30.07 -7.73 12.45
N ASN A 983 -30.30 -6.50 12.88
CA ASN A 983 -31.56 -5.79 12.69
C ASN A 983 -31.58 -5.19 11.28
N VAL A 984 -32.26 -5.87 10.36
CA VAL A 984 -32.33 -5.54 8.93
C VAL A 984 -33.70 -4.91 8.63
N ASP A 985 -33.73 -3.70 8.07
CA ASP A 985 -34.94 -3.11 7.46
C ASP A 985 -35.21 -3.77 6.09
N ASN A 986 -36.49 -3.88 5.71
CA ASN A 986 -36.91 -4.51 4.44
C ASN A 986 -36.41 -3.78 3.18
N PHE A 987 -35.82 -2.60 3.37
CA PHE A 987 -35.33 -1.71 2.32
C PHE A 987 -33.82 -1.45 2.41
N ASP A 988 -33.12 -2.08 3.36
CA ASP A 988 -31.67 -1.92 3.51
C ASP A 988 -30.91 -2.53 2.33
N VAL A 989 -29.77 -1.90 2.02
CA VAL A 989 -28.92 -2.24 0.88
C VAL A 989 -27.52 -2.58 1.38
N THR A 990 -27.02 -3.78 1.10
CA THR A 990 -25.59 -4.08 1.34
C THR A 990 -24.78 -3.76 0.10
N LEU A 991 -23.69 -3.03 0.28
CA LEU A 991 -22.69 -2.84 -0.76
C LEU A 991 -21.84 -4.11 -0.88
N VAL A 992 -21.87 -4.73 -2.06
CA VAL A 992 -21.13 -5.95 -2.39
C VAL A 992 -19.88 -5.56 -3.15
N LEU A 993 -18.71 -5.90 -2.59
CA LEU A 993 -17.39 -5.55 -3.12
C LEU A 993 -16.50 -6.78 -3.28
N GLN A 994 -15.56 -6.68 -4.21
CA GLN A 994 -14.43 -7.58 -4.37
C GLN A 994 -13.15 -6.76 -4.56
N LEU A 995 -12.03 -7.21 -4.00
CA LEU A 995 -10.74 -6.52 -4.11
C LEU A 995 -9.55 -7.46 -3.87
N SER A 996 -8.38 -7.03 -4.33
CA SER A 996 -7.06 -7.60 -4.00
C SER A 996 -6.28 -6.64 -3.07
N MET A 997 -5.20 -7.12 -2.46
CA MET A 997 -4.40 -6.33 -1.51
C MET A 997 -3.83 -5.01 -2.08
N ASP A 998 -3.54 -4.93 -3.38
CA ASP A 998 -3.09 -3.69 -4.05
C ASP A 998 -4.18 -2.60 -4.17
N ARG A 999 -5.43 -2.95 -3.83
CA ARG A 999 -6.59 -2.05 -3.85
C ARG A 999 -7.11 -1.66 -2.47
N LEU A 1000 -6.42 -2.10 -1.41
CA LEU A 1000 -6.87 -1.89 -0.03
C LEU A 1000 -7.01 -0.40 0.34
N GLN A 1001 -6.20 0.52 -0.23
CA GLN A 1001 -6.36 1.96 -0.01
C GLN A 1001 -7.69 2.55 -0.53
N PHE A 1002 -8.32 1.93 -1.53
CA PHE A 1002 -9.59 2.43 -2.07
C PHE A 1002 -10.76 2.07 -1.15
N LEU A 1003 -10.68 0.95 -0.41
CA LEU A 1003 -11.73 0.51 0.51
C LEU A 1003 -12.02 1.57 1.58
N GLU A 1004 -10.99 2.16 2.21
CA GLU A 1004 -11.21 3.21 3.21
C GLU A 1004 -11.90 4.44 2.61
N ARG A 1005 -11.46 4.90 1.43
CA ARG A 1005 -12.02 6.06 0.73
C ARG A 1005 -13.50 5.87 0.38
N LEU A 1006 -13.86 4.66 -0.03
CA LEU A 1006 -15.22 4.24 -0.32
C LEU A 1006 -16.07 4.20 0.96
N VAL A 1007 -15.57 3.55 2.04
CA VAL A 1007 -16.29 3.40 3.31
C VAL A 1007 -16.59 4.75 3.98
N ARG A 1008 -15.72 5.77 3.80
CA ARG A 1008 -15.98 7.15 4.24
C ARG A 1008 -17.18 7.85 3.57
N ASN A 1009 -17.76 7.26 2.52
CA ASN A 1009 -18.94 7.81 1.83
C ASN A 1009 -20.10 6.77 1.74
N TRP A 1010 -20.02 5.65 2.45
CA TRP A 1010 -21.04 4.60 2.49
C TRP A 1010 -21.33 4.13 3.92
N ASP A 1011 -22.36 4.65 4.57
CA ASP A 1011 -22.67 4.33 5.98
C ASP A 1011 -23.35 2.97 6.16
N GLY A 1012 -23.99 2.45 5.12
CA GLY A 1012 -24.70 1.16 5.11
C GLY A 1012 -23.82 -0.08 5.32
N PRO A 1013 -24.44 -1.26 5.48
CA PRO A 1013 -23.71 -2.52 5.57
C PRO A 1013 -22.90 -2.80 4.29
N LEU A 1014 -21.83 -3.57 4.44
CA LEU A 1014 -20.89 -3.90 3.38
C LEU A 1014 -20.49 -5.38 3.47
N SER A 1015 -20.36 -6.08 2.34
CA SER A 1015 -19.69 -7.38 2.24
C SER A 1015 -18.55 -7.28 1.23
N ALA A 1016 -17.33 -7.61 1.66
CA ALA A 1016 -16.10 -7.52 0.88
C ALA A 1016 -15.41 -8.88 0.79
N ALA A 1017 -15.26 -9.40 -0.43
CA ALA A 1017 -14.39 -10.54 -0.72
C ALA A 1017 -12.98 -10.05 -1.07
N ILE A 1018 -11.99 -10.41 -0.25
CA ILE A 1018 -10.59 -9.97 -0.37
C ILE A 1018 -9.73 -11.14 -0.85
N TYR A 1019 -9.00 -10.94 -1.96
CA TYR A 1019 -8.09 -11.93 -2.54
C TYR A 1019 -6.64 -11.70 -2.09
N LEU A 1020 -6.12 -12.62 -1.26
CA LEU A 1020 -4.82 -12.47 -0.59
C LEU A 1020 -4.14 -13.83 -0.29
N SER A 1021 -2.84 -13.84 -0.01
CA SER A 1021 -2.12 -15.01 0.50
C SER A 1021 -2.14 -15.07 2.03
N ASP A 1022 -1.79 -16.22 2.62
CA ASP A 1022 -1.71 -16.36 4.09
C ASP A 1022 -0.77 -15.34 4.75
N CYS A 1023 0.37 -15.02 4.13
CA CYS A 1023 1.33 -14.03 4.65
C CYS A 1023 0.85 -12.56 4.52
N GLU A 1024 -0.23 -12.30 3.77
CA GLU A 1024 -0.86 -10.98 3.67
C GLU A 1024 -1.93 -10.77 4.75
N VAL A 1025 -2.45 -11.84 5.40
CA VAL A 1025 -3.54 -11.77 6.39
C VAL A 1025 -3.18 -10.86 7.56
N ALA A 1026 -1.97 -11.00 8.13
CA ALA A 1026 -1.51 -10.17 9.24
C ALA A 1026 -1.38 -8.69 8.86
N LYS A 1027 -1.04 -8.40 7.59
CA LYS A 1027 -0.96 -7.02 7.06
C LYS A 1027 -2.34 -6.40 6.93
N LEU A 1028 -3.31 -7.18 6.43
CA LEU A 1028 -4.72 -6.78 6.34
C LEU A 1028 -5.31 -6.50 7.73
N GLU A 1029 -5.08 -7.39 8.70
CA GLU A 1029 -5.57 -7.24 10.07
C GLU A 1029 -5.02 -5.97 10.72
N SER A 1030 -3.71 -5.72 10.60
CA SER A 1030 -3.09 -4.50 11.12
C SER A 1030 -3.59 -3.25 10.41
N PHE A 1031 -3.79 -3.28 9.09
CA PHE A 1031 -4.37 -2.14 8.36
C PHE A 1031 -5.78 -1.78 8.86
N ILE A 1032 -6.65 -2.78 9.03
CA ILE A 1032 -8.03 -2.58 9.48
C ILE A 1032 -8.08 -2.08 10.94
N ARG A 1033 -7.30 -2.69 11.84
CA ARG A 1033 -7.38 -2.41 13.29
C ARG A 1033 -6.51 -1.23 13.72
N ASP A 1034 -5.26 -1.19 13.27
CA ASP A 1034 -4.22 -0.35 13.85
C ASP A 1034 -3.96 0.93 13.02
N TRP A 1035 -4.23 0.91 11.70
CA TRP A 1035 -3.93 2.05 10.79
C TRP A 1035 -5.17 2.87 10.40
N SER A 1036 -6.31 2.25 10.11
CA SER A 1036 -7.53 2.98 9.72
C SER A 1036 -8.52 3.12 10.89
N SER A 1037 -8.69 4.34 11.37
CA SER A 1037 -9.76 4.71 12.31
C SER A 1037 -11.16 4.57 11.70
N THR A 1038 -11.28 4.70 10.38
CA THR A 1038 -12.55 4.52 9.65
C THR A 1038 -13.01 3.06 9.65
N LEU A 1039 -12.09 2.12 9.42
CA LEU A 1039 -12.43 0.70 9.32
C LEU A 1039 -12.55 0.05 10.71
N SER A 1040 -11.63 0.35 11.63
CA SER A 1040 -11.63 -0.20 13.00
C SER A 1040 -12.87 0.19 13.82
N SER A 1041 -13.50 1.33 13.53
CA SER A 1041 -14.73 1.78 14.20
C SER A 1041 -16.01 1.13 13.67
N ARG A 1042 -15.94 0.31 12.62
CA ARG A 1042 -17.12 -0.25 11.94
C ARG A 1042 -17.23 -1.76 12.06
N ASN A 1043 -18.35 -2.20 12.62
CA ASN A 1043 -18.76 -3.60 12.77
C ASN A 1043 -19.83 -4.05 11.75
N ASN A 1044 -20.26 -3.18 10.83
CA ASN A 1044 -21.21 -3.50 9.77
C ASN A 1044 -20.55 -3.91 8.43
N ILE A 1045 -19.28 -4.29 8.47
CA ILE A 1045 -18.48 -4.71 7.31
C ILE A 1045 -18.13 -6.20 7.44
N GLY A 1046 -18.67 -7.04 6.55
CA GLY A 1046 -18.33 -8.45 6.43
C GLY A 1046 -17.06 -8.62 5.59
N TYR A 1047 -15.96 -9.02 6.24
CA TYR A 1047 -14.69 -9.30 5.57
C TYR A 1047 -14.59 -10.81 5.29
N HIS A 1048 -14.54 -11.18 4.01
CA HIS A 1048 -14.45 -12.57 3.55
C HIS A 1048 -13.11 -12.76 2.84
N LEU A 1049 -12.23 -13.60 3.40
CA LEU A 1049 -10.91 -13.85 2.84
C LEU A 1049 -10.98 -15.01 1.85
N VAL A 1050 -10.50 -14.78 0.63
CA VAL A 1050 -10.35 -15.82 -0.39
C VAL A 1050 -8.86 -15.96 -0.66
N PHE A 1051 -8.32 -17.14 -0.36
CA PHE A 1051 -6.89 -17.38 -0.44
C PHE A 1051 -6.45 -17.54 -1.88
N LYS A 1052 -5.35 -16.87 -2.23
CA LYS A 1052 -4.65 -17.02 -3.51
C LYS A 1052 -4.31 -18.49 -3.75
N HIS A 1053 -4.35 -18.87 -5.02
CA HIS A 1053 -3.84 -20.12 -5.57
C HIS A 1053 -3.00 -19.76 -6.80
N ASP A 1054 -2.21 -20.70 -7.32
CA ASP A 1054 -1.47 -20.55 -8.59
C ASP A 1054 -2.40 -20.56 -9.83
N SER A 1055 -3.56 -19.91 -9.73
CA SER A 1055 -4.49 -19.65 -10.83
C SER A 1055 -3.94 -18.54 -11.73
N VAL A 1056 -3.98 -18.78 -13.05
CA VAL A 1056 -3.45 -17.83 -14.07
C VAL A 1056 -4.19 -16.48 -14.09
N HIS A 1057 -5.46 -16.44 -13.68
CA HIS A 1057 -6.34 -15.27 -13.80
C HIS A 1057 -6.96 -14.87 -12.46
N TYR A 1058 -7.26 -13.59 -12.28
CA TYR A 1058 -7.94 -13.08 -11.09
C TYR A 1058 -9.40 -13.58 -11.01
N PRO A 1059 -9.84 -14.25 -9.93
CA PRO A 1059 -11.13 -14.96 -9.89
C PRO A 1059 -12.33 -14.05 -9.60
N VAL A 1060 -12.45 -12.92 -10.30
CA VAL A 1060 -13.37 -11.80 -10.01
C VAL A 1060 -14.82 -12.22 -9.75
N ASN A 1061 -15.41 -13.07 -10.59
CA ASN A 1061 -16.82 -13.48 -10.44
C ASN A 1061 -17.04 -14.47 -9.28
N TYR A 1062 -16.04 -15.28 -8.94
CA TYR A 1062 -16.07 -16.08 -7.71
C TYR A 1062 -16.07 -15.17 -6.46
N LEU A 1063 -15.23 -14.14 -6.45
CA LEU A 1063 -15.18 -13.17 -5.35
C LEU A 1063 -16.50 -12.41 -5.19
N ARG A 1064 -17.12 -11.97 -6.31
CA ARG A 1064 -18.46 -11.36 -6.31
C ARG A 1064 -19.51 -12.30 -5.70
N ASN A 1065 -19.48 -13.58 -6.06
CA ASN A 1065 -20.39 -14.58 -5.49
C ASN A 1065 -20.15 -14.81 -4.00
N VAL A 1066 -18.89 -14.88 -3.54
CA VAL A 1066 -18.57 -15.01 -2.10
C VAL A 1066 -19.13 -13.84 -1.29
N ALA A 1067 -18.99 -12.60 -1.78
CA ALA A 1067 -19.58 -11.44 -1.11
C ALA A 1067 -21.12 -11.46 -1.18
N LEU A 1068 -21.71 -11.71 -2.36
CA LEU A 1068 -23.16 -11.77 -2.58
C LEU A 1068 -23.86 -12.85 -1.73
N GLU A 1069 -23.28 -14.04 -1.60
CA GLU A 1069 -23.81 -15.16 -0.81
C GLU A 1069 -23.92 -14.85 0.70
N ASN A 1070 -23.15 -13.87 1.18
CA ASN A 1070 -23.02 -13.55 2.61
C ASN A 1070 -23.71 -12.23 3.01
N VAL A 1071 -24.75 -11.85 2.25
CA VAL A 1071 -25.58 -10.67 2.49
C VAL A 1071 -26.86 -10.99 3.27
N ASN A 1072 -27.04 -10.30 4.40
CA ASN A 1072 -28.23 -10.40 5.24
C ASN A 1072 -29.41 -9.51 4.78
N THR A 1073 -29.14 -8.42 4.05
CA THR A 1073 -30.15 -7.44 3.61
C THR A 1073 -30.94 -7.90 2.38
N PRO A 1074 -32.17 -7.41 2.14
CA PRO A 1074 -32.95 -7.80 0.97
C PRO A 1074 -32.38 -7.26 -0.34
N TYR A 1075 -31.70 -6.12 -0.32
CA TYR A 1075 -31.14 -5.50 -1.52
C TYR A 1075 -29.61 -5.44 -1.48
N VAL A 1076 -29.00 -5.56 -2.66
CA VAL A 1076 -27.56 -5.50 -2.87
C VAL A 1076 -27.21 -4.46 -3.92
N PHE A 1077 -26.12 -3.74 -3.70
CA PHE A 1077 -25.50 -2.85 -4.68
C PHE A 1077 -24.12 -3.42 -5.02
N LEU A 1078 -23.93 -3.93 -6.25
CA LEU A 1078 -22.58 -4.31 -6.69
C LEU A 1078 -21.83 -3.06 -7.14
N MET A 1079 -20.63 -2.86 -6.58
CA MET A 1079 -19.70 -1.84 -7.03
C MET A 1079 -18.27 -2.39 -7.06
N ASP A 1080 -17.42 -1.81 -7.90
CA ASP A 1080 -15.98 -2.09 -7.84
C ASP A 1080 -15.31 -1.11 -6.84
N VAL A 1081 -14.26 -1.56 -6.15
CA VAL A 1081 -13.71 -0.86 -4.97
C VAL A 1081 -13.10 0.52 -5.27
N ASP A 1082 -12.73 0.75 -6.53
CA ASP A 1082 -12.13 1.96 -7.09
C ASP A 1082 -13.15 3.09 -7.37
N PHE A 1083 -14.43 2.83 -7.15
CA PHE A 1083 -15.49 3.83 -7.16
C PHE A 1083 -15.71 4.48 -5.79
N VAL A 1084 -16.02 5.78 -5.82
CA VAL A 1084 -16.52 6.53 -4.68
C VAL A 1084 -18.02 6.79 -4.89
N PRO A 1085 -18.90 6.31 -3.99
CA PRO A 1085 -20.32 6.63 -4.06
C PRO A 1085 -20.54 8.10 -3.65
N MET A 1086 -21.60 8.72 -4.17
CA MET A 1086 -21.99 10.06 -3.73
C MET A 1086 -22.33 10.10 -2.22
N ALA A 1087 -22.18 11.26 -1.59
CA ALA A 1087 -22.49 11.41 -0.17
C ALA A 1087 -23.99 11.17 0.09
N GLY A 1088 -24.30 10.34 1.10
CA GLY A 1088 -25.68 9.97 1.43
C GLY A 1088 -26.33 8.94 0.51
N LEU A 1089 -25.58 8.30 -0.40
CA LEU A 1089 -26.15 7.34 -1.36
C LEU A 1089 -26.94 6.20 -0.69
N TYR A 1090 -26.49 5.70 0.46
CA TYR A 1090 -27.17 4.62 1.18
C TYR A 1090 -28.63 4.95 1.50
N GLU A 1091 -28.88 6.09 2.14
CA GLU A 1091 -30.23 6.54 2.48
C GLU A 1091 -31.05 6.93 1.24
N HIS A 1092 -30.41 7.48 0.21
CA HIS A 1092 -31.08 7.74 -1.07
C HIS A 1092 -31.58 6.45 -1.73
N LEU A 1093 -30.78 5.37 -1.70
CA LEU A 1093 -31.19 4.07 -2.22
C LEU A 1093 -32.32 3.46 -1.40
N ARG A 1094 -32.28 3.51 -0.07
CA ARG A 1094 -33.37 3.05 0.81
C ARG A 1094 -34.68 3.78 0.49
N ALA A 1095 -34.64 5.10 0.31
CA ALA A 1095 -35.79 5.91 -0.08
C ALA A 1095 -36.31 5.56 -1.48
N ALA A 1096 -35.42 5.37 -2.46
CA ALA A 1096 -35.79 4.97 -3.82
C ALA A 1096 -36.44 3.58 -3.85
N ILE A 1097 -35.93 2.62 -3.07
CA ILE A 1097 -36.51 1.27 -2.97
C ILE A 1097 -37.88 1.32 -2.28
N LYS A 1098 -38.05 2.12 -1.21
CA LYS A 1098 -39.34 2.35 -0.53
C LYS A 1098 -40.40 2.90 -1.50
N LEU A 1099 -40.02 3.84 -2.36
CA LEU A 1099 -40.93 4.48 -3.33
C LEU A 1099 -41.23 3.59 -4.56
N ILE A 1100 -40.21 2.96 -5.15
CA ILE A 1100 -40.33 2.22 -6.41
C ILE A 1100 -40.85 0.80 -6.19
N ASN A 1101 -40.57 0.19 -5.03
CA ASN A 1101 -40.78 -1.23 -4.74
C ASN A 1101 -40.35 -2.16 -5.92
N PRO A 1102 -39.04 -2.21 -6.24
CA PRO A 1102 -38.57 -2.74 -7.51
C PRO A 1102 -38.64 -4.28 -7.63
N TYR A 1103 -38.59 -5.02 -6.52
CA TYR A 1103 -38.47 -6.49 -6.54
C TYR A 1103 -39.68 -7.20 -7.18
N PRO A 1104 -40.95 -6.96 -6.79
CA PRO A 1104 -42.11 -7.59 -7.43
C PRO A 1104 -42.26 -7.25 -8.91
N GLN A 1105 -41.74 -6.10 -9.35
CA GLN A 1105 -41.82 -5.61 -10.73
C GLN A 1105 -40.69 -6.12 -11.63
N LYS A 1106 -39.78 -6.95 -11.11
CA LYS A 1106 -38.49 -7.32 -11.72
C LYS A 1106 -37.71 -6.10 -12.22
N LYS A 1107 -37.58 -5.04 -11.41
CA LYS A 1107 -36.76 -3.87 -11.76
C LYS A 1107 -35.39 -3.93 -11.09
N CYS A 1108 -34.36 -3.59 -11.85
CA CYS A 1108 -33.01 -3.29 -11.38
C CYS A 1108 -32.83 -1.77 -11.38
N LEU A 1109 -32.38 -1.19 -10.26
CA LEU A 1109 -32.12 0.24 -10.20
C LEU A 1109 -30.68 0.51 -10.64
N VAL A 1110 -30.50 1.27 -11.72
CA VAL A 1110 -29.18 1.65 -12.25
C VAL A 1110 -28.68 2.88 -11.49
N VAL A 1111 -27.45 2.81 -10.98
CA VAL A 1111 -26.68 3.94 -10.46
C VAL A 1111 -25.67 4.37 -11.53
N PRO A 1112 -25.83 5.55 -12.16
CA PRO A 1112 -24.91 6.01 -13.20
C PRO A 1112 -23.47 6.19 -12.73
N ALA A 1113 -22.55 5.77 -13.59
CA ALA A 1113 -21.12 5.78 -13.34
C ALA A 1113 -20.44 6.91 -14.11
N PHE A 1114 -19.59 7.65 -13.40
CA PHE A 1114 -18.76 8.72 -13.94
C PHE A 1114 -17.29 8.45 -13.64
N GLU A 1115 -16.38 9.21 -14.24
CA GLU A 1115 -14.94 9.13 -13.99
C GLU A 1115 -14.31 10.51 -13.98
N THR A 1116 -13.32 10.71 -13.11
CA THR A 1116 -12.48 11.92 -13.15
C THR A 1116 -11.35 11.73 -14.17
N GLN A 1117 -11.14 12.68 -15.08
CA GLN A 1117 -10.08 12.60 -16.09
C GLN A 1117 -8.66 12.69 -15.51
N ARG A 1118 -8.50 13.18 -14.26
CA ARG A 1118 -7.20 13.40 -13.61
C ARG A 1118 -7.08 12.62 -12.31
N TYR A 1119 -5.98 11.89 -12.13
CA TYR A 1119 -5.70 11.06 -10.94
C TYR A 1119 -5.82 11.80 -9.59
N ARG A 1120 -5.50 13.10 -9.56
CA ARG A 1120 -5.56 13.95 -8.35
C ARG A 1120 -6.87 14.71 -8.16
N ALA A 1121 -7.86 14.56 -9.05
CA ALA A 1121 -9.14 15.24 -8.90
C ALA A 1121 -9.97 14.60 -7.75
N SER A 1122 -10.61 15.45 -6.94
CA SER A 1122 -11.59 14.99 -5.96
C SER A 1122 -12.90 14.61 -6.68
N PRO A 1123 -13.47 13.41 -6.45
CA PRO A 1123 -14.79 13.05 -6.94
C PRO A 1123 -15.87 14.03 -6.42
N PRO A 1124 -16.82 14.44 -7.27
CA PRO A 1124 -17.97 15.21 -6.84
C PRO A 1124 -18.77 14.50 -5.75
N ARG A 1125 -19.22 15.23 -4.73
CA ARG A 1125 -19.97 14.64 -3.59
C ARG A 1125 -21.48 14.64 -3.80
N TYR A 1126 -22.00 15.56 -4.61
CA TYR A 1126 -23.44 15.76 -4.86
C TYR A 1126 -23.71 16.04 -6.35
N LYS A 1127 -24.96 15.84 -6.82
CA LYS A 1127 -25.31 15.96 -8.25
C LYS A 1127 -25.01 17.35 -8.82
N GLN A 1128 -25.27 18.42 -8.06
CA GLN A 1128 -25.00 19.80 -8.50
C GLN A 1128 -23.50 20.04 -8.78
N GLU A 1129 -22.61 19.53 -7.92
CA GLU A 1129 -21.15 19.61 -8.11
C GLU A 1129 -20.68 18.75 -9.29
N LEU A 1130 -21.34 17.61 -9.52
CA LEU A 1130 -21.04 16.77 -10.67
C LEU A 1130 -21.42 17.46 -11.99
N LEU A 1131 -22.61 18.07 -12.05
CA LEU A 1131 -23.10 18.76 -13.25
C LEU A 1131 -22.20 19.93 -13.65
N SER A 1132 -21.75 20.76 -12.71
CA SER A 1132 -20.86 21.90 -12.99
C SER A 1132 -19.45 21.49 -13.46
N ARG A 1133 -19.08 20.21 -13.29
CA ARG A 1133 -17.80 19.63 -13.70
C ARG A 1133 -17.92 18.63 -14.86
N LEU A 1134 -19.13 18.41 -15.37
CA LEU A 1134 -19.41 17.38 -16.37
C LEU A 1134 -18.97 17.84 -17.78
N SER A 1135 -18.05 17.10 -18.39
CA SER A 1135 -17.44 17.43 -19.69
C SER A 1135 -18.39 17.41 -20.89
N ILE A 1136 -19.62 16.89 -20.71
CA ILE A 1136 -20.69 16.94 -21.72
C ILE A 1136 -21.44 18.29 -21.67
N LEU A 1137 -21.43 18.97 -20.53
CA LEU A 1137 -22.09 20.27 -20.34
C LEU A 1137 -21.09 21.43 -20.43
N HIS A 1138 -19.82 21.19 -20.08
CA HIS A 1138 -18.78 22.23 -20.02
C HIS A 1138 -17.49 21.75 -20.69
N SER A 1139 -16.98 22.52 -21.66
CA SER A 1139 -15.73 22.21 -22.38
C SER A 1139 -14.48 22.16 -21.48
N SER A 1140 -14.56 22.74 -20.28
CA SER A 1140 -13.52 22.71 -19.23
C SER A 1140 -13.74 21.64 -18.16
N GLY A 1141 -14.79 20.81 -18.27
CA GLY A 1141 -15.18 19.82 -17.26
C GLY A 1141 -14.17 18.67 -17.11
N ASP A 1142 -13.82 18.35 -15.87
CA ASP A 1142 -12.84 17.32 -15.52
C ASP A 1142 -13.46 15.95 -15.17
N VAL A 1143 -14.79 15.82 -15.25
CA VAL A 1143 -15.55 14.59 -14.98
C VAL A 1143 -16.35 14.21 -16.24
N GLY A 1144 -16.32 12.93 -16.64
CA GLY A 1144 -17.11 12.40 -17.76
C GLY A 1144 -17.93 11.17 -17.37
N PRO A 1145 -18.86 10.69 -18.21
CA PRO A 1145 -19.44 9.36 -18.04
C PRO A 1145 -18.36 8.28 -18.13
N PHE A 1146 -18.44 7.27 -17.27
CA PHE A 1146 -17.41 6.23 -17.15
C PHE A 1146 -17.15 5.51 -18.49
N ARG A 1147 -15.89 5.46 -18.91
CA ARG A 1147 -15.37 4.85 -20.15
C ARG A 1147 -16.10 5.26 -21.42
N ALA A 1148 -16.55 6.52 -21.49
CA ALA A 1148 -17.30 7.02 -22.65
C ALA A 1148 -16.54 6.92 -23.99
N ARG A 1149 -15.20 6.92 -23.95
CA ARG A 1149 -14.33 6.84 -25.14
C ARG A 1149 -13.88 5.41 -25.43
N GLU A 1150 -13.47 4.69 -24.39
CA GLU A 1150 -12.83 3.36 -24.45
C GLU A 1150 -13.86 2.24 -24.58
N TRP A 1151 -15.03 2.38 -23.94
CA TRP A 1151 -16.07 1.35 -23.91
C TRP A 1151 -17.50 1.94 -23.94
N PRO A 1152 -17.88 2.69 -25.00
CA PRO A 1152 -19.18 3.33 -25.07
C PRO A 1152 -20.35 2.34 -25.01
N LYS A 1153 -20.21 1.12 -25.56
CA LYS A 1153 -21.27 0.08 -25.50
C LYS A 1153 -21.65 -0.30 -24.07
N GLY A 1154 -20.68 -0.33 -23.15
CA GLY A 1154 -20.91 -0.70 -21.75
C GLY A 1154 -21.83 0.25 -20.98
N HIS A 1155 -21.93 1.53 -21.38
CA HIS A 1155 -22.64 2.53 -20.58
C HIS A 1155 -23.61 3.44 -21.34
N ARG A 1156 -23.61 3.44 -22.69
CA ARG A 1156 -24.46 4.33 -23.50
C ARG A 1156 -25.96 4.19 -23.20
N ALA A 1157 -26.46 2.98 -22.96
CA ALA A 1157 -27.88 2.73 -22.70
C ALA A 1157 -28.42 3.48 -21.46
N THR A 1158 -27.56 3.86 -20.51
CA THR A 1158 -27.93 4.69 -19.34
C THR A 1158 -28.49 6.06 -19.74
N ASN A 1159 -28.20 6.56 -20.95
CA ASN A 1159 -28.62 7.88 -21.45
C ASN A 1159 -28.27 9.03 -20.49
N TYR A 1160 -26.97 9.29 -20.36
CA TYR A 1160 -26.44 10.35 -19.49
C TYR A 1160 -27.01 11.75 -19.81
N THR A 1161 -27.35 12.06 -21.07
CA THR A 1161 -27.98 13.32 -21.46
C THR A 1161 -29.39 13.48 -20.89
N LYS A 1162 -30.16 12.38 -20.78
CA LYS A 1162 -31.44 12.38 -20.06
C LYS A 1162 -31.24 12.44 -18.55
N TRP A 1163 -30.19 11.81 -18.02
CA TRP A 1163 -29.90 11.83 -16.59
C TRP A 1163 -29.63 13.22 -16.00
N THR A 1164 -28.98 14.12 -16.75
CA THR A 1164 -28.64 15.46 -16.25
C THR A 1164 -29.88 16.28 -15.88
N THR A 1165 -30.94 16.18 -16.68
CA THR A 1165 -32.22 16.92 -16.50
C THR A 1165 -33.30 16.11 -15.77
N ALA A 1166 -33.19 14.78 -15.73
CA ALA A 1166 -34.18 13.93 -15.06
C ALA A 1166 -34.30 14.23 -13.55
N THR A 1167 -35.55 14.32 -13.08
CA THR A 1167 -35.96 14.44 -11.68
C THR A 1167 -36.63 13.18 -11.14
N ALA A 1168 -37.23 12.36 -12.00
CA ALA A 1168 -37.84 11.07 -11.67
C ALA A 1168 -37.08 9.88 -12.31
N PRO A 1169 -37.13 8.68 -11.73
CA PRO A 1169 -36.57 7.47 -12.33
C PRO A 1169 -37.15 7.19 -13.72
N TYR A 1170 -36.33 6.71 -14.64
CA TYR A 1170 -36.75 6.37 -16.00
C TYR A 1170 -36.21 5.01 -16.45
N GLU A 1171 -37.01 4.25 -17.19
CA GLU A 1171 -36.60 2.96 -17.74
C GLU A 1171 -35.71 3.13 -18.98
N VAL A 1172 -34.80 2.19 -19.18
CA VAL A 1172 -33.90 2.08 -20.33
C VAL A 1172 -33.87 0.65 -20.85
N GLU A 1173 -33.71 0.48 -22.15
CA GLU A 1173 -33.66 -0.83 -22.79
C GLU A 1173 -32.29 -1.49 -22.67
N TRP A 1174 -32.27 -2.82 -22.63
CA TRP A 1174 -31.02 -3.59 -22.60
C TRP A 1174 -30.35 -3.62 -23.98
N GLN A 1175 -29.22 -2.93 -24.10
CA GLN A 1175 -28.36 -2.97 -25.29
C GLN A 1175 -27.29 -4.06 -25.20
N SER A 1176 -26.70 -4.46 -26.34
CA SER A 1176 -25.56 -5.39 -26.36
C SER A 1176 -24.40 -4.88 -25.51
N ASP A 1177 -23.81 -5.79 -24.75
CA ASP A 1177 -22.67 -5.55 -23.87
C ASP A 1177 -22.90 -4.48 -22.76
N TYR A 1178 -24.15 -4.12 -22.44
CA TYR A 1178 -24.47 -3.13 -21.39
C TYR A 1178 -24.03 -3.60 -19.99
N GLU A 1179 -23.25 -2.76 -19.31
CA GLU A 1179 -22.52 -3.04 -18.06
C GLU A 1179 -22.87 -2.04 -16.93
N PRO A 1180 -24.15 -1.86 -16.56
CA PRO A 1180 -24.55 -0.93 -15.51
C PRO A 1180 -24.07 -1.34 -14.10
N TYR A 1181 -23.97 -0.36 -13.20
CA TYR A 1181 -23.89 -0.61 -11.76
C TYR A 1181 -25.32 -0.67 -11.21
N LEU A 1182 -25.66 -1.79 -10.57
CA LEU A 1182 -27.05 -2.17 -10.30
C LEU A 1182 -27.30 -2.36 -8.80
N VAL A 1183 -28.45 -1.85 -8.36
CA VAL A 1183 -29.08 -2.21 -7.08
C VAL A 1183 -30.25 -3.14 -7.38
N VAL A 1184 -30.21 -4.33 -6.78
CA VAL A 1184 -31.13 -5.45 -7.07
C VAL A 1184 -31.48 -6.20 -5.79
N HIS A 1185 -32.54 -7.00 -5.79
CA HIS A 1185 -32.85 -7.88 -4.67
C HIS A 1185 -31.82 -9.02 -4.58
N ARG A 1186 -31.45 -9.46 -3.39
CA ARG A 1186 -30.40 -10.48 -3.16
C ARG A 1186 -30.66 -11.84 -3.82
N SER A 1187 -31.88 -12.12 -4.24
CA SER A 1187 -32.28 -13.35 -4.95
C SER A 1187 -31.96 -13.32 -6.46
N VAL A 1188 -31.06 -12.46 -6.92
CA VAL A 1188 -30.59 -12.46 -8.31
C VAL A 1188 -29.76 -13.71 -8.63
N PRO A 1189 -29.62 -14.06 -9.93
CA PRO A 1189 -28.65 -15.07 -10.37
C PRO A 1189 -27.22 -14.76 -9.88
N LYS A 1190 -26.41 -15.80 -9.73
CA LYS A 1190 -24.99 -15.66 -9.40
C LYS A 1190 -24.19 -15.24 -10.64
N TYR A 1191 -23.05 -14.57 -10.44
CA TYR A 1191 -22.11 -14.25 -11.52
C TYR A 1191 -21.50 -15.54 -12.09
N ASP A 1192 -21.47 -15.68 -13.42
CA ASP A 1192 -20.91 -16.88 -14.05
C ASP A 1192 -19.38 -16.92 -13.87
N THR A 1193 -18.87 -18.01 -13.28
CA THR A 1193 -17.46 -18.17 -12.91
C THR A 1193 -16.56 -18.60 -14.07
N ARG A 1194 -17.09 -18.86 -15.27
CA ARG A 1194 -16.29 -19.03 -16.50
C ARG A 1194 -15.49 -17.77 -16.83
N PHE A 1195 -16.02 -16.60 -16.49
CA PHE A 1195 -15.38 -15.30 -16.74
C PHE A 1195 -14.46 -14.91 -15.59
N SER A 1196 -13.26 -15.51 -15.56
CA SER A 1196 -12.13 -15.07 -14.75
C SER A 1196 -11.34 -13.94 -15.43
N GLY A 1197 -10.66 -13.10 -14.65
CA GLY A 1197 -9.82 -12.02 -15.15
C GLY A 1197 -10.60 -10.84 -15.75
N PHE A 1198 -10.08 -10.29 -16.85
CA PHE A 1198 -10.61 -9.10 -17.49
C PHE A 1198 -11.53 -9.42 -18.68
N GLY A 1199 -12.66 -8.70 -18.77
CA GLY A 1199 -13.61 -8.80 -19.88
C GLY A 1199 -14.77 -9.74 -19.59
N TRP A 1200 -15.96 -9.35 -20.08
CA TRP A 1200 -17.24 -10.09 -19.99
C TRP A 1200 -17.73 -10.52 -18.58
N ASN A 1201 -17.00 -10.15 -17.52
CA ASN A 1201 -17.26 -10.59 -16.15
C ASN A 1201 -18.54 -10.00 -15.51
N LYS A 1202 -18.82 -8.69 -15.57
CA LYS A 1202 -20.13 -8.13 -15.15
C LYS A 1202 -21.17 -8.22 -16.25
N VAL A 1203 -20.77 -8.09 -17.51
CA VAL A 1203 -21.66 -8.13 -18.69
C VAL A 1203 -22.49 -9.42 -18.72
N SER A 1204 -21.87 -10.58 -18.46
CA SER A 1204 -22.59 -11.86 -18.37
C SER A 1204 -23.76 -11.82 -17.38
N HIS A 1205 -23.55 -11.28 -16.16
CA HIS A 1205 -24.62 -11.13 -15.18
C HIS A 1205 -25.72 -10.15 -15.65
N SER A 1206 -25.38 -9.03 -16.27
CA SER A 1206 -26.37 -8.12 -16.89
C SER A 1206 -27.22 -8.82 -17.95
N VAL A 1207 -26.60 -9.65 -18.79
CA VAL A 1207 -27.28 -10.42 -19.83
C VAL A 1207 -28.17 -11.52 -19.23
N GLU A 1208 -27.75 -12.18 -18.16
CA GLU A 1208 -28.60 -13.14 -17.45
C GLU A 1208 -29.79 -12.45 -16.75
N LEU A 1209 -29.61 -11.26 -16.17
CA LEU A 1209 -30.73 -10.48 -15.62
C LEU A 1209 -31.76 -10.13 -16.72
N ARG A 1210 -31.31 -9.72 -17.91
CA ARG A 1210 -32.18 -9.55 -19.09
C ARG A 1210 -32.93 -10.85 -19.42
N ALA A 1211 -32.23 -11.99 -19.45
CA ALA A 1211 -32.83 -13.29 -19.75
C ALA A 1211 -33.91 -13.73 -18.75
N VAL A 1212 -33.74 -13.40 -17.46
CA VAL A 1212 -34.74 -13.62 -16.39
C VAL A 1212 -35.94 -12.66 -16.50
N GLY A 1213 -35.88 -11.65 -17.37
CA GLY A 1213 -36.92 -10.65 -17.58
C GLY A 1213 -36.87 -9.47 -16.63
N TYR A 1214 -35.68 -9.10 -16.13
CA TYR A 1214 -35.52 -7.83 -15.40
C TYR A 1214 -35.52 -6.62 -16.35
N ARG A 1215 -36.02 -5.48 -15.86
CA ARG A 1215 -35.98 -4.16 -16.54
C ARG A 1215 -35.03 -3.22 -15.82
N ALA A 1216 -34.31 -2.38 -16.55
CA ALA A 1216 -33.37 -1.40 -15.99
C ALA A 1216 -34.04 -0.03 -15.80
N ALA A 1217 -34.00 0.52 -14.58
CA ALA A 1217 -34.54 1.83 -14.25
C ALA A 1217 -33.44 2.73 -13.66
N VAL A 1218 -33.11 3.83 -14.34
CA VAL A 1218 -32.02 4.74 -13.95
C VAL A 1218 -32.47 5.70 -12.87
N LEU A 1219 -31.67 5.81 -11.80
CA LEU A 1219 -31.92 6.73 -10.69
C LEU A 1219 -31.33 8.12 -10.98
N PRO A 1220 -32.15 9.19 -11.06
CA PRO A 1220 -31.67 10.55 -11.34
C PRO A 1220 -30.90 11.17 -10.18
N GLY A 1221 -31.16 10.74 -8.94
CA GLY A 1221 -30.56 11.30 -7.72
C GLY A 1221 -29.36 10.54 -7.19
N ALA A 1222 -28.94 9.45 -7.85
CA ALA A 1222 -27.82 8.60 -7.47
C ALA A 1222 -26.69 8.67 -8.50
N PHE A 1223 -25.44 8.57 -8.06
CA PHE A 1223 -24.28 8.31 -8.93
C PHE A 1223 -23.10 7.74 -8.13
N ALA A 1224 -22.14 7.16 -8.86
CA ALA A 1224 -20.82 6.77 -8.35
C ALA A 1224 -19.72 7.24 -9.31
N VAL A 1225 -18.52 7.49 -8.78
CA VAL A 1225 -17.40 8.08 -9.53
C VAL A 1225 -16.15 7.21 -9.43
N HIS A 1226 -15.71 6.68 -10.57
CA HIS A 1226 -14.43 5.99 -10.72
C HIS A 1226 -13.26 6.93 -10.51
N THR A 1227 -12.21 6.41 -9.88
CA THR A 1227 -10.97 7.15 -9.67
C THR A 1227 -9.82 6.49 -10.45
N PRO A 1228 -9.10 7.23 -11.32
CA PRO A 1228 -8.04 6.66 -12.14
C PRO A 1228 -6.99 5.90 -11.33
N HIS A 1229 -6.47 4.82 -11.89
CA HIS A 1229 -5.51 3.94 -11.24
C HIS A 1229 -4.68 3.17 -12.27
N ALA A 1230 -3.60 2.53 -11.83
CA ALA A 1230 -2.79 1.66 -12.70
C ALA A 1230 -3.62 0.46 -13.24
N PRO A 1231 -3.39 0.01 -14.48
CA PRO A 1231 -4.04 -1.19 -15.04
C PRO A 1231 -3.65 -2.45 -14.25
N SER A 1232 -4.54 -3.45 -14.24
CA SER A 1232 -4.24 -4.76 -13.64
C SER A 1232 -3.36 -5.65 -14.55
N PRO A 1233 -2.80 -6.75 -14.04
CA PRO A 1233 -2.18 -7.78 -14.88
C PRO A 1233 -3.16 -8.34 -15.92
N ASP A 1234 -4.40 -8.64 -15.55
CA ASP A 1234 -5.39 -9.27 -16.44
C ASP A 1234 -5.79 -8.40 -17.64
N ILE A 1235 -5.93 -7.08 -17.47
CA ILE A 1235 -6.17 -6.18 -18.62
C ILE A 1235 -4.93 -6.10 -19.53
N SER A 1236 -3.73 -6.22 -18.96
CA SER A 1236 -2.49 -6.28 -19.73
C SER A 1236 -2.41 -7.59 -20.53
N ALA A 1237 -2.79 -8.73 -19.93
CA ALA A 1237 -2.92 -10.02 -20.60
C ALA A 1237 -3.97 -9.99 -21.73
N PHE A 1238 -5.17 -9.46 -21.47
CA PHE A 1238 -6.22 -9.28 -22.48
C PHE A 1238 -5.77 -8.41 -23.68
N ARG A 1239 -4.91 -7.42 -23.45
CA ARG A 1239 -4.33 -6.56 -24.50
C ARG A 1239 -3.21 -7.26 -25.27
N ALA A 1240 -2.32 -7.98 -24.57
CA ALA A 1240 -1.14 -8.59 -25.17
C ALA A 1240 -1.43 -9.93 -25.88
N ASP A 1241 -2.25 -10.81 -25.30
CA ASP A 1241 -2.47 -12.18 -25.80
C ASP A 1241 -3.74 -12.29 -26.68
N PRO A 1242 -3.60 -12.66 -27.97
CA PRO A 1242 -4.75 -12.97 -28.82
C PRO A 1242 -5.55 -14.20 -28.36
N HIS A 1243 -4.91 -15.21 -27.76
CA HIS A 1243 -5.59 -16.45 -27.35
C HIS A 1243 -6.60 -16.17 -26.23
N TYR A 1244 -6.22 -15.34 -25.25
CA TYR A 1244 -7.13 -14.78 -24.25
C TYR A 1244 -8.42 -14.24 -24.88
N ARG A 1245 -8.31 -13.41 -25.92
CA ARG A 1245 -9.47 -12.78 -26.59
C ARG A 1245 -10.32 -13.79 -27.37
N VAL A 1246 -9.70 -14.74 -28.06
CA VAL A 1246 -10.41 -15.82 -28.76
C VAL A 1246 -11.18 -16.69 -27.75
N CYS A 1247 -10.56 -17.02 -26.63
CA CYS A 1247 -11.22 -17.78 -25.57
C CYS A 1247 -12.35 -17.03 -24.88
N LEU A 1248 -12.19 -15.72 -24.64
CA LEU A 1248 -13.30 -14.91 -24.12
C LEU A 1248 -14.50 -14.89 -25.08
N ALA A 1249 -14.25 -14.88 -26.40
CA ALA A 1249 -15.32 -14.98 -27.41
C ALA A 1249 -16.00 -16.37 -27.44
N LEU A 1250 -15.22 -17.45 -27.33
CA LEU A 1250 -15.77 -18.82 -27.23
C LEU A 1250 -16.61 -19.01 -25.95
N LEU A 1251 -16.09 -18.58 -24.80
CA LEU A 1251 -16.82 -18.63 -23.53
C LEU A 1251 -18.08 -17.75 -23.53
N LYS A 1252 -18.03 -16.59 -24.21
CA LYS A 1252 -19.22 -15.76 -24.49
C LYS A 1252 -20.27 -16.56 -25.28
N GLN A 1253 -19.88 -17.25 -26.35
CA GLN A 1253 -20.80 -18.03 -27.16
C GLN A 1253 -21.43 -19.18 -26.36
N GLU A 1254 -20.61 -19.97 -25.65
CA GLU A 1254 -21.08 -21.05 -24.75
C GLU A 1254 -22.09 -20.52 -23.72
N PHE A 1255 -21.79 -19.38 -23.09
CA PHE A 1255 -22.68 -18.73 -22.13
C PHE A 1255 -24.02 -18.29 -22.74
N MET A 1256 -24.00 -17.69 -23.94
CA MET A 1256 -25.22 -17.28 -24.63
C MET A 1256 -26.10 -18.47 -25.03
N ASP A 1257 -25.50 -19.57 -25.49
CA ASP A 1257 -26.25 -20.77 -25.87
C ASP A 1257 -26.81 -21.52 -24.64
N ASP A 1258 -26.09 -21.54 -23.52
CA ASP A 1258 -26.62 -21.99 -22.24
C ASP A 1258 -27.80 -21.13 -21.77
N LEU A 1259 -27.73 -19.80 -21.87
CA LEU A 1259 -28.82 -18.90 -21.49
C LEU A 1259 -30.07 -19.12 -22.34
N LYS A 1260 -29.93 -19.24 -23.67
CA LYS A 1260 -31.04 -19.59 -24.57
C LYS A 1260 -31.74 -20.86 -24.10
N LYS A 1261 -30.97 -21.90 -23.77
CA LYS A 1261 -31.49 -23.19 -23.31
C LYS A 1261 -32.09 -23.16 -21.90
N LYS A 1262 -31.52 -22.37 -20.99
CA LYS A 1262 -31.92 -22.25 -19.58
C LYS A 1262 -33.20 -21.42 -19.39
N TYR A 1263 -33.40 -20.37 -20.19
CA TYR A 1263 -34.51 -19.43 -20.04
C TYR A 1263 -35.49 -19.41 -21.22
N ASN A 1264 -35.23 -20.17 -22.29
CA ASN A 1264 -36.03 -20.22 -23.51
C ASN A 1264 -36.25 -18.84 -24.15
N VAL A 1265 -35.18 -18.04 -24.22
CA VAL A 1265 -35.17 -16.68 -24.79
C VAL A 1265 -34.26 -16.60 -26.01
N THR A 1266 -34.72 -15.90 -27.05
CA THR A 1266 -33.91 -15.55 -28.23
C THR A 1266 -33.32 -14.16 -28.06
N PHE A 1267 -31.99 -14.07 -28.00
CA PHE A 1267 -31.27 -12.80 -28.10
C PHE A 1267 -31.17 -12.41 -29.57
N ASP A 1268 -32.08 -11.56 -30.01
CA ASP A 1268 -32.13 -11.10 -31.39
C ASP A 1268 -31.22 -9.87 -31.55
N ASP A 1269 -29.98 -10.10 -32.00
CA ASP A 1269 -28.99 -9.04 -32.26
C ASP A 1269 -29.28 -8.27 -33.57
N SER A 1270 -30.39 -8.59 -34.27
CA SER A 1270 -30.72 -8.07 -35.61
C SER A 1270 -31.45 -6.72 -35.64
N LYS A 1271 -31.83 -6.17 -34.48
CA LYS A 1271 -32.59 -4.90 -34.35
C LYS A 1271 -31.87 -3.81 -33.52
N ALA A 1272 -30.53 -3.78 -33.55
CA ALA A 1272 -29.69 -2.86 -32.77
C ALA A 1272 -28.87 -1.89 -33.63
#